data_AF-A0A562J0R4-F1
#
_entry.id   AF-A0A562J0R4-F1
#
_cell.length_a   1.000
_cell.length_b   1.000
_cell.length_c   1.000
_cell.angle_alpha   90.00
_cell.angle_beta   90.00
_cell.angle_gamma   90.00
#
_symmetry.space_group_name_H-M   'P 1'
#
loop_
_entity.id
_entity.type
_entity.pdbx_description
1 polymer ?
#
loop_
_entity_poly.entity_id
_entity_poly.type
_entity_poly.pdbx_seq_one_letter_code
_entity_poly.pdbx_strand_id
1 'polypeptide(L)'
;MMNYSRGLPRGVLWALSIVLIVLALLISLGRQLFPIIAEYREDIAVQVQSVLGVPVYIGQLEGSWVGFLPRLVAQEVRLGTEGQELRLGEVEATLDIIASLKARKLLLGQVNFSKLKLGLQEDEQGAWYVQGMSRDAPPTPVADVLRILQHLPSISLRDSQLSLQAFGEPERVLDQMELSLMAEPGQEGWQLQATGLVAVGQPLSLNVTLHTTPDTWPQARLKAYLKLPSYDWASWIPKRLTGAWKLQHIQAGAELWVEGQLQQQMQAALRVQAPSIAVSYAEGATTVFKNVSTTLHWKQTEGQQNQILLDQLRLTQGTQVWKPMQLGAESFPVGSGQQGWRVQLDTLEVNALAGLLEQLVPLSVDQQQLLKDLHPKGLVRHLNLLVDPSQPEAKHLQYAANLERVSFSHHGWIPAAGNVSGSIRGDAAQGALSFDSPEFSLHLSELFPQAWHYRQAKGRLEWKIDDQAVTLIAPLIQLEGEEGKIAGDFLIRLYDDPKAESYMDLRVGMHDGDSRFAGRYLPTQSPALSKDLVDWLNTAIKGGRIHQGYFQYQGSLNSDSPDIAHTLSLYFDLSEIDLDYQKGWPRLQAGRGEVFVEDKGTFVRLPEGRILNSKVRDATAWIAQTSDQPIHLIIKGQVQGRVADALSILRAAPLEAEDIFNTWQGDGLLDAQLDLDIPLTGQAEPWVVVDFSTQGATLVMAQPNLRLEQLSGKFRYDSNKGVSASAMEAKVLGGRVNARLIEAGHAGDPIGRIEAWGDVSAQELSKWLGLGQSLPVRGQFPFQLTLTLADQDSQLLIDSSLEGLALDLPAPFGKTARSRRDTSLRMTLHGRERRYWVQYADLASLSFAAPPDSLDRGRGELRLGAGSARLPPTAGLQVQGTLATLDVDDWQRWLKRFGVTDQLMQASNAASSGADQNVLLNSVTVKVGRFTGFGMDIDNLGVSLKRQTQAWQLGVSSDQITGQLLRPDAKGQPLNLNVQYVRLPATTAPVITTSSRDPLADFDPKVIPAVDIQIQEVWQGQDSLGRWALKLRPTEQGVNFNDVSVNLKGLKVEGNGGWNTGRSWYQGRVQGKNLADVLKAWGFAPSASSEHFQVDIDGHWPGSPAALEAKNFSGLFRAHLQKGQFAELDTQALRVFGLLNFEAIGRRLRLDFTDLVGKGLSYDEVKGQLTATNGVYRTSRPVTLKGPSTDIELDGILDLAHERIDARLMVTLPVTGNLPLAAVIVGAPVVGGAVWAVDKLLGNRVSRLATVQYRVKGPWLEPDITFDKPFTKPRS
;
A
#
# COMPACT_ATOMS: atom_id res chain seq x y z
N MET A 1 28.82 89.58 82.63
CA MET A 1 29.48 90.04 83.86
C MET A 1 29.24 91.54 84.03
N MET A 2 28.46 91.92 85.03
CA MET A 2 28.51 93.26 85.63
C MET A 2 29.66 93.27 86.66
N ASN A 3 30.62 94.17 86.45
CA ASN A 3 31.15 95.10 87.46
C ASN A 3 32.47 95.66 86.93
N TYR A 4 32.44 96.89 86.44
CA TYR A 4 33.38 97.92 86.90
C TYR A 4 32.84 99.27 86.43
N SER A 5 32.22 99.99 87.37
CA SER A 5 32.01 101.42 87.29
C SER A 5 33.38 102.13 87.34
N ARG A 6 33.63 103.07 86.43
CA ARG A 6 34.42 104.28 86.70
C ARG A 6 34.31 105.27 85.54
N GLY A 7 33.68 106.41 85.82
CA GLY A 7 34.06 107.71 85.26
C GLY A 7 33.89 107.92 83.76
N LEU A 8 32.66 107.94 83.25
CA LEU A 8 32.35 108.82 82.13
C LEU A 8 32.11 110.22 82.71
N PRO A 9 32.98 111.22 82.42
CA PRO A 9 32.82 112.55 82.99
C PRO A 9 31.45 113.08 82.55
N ARG A 10 30.77 113.82 83.44
CA ARG A 10 29.51 114.51 83.12
C ARG A 10 29.61 115.27 81.78
N GLY A 11 30.81 115.71 81.37
CA GLY A 11 31.10 116.30 80.06
C GLY A 11 30.82 115.40 78.84
N VAL A 12 31.00 114.07 78.91
CA VAL A 12 30.64 113.17 77.79
C VAL A 12 29.13 112.93 77.76
N LEU A 13 28.45 112.83 78.90
CA LEU A 13 26.98 112.76 78.93
C LEU A 13 26.33 114.08 78.49
N TRP A 14 26.91 115.23 78.85
CA TRP A 14 26.51 116.55 78.35
C TRP A 14 26.84 116.71 76.87
N ALA A 15 28.01 116.24 76.40
CA ALA A 15 28.33 116.25 74.98
C ALA A 15 27.40 115.32 74.19
N LEU A 16 27.05 114.14 74.71
CA LEU A 16 26.11 113.23 74.07
C LEU A 16 24.69 113.80 74.09
N SER A 17 24.30 114.48 75.18
CA SER A 17 23.00 115.15 75.29
C SER A 17 22.92 116.39 74.39
N ILE A 18 24.00 117.18 74.28
CA ILE A 18 24.08 118.31 73.35
C ILE A 18 24.07 117.80 71.91
N VAL A 19 24.80 116.73 71.59
CA VAL A 19 24.76 116.10 70.26
C VAL A 19 23.37 115.54 69.98
N LEU A 20 22.69 114.91 70.95
CA LEU A 20 21.31 114.43 70.80
C LEU A 20 20.30 115.56 70.66
N ILE A 21 20.45 116.66 71.41
CA ILE A 21 19.59 117.84 71.30
C ILE A 21 19.82 118.51 69.96
N VAL A 22 21.08 118.70 69.54
CA VAL A 22 21.43 119.27 68.22
C VAL A 22 20.92 118.36 67.10
N LEU A 23 21.04 117.04 67.23
CA LEU A 23 20.52 116.09 66.25
C LEU A 23 19.00 116.12 66.21
N ALA A 24 18.32 116.15 67.36
CA ALA A 24 16.86 116.29 67.44
C ALA A 24 16.37 117.64 66.89
N LEU A 25 17.12 118.72 67.12
CA LEU A 25 16.83 120.04 66.58
C LEU A 25 17.04 120.06 65.06
N LEU A 26 18.10 119.43 64.55
CA LEU A 26 18.36 119.24 63.12
C LEU A 26 17.28 118.38 62.44
N ILE A 27 16.81 117.32 63.10
CA ILE A 27 15.73 116.47 62.60
C ILE A 27 14.40 117.23 62.61
N SER A 28 14.10 117.98 63.67
CA SER A 28 12.87 118.77 63.76
C SER A 28 12.87 119.92 62.76
N LEU A 29 14.00 120.61 62.60
CA LEU A 29 14.20 121.67 61.62
C LEU A 29 14.13 121.10 60.20
N GLY A 30 14.80 119.96 59.97
CA GLY A 30 14.71 119.19 58.74
C GLY A 30 13.27 118.85 58.41
N ARG A 31 12.52 118.25 59.34
CA ARG A 31 11.11 117.88 59.14
C ARG A 31 10.19 119.06 58.81
N GLN A 32 10.48 120.25 59.32
CA GLN A 32 9.68 121.45 59.07
C GLN A 32 10.07 122.19 57.79
N LEU A 33 11.34 122.11 57.37
CA LEU A 33 11.84 122.74 56.14
C LEU A 33 11.83 121.81 54.92
N PHE A 34 11.87 120.49 55.11
CA PHE A 34 11.98 119.52 54.00
C PHE A 34 10.77 119.53 53.05
N PRO A 35 9.52 119.82 53.45
CA PRO A 35 8.42 120.00 52.51
C PRO A 35 8.65 121.12 51.48
N ILE A 36 9.50 122.12 51.77
CA ILE A 36 9.87 123.21 50.84
C ILE A 36 10.61 122.67 49.60
N ILE A 37 11.14 121.44 49.65
CA ILE A 37 11.81 120.81 48.50
C ILE A 37 10.90 120.70 47.27
N ALA A 38 9.57 120.75 47.45
CA ALA A 38 8.59 120.84 46.37
C ALA A 38 8.80 122.07 45.45
N GLU A 39 9.33 123.18 45.98
CA GLU A 39 9.66 124.38 45.19
C GLU A 39 10.90 124.19 44.31
N TYR A 40 11.79 123.26 44.67
CA TYR A 40 13.01 122.93 43.94
C TYR A 40 12.80 121.85 42.87
N ARG A 41 11.55 121.57 42.46
CA ARG A 41 11.23 120.51 41.48
C ARG A 41 12.00 120.68 40.16
N GLU A 42 12.15 121.91 39.67
CA GLU A 42 12.79 122.20 38.38
C GLU A 42 14.31 122.09 38.48
N ASP A 43 14.89 122.57 39.58
CA ASP A 43 16.33 122.42 39.87
C ASP A 43 16.73 120.95 40.03
N ILE A 44 15.91 120.17 40.74
CA ILE A 44 16.11 118.73 40.92
C ILE A 44 15.95 118.00 39.58
N ALA A 45 14.96 118.36 38.77
CA ALA A 45 14.79 117.78 37.43
C ALA A 45 16.01 118.06 36.52
N VAL A 46 16.54 119.28 36.53
CA VAL A 46 17.76 119.66 35.79
C VAL A 46 18.99 118.92 36.31
N GLN A 47 19.13 118.77 37.63
CA GLN A 47 20.25 118.06 38.23
C GLN A 47 20.19 116.55 37.92
N VAL A 48 19.01 115.94 37.98
CA VAL A 48 18.79 114.55 37.58
C VAL A 48 19.04 114.37 36.08
N GLN A 49 18.61 115.31 35.23
CA GLN A 49 18.91 115.32 33.80
C GLN A 49 20.42 115.41 33.53
N SER A 50 21.19 116.17 34.32
CA SER A 50 22.65 116.25 34.18
C SER A 50 23.38 114.94 34.48
N VAL A 51 22.78 114.09 35.33
CA VAL A 51 23.33 112.79 35.72
C VAL A 51 22.85 111.69 34.77
N LEU A 52 21.57 111.69 34.39
CA LEU A 52 20.97 110.68 33.52
C LEU A 52 21.24 110.93 32.04
N GLY A 53 21.55 112.17 31.64
CA GLY A 53 21.77 112.55 30.24
C GLY A 53 20.50 112.61 29.39
N VAL A 54 19.31 112.50 30.00
CA VAL A 54 18.00 112.47 29.33
C VAL A 54 17.08 113.55 29.95
N PRO A 55 16.23 114.25 29.17
CA PRO A 55 15.27 115.20 29.73
C PRO A 55 14.38 114.54 30.78
N VAL A 56 14.25 115.16 31.95
CA VAL A 56 13.45 114.66 33.06
C VAL A 56 12.36 115.67 33.39
N TYR A 57 11.11 115.21 33.39
CA TYR A 57 9.96 115.96 33.85
C TYR A 57 9.39 115.31 35.10
N ILE A 58 9.14 116.13 36.13
CA ILE A 58 8.55 115.70 37.40
C ILE A 58 7.22 116.45 37.56
N GLY A 59 6.09 115.72 37.57
CA GLY A 59 4.77 116.34 37.71
C GLY A 59 4.53 116.92 39.11
N GLN A 60 4.80 116.13 40.15
CA GLN A 60 4.73 116.56 41.55
C GLN A 60 5.94 116.05 42.34
N LEU A 61 6.47 116.89 43.24
CA LEU A 61 7.57 116.52 44.14
C LEU A 61 7.15 116.81 45.58
N GLU A 62 7.21 115.79 46.43
CA GLU A 62 6.88 115.89 47.85
C GLU A 62 8.08 115.47 48.71
N GLY A 63 8.44 116.33 49.66
CA GLY A 63 9.42 116.02 50.71
C GLY A 63 8.71 115.66 52.01
N SER A 64 8.94 114.44 52.51
CA SER A 64 8.44 114.00 53.80
C SER A 64 9.56 113.43 54.66
N TRP A 65 9.32 113.29 55.97
CA TRP A 65 10.23 112.63 56.90
C TRP A 65 9.53 111.44 57.55
N VAL A 66 10.08 110.24 57.38
CA VAL A 66 9.58 109.00 57.97
C VAL A 66 10.59 108.53 59.03
N GLY A 67 10.22 108.66 60.31
CA GLY A 67 11.14 108.39 61.42
C GLY A 67 12.34 109.34 61.43
N PHE A 68 13.55 108.79 61.27
CA PHE A 68 14.81 109.54 61.16
C PHE A 68 15.26 109.77 59.70
N LEU A 69 14.47 109.33 58.70
CA LEU A 69 14.88 109.31 57.30
C LEU A 69 14.09 110.35 56.48
N PRO A 70 14.77 111.25 55.77
CA PRO A 70 14.16 112.14 54.79
C PRO A 70 13.81 111.33 53.53
N ARG A 71 12.59 111.49 53.06
CA ARG A 71 11.96 110.75 51.95
C ARG A 71 11.47 111.75 50.90
N LEU A 72 11.96 111.61 49.68
CA LEU A 72 11.55 112.35 48.50
C LEU A 72 10.63 111.47 47.67
N VAL A 73 9.45 111.96 47.31
CA VAL A 73 8.51 111.25 46.43
C VAL A 73 8.21 112.13 45.23
N ALA A 74 8.55 111.65 44.04
CA ALA A 74 8.25 112.28 42.77
C ALA A 74 7.15 111.48 42.06
N GLN A 75 6.03 112.12 41.72
CA GLN A 75 4.92 111.50 41.02
C GLN A 75 4.86 111.98 39.57
N GLU A 76 4.35 111.12 38.68
CA GLU A 76 4.26 111.37 37.23
C GLU A 76 5.60 111.75 36.59
N VAL A 77 6.66 110.98 36.91
CA VAL A 77 7.98 111.22 36.36
C VAL A 77 8.03 110.73 34.91
N ARG A 78 8.46 111.60 34.00
CA ARG A 78 8.61 111.28 32.57
C ARG A 78 10.07 111.48 32.18
N LEU A 79 10.69 110.47 31.60
CA LEU A 79 12.07 110.51 31.12
C LEU A 79 12.05 110.41 29.59
N GLY A 80 12.57 111.42 28.89
CA GLY A 80 12.63 111.44 27.42
C GLY A 80 12.08 112.70 26.78
N THR A 81 12.01 112.68 25.45
CA THR A 81 11.58 113.80 24.61
C THR A 81 10.10 113.62 24.26
N GLU A 82 9.34 114.69 24.01
CA GLU A 82 7.91 114.60 23.69
C GLU A 82 7.61 113.56 22.59
N GLY A 83 6.70 112.62 22.88
CA GLY A 83 6.35 111.50 21.99
C GLY A 83 7.20 110.22 22.16
N GLN A 84 8.31 110.30 22.90
CA GLN A 84 9.20 109.20 23.26
C GLN A 84 9.57 109.34 24.75
N GLU A 85 8.59 109.05 25.61
CA GLU A 85 8.69 109.28 27.06
C GLU A 85 8.51 107.96 27.82
N LEU A 86 9.50 107.59 28.65
CA LEU A 86 9.34 106.56 29.66
C LEU A 86 8.54 107.14 30.82
N ARG A 87 7.38 106.54 31.13
CA ARG A 87 6.46 107.01 32.18
C ARG A 87 6.64 106.18 33.45
N LEU A 88 6.97 106.86 34.55
CA LEU A 88 7.01 106.30 35.89
C LEU A 88 5.87 106.92 36.70
N GLY A 89 5.07 106.08 37.37
CA GLY A 89 3.97 106.57 38.19
C GLY A 89 4.47 107.29 39.45
N GLU A 90 5.42 106.68 40.15
CA GLU A 90 5.97 107.19 41.41
C GLU A 90 7.45 106.78 41.54
N VAL A 91 8.30 107.71 41.98
CA VAL A 91 9.72 107.52 42.29
C VAL A 91 9.96 108.02 43.70
N GLU A 92 10.30 107.11 44.61
CA GLU A 92 10.62 107.41 45.99
C GLU A 92 12.13 107.27 46.22
N ALA A 93 12.78 108.30 46.75
CA ALA A 93 14.19 108.27 47.14
C ALA A 93 14.36 108.65 48.61
N THR A 94 15.10 107.87 49.37
CA THR A 94 15.44 108.17 50.78
C THR A 94 16.89 108.58 50.89
N LEU A 95 17.23 109.56 51.76
CA LEU A 95 18.63 109.88 52.04
C LEU A 95 19.12 109.16 53.30
N ASP A 96 20.34 108.62 53.25
CA ASP A 96 20.99 108.05 54.42
C ASP A 96 21.78 109.14 55.14
N ILE A 97 21.18 109.72 56.19
CA ILE A 97 21.80 110.80 56.97
C ILE A 97 23.11 110.35 57.63
N ILE A 98 23.19 109.12 58.13
CA ILE A 98 24.36 108.62 58.87
C ILE A 98 25.52 108.38 57.90
N ALA A 99 25.25 107.73 56.76
CA ALA A 99 26.25 107.52 55.73
C ALA A 99 26.69 108.87 55.12
N SER A 100 25.75 109.78 54.88
CA SER A 100 26.04 111.12 54.34
C SER A 100 26.95 111.93 55.25
N LEU A 101 26.70 111.91 56.57
CA LEU A 101 27.54 112.57 57.58
C LEU A 101 28.94 111.97 57.68
N LYS A 102 29.06 110.63 57.59
CA LYS A 102 30.36 109.94 57.57
C LYS A 102 31.16 110.26 56.30
N ALA A 103 30.49 110.31 55.14
CA ALA A 103 31.12 110.53 53.85
C ALA A 103 31.34 112.03 53.51
N ARG A 104 30.75 112.95 54.29
CA ARG A 104 30.69 114.39 54.00
C ARG A 104 30.11 114.71 52.60
N LYS A 105 29.25 113.84 52.09
CA LYS A 105 28.55 113.94 50.80
C LYS A 105 27.13 113.46 50.99
N LEU A 106 26.16 114.00 50.25
CA LEU A 106 24.79 113.49 50.27
C LEU A 106 24.75 112.13 49.56
N LEU A 107 24.37 111.08 50.28
CA LEU A 107 24.23 109.72 49.79
C LEU A 107 22.76 109.28 49.90
N LEU A 108 22.26 108.69 48.82
CA LEU A 108 20.94 108.07 48.79
C LEU A 108 21.00 106.70 49.48
N GLY A 109 19.97 106.34 50.23
CA GLY A 109 19.83 105.04 50.89
C GLY A 109 19.10 104.02 50.01
N GLN A 110 17.86 104.34 49.63
CA GLN A 110 17.00 103.47 48.83
C GLN A 110 16.22 104.28 47.80
N VAL A 111 16.14 103.77 46.56
CA VAL A 111 15.33 104.32 45.48
C VAL A 111 14.27 103.29 45.06
N ASN A 112 13.00 103.61 45.17
CA ASN A 112 11.88 102.77 44.76
C ASN A 112 11.16 103.39 43.57
N PHE A 113 10.92 102.60 42.54
CA PHE A 113 10.15 102.93 41.36
C PHE A 113 8.84 102.16 41.41
N SER A 114 7.70 102.79 41.15
CA SER A 114 6.40 102.12 41.15
C SER A 114 5.61 102.43 39.88
N LYS A 115 4.85 101.45 39.39
CA LYS A 115 4.00 101.57 38.20
C LYS A 115 4.76 101.96 36.93
N LEU A 116 5.98 101.44 36.75
CA LEU A 116 6.73 101.62 35.51
C LEU A 116 6.07 100.79 34.41
N LYS A 117 5.87 101.41 33.24
CA LYS A 117 5.50 100.68 32.01
C LYS A 117 6.68 100.72 31.06
N LEU A 118 7.33 99.58 30.87
CA LEU A 118 8.50 99.45 30.02
C LEU A 118 8.17 98.53 28.85
N GLY A 119 8.15 99.06 27.63
CA GLY A 119 8.05 98.26 26.41
C GLY A 119 9.43 98.02 25.83
N LEU A 120 9.72 96.81 25.38
CA LEU A 120 10.93 96.44 24.67
C LEU A 120 10.54 95.92 23.28
N GLN A 121 11.14 96.46 22.23
CA GLN A 121 10.88 96.07 20.85
C GLN A 121 12.17 95.63 20.16
N GLU A 122 12.11 94.49 19.46
CA GLU A 122 13.21 93.93 18.68
C GLU A 122 13.16 94.41 17.21
N ASP A 123 14.31 94.75 16.64
CA ASP A 123 14.44 95.09 15.21
C ASP A 123 14.75 93.86 14.31
N GLU A 124 14.86 94.10 13.00
CA GLU A 124 15.21 93.07 12.00
C GLU A 124 16.55 92.37 12.30
N GLN A 125 17.49 93.10 12.88
CA GLN A 125 18.84 92.65 13.21
C GLN A 125 18.90 91.89 14.55
N GLY A 126 17.79 91.82 15.28
CA GLY A 126 17.67 91.15 16.57
C GLY A 126 18.10 92.01 17.77
N ALA A 127 18.24 93.32 17.59
CA ALA A 127 18.57 94.24 18.67
C ALA A 127 17.30 94.73 19.37
N TRP A 128 17.32 94.72 20.71
CA TRP A 128 16.21 95.15 21.56
C TRP A 128 16.38 96.62 21.98
N TYR A 129 15.32 97.40 21.83
CA TYR A 129 15.29 98.80 22.24
C TYR A 129 14.10 99.08 23.15
N VAL A 130 14.26 100.02 24.07
CA VAL A 130 13.16 100.49 24.93
C VAL A 130 12.21 101.34 24.10
N GLN A 131 10.94 100.96 24.10
CA GLN A 131 9.85 101.68 23.46
C GLN A 131 9.74 103.08 24.07
N GLY A 132 9.91 104.10 23.24
CA GLY A 132 9.96 105.50 23.70
C GLY A 132 11.37 106.01 24.01
N MET A 133 12.44 105.33 23.61
CA MET A 133 13.80 105.90 23.56
C MET A 133 14.33 105.90 22.11
N SER A 134 15.22 106.85 21.78
CA SER A 134 15.77 106.96 20.41
C SER A 134 16.59 105.73 20.03
N ARG A 135 16.34 105.17 18.84
CA ARG A 135 17.08 104.03 18.29
C ARG A 135 18.55 104.35 17.95
N ASP A 136 18.89 105.63 17.81
CA ASP A 136 20.22 106.10 17.41
C ASP A 136 21.17 106.35 18.61
N ALA A 137 20.71 106.11 19.85
CA ALA A 137 21.58 106.22 21.02
C ALA A 137 22.52 105.00 21.10
N PRO A 138 23.86 105.19 21.21
CA PRO A 138 24.77 104.07 21.39
C PRO A 138 24.42 103.33 22.70
N PRO A 139 24.44 101.98 22.70
CA PRO A 139 24.13 101.20 23.88
C PRO A 139 25.10 101.59 25.01
N THR A 140 24.54 101.96 26.16
CA THR A 140 25.34 102.37 27.31
C THR A 140 26.22 101.20 27.76
N PRO A 141 27.56 101.34 27.82
CA PRO A 141 28.42 100.26 28.28
C PRO A 141 28.01 99.76 29.66
N VAL A 142 27.95 98.43 29.85
CA VAL A 142 27.58 97.81 31.14
C VAL A 142 28.44 98.33 32.29
N ALA A 143 29.72 98.64 32.02
CA ALA A 143 30.64 99.24 32.97
C ALA A 143 30.13 100.60 33.49
N ASP A 144 29.52 101.44 32.64
CA ASP A 144 28.99 102.75 33.04
C ASP A 144 27.72 102.60 33.90
N VAL A 145 26.87 101.63 33.57
CA VAL A 145 25.70 101.29 34.40
C VAL A 145 26.15 100.80 35.78
N LEU A 146 27.15 99.91 35.84
CA LEU A 146 27.71 99.42 37.11
C LEU A 146 28.33 100.56 37.94
N ARG A 147 28.95 101.57 37.32
CA ARG A 147 29.47 102.78 38.00
C ARG A 147 28.34 103.62 38.61
N ILE A 148 27.24 103.80 37.90
CA ILE A 148 26.05 104.51 38.43
C ILE A 148 25.46 103.73 39.60
N LEU A 149 25.33 102.41 39.46
CA LEU A 149 24.81 101.54 40.48
C LEU A 149 25.64 101.58 41.76
N GLN A 150 26.99 101.66 41.69
CA GLN A 150 27.86 101.78 42.88
C GLN A 150 27.51 102.93 43.84
N HIS A 151 26.83 103.96 43.36
CA HIS A 151 26.38 105.09 44.17
C HIS A 151 24.98 104.90 44.78
N LEU A 152 24.29 103.81 44.45
CA LEU A 152 22.93 103.47 44.86
C LEU A 152 22.93 102.14 45.65
N PRO A 153 22.72 102.17 46.98
CA PRO A 153 22.78 100.95 47.81
C PRO A 153 21.64 99.97 47.52
N SER A 154 20.46 100.48 47.20
CA SER A 154 19.30 99.65 46.85
C SER A 154 18.36 100.38 45.90
N ILE A 155 17.93 99.65 44.87
CA ILE A 155 16.92 100.05 43.89
C ILE A 155 15.80 99.02 43.97
N SER A 156 14.55 99.43 44.07
CA SER A 156 13.43 98.52 43.85
C SER A 156 12.43 99.08 42.86
N LEU A 157 11.68 98.19 42.24
CA LEU A 157 10.68 98.42 41.22
C LEU A 157 9.47 97.61 41.63
N ARG A 158 8.28 98.20 41.72
CA ARG A 158 7.05 97.53 42.17
C ARG A 158 5.88 97.82 41.23
N ASP A 159 4.91 96.91 41.20
CA ASP A 159 3.68 97.03 40.40
C ASP A 159 3.91 97.45 38.95
N SER A 160 5.00 96.96 38.34
CA SER A 160 5.44 97.41 37.02
C SER A 160 5.02 96.43 35.93
N GLN A 161 4.91 96.93 34.70
CA GLN A 161 4.50 96.18 33.52
C GLN A 161 5.63 96.20 32.50
N LEU A 162 6.05 95.01 32.06
CA LEU A 162 7.05 94.84 31.03
C LEU A 162 6.39 94.23 29.79
N SER A 163 6.35 94.98 28.68
CA SER A 163 5.92 94.43 27.39
C SER A 163 7.13 94.12 26.50
N LEU A 164 7.09 93.00 25.80
CA LEU A 164 8.14 92.45 24.94
C LEU A 164 7.54 92.18 23.57
N GLN A 165 8.05 92.83 22.52
CA GLN A 165 7.63 92.62 21.15
C GLN A 165 8.83 92.22 20.29
N ALA A 166 8.98 90.91 20.05
CA ALA A 166 9.98 90.37 19.14
C ALA A 166 9.64 90.71 17.67
N PHE A 167 10.65 90.71 16.79
CA PHE A 167 10.46 91.15 15.40
C PHE A 167 9.51 90.20 14.64
N GLY A 168 8.37 90.74 14.19
CA GLY A 168 7.34 89.95 13.48
C GLY A 168 6.46 89.07 14.38
N GLU A 169 6.52 89.24 15.71
CA GLU A 169 5.75 88.49 16.70
C GLU A 169 4.77 89.39 17.49
N PRO A 170 3.70 88.84 18.09
CA PRO A 170 2.77 89.61 18.90
C PRO A 170 3.42 90.08 20.22
N GLU A 171 2.95 91.23 20.72
CA GLU A 171 3.39 91.78 22.01
C GLU A 171 3.05 90.82 23.17
N ARG A 172 4.02 90.59 24.05
CA ARG A 172 3.94 89.77 25.26
C ARG A 172 4.04 90.67 26.47
N VAL A 173 3.25 90.40 27.50
CA VAL A 173 3.17 91.28 28.68
C VAL A 173 3.43 90.47 29.95
N LEU A 174 4.34 91.00 30.78
CA LEU A 174 4.61 90.60 32.15
C LEU A 174 3.99 91.64 33.08
N ASP A 175 2.97 91.23 33.84
CA ASP A 175 2.25 92.11 34.76
C ASP A 175 2.73 91.90 36.20
N GLN A 176 2.54 92.93 37.04
CA GLN A 176 2.92 92.90 38.47
C GLN A 176 4.40 92.52 38.68
N MET A 177 5.29 93.07 37.85
CA MET A 177 6.72 92.89 37.99
C MET A 177 7.21 93.68 39.21
N GLU A 178 7.84 92.95 40.13
CA GLU A 178 8.63 93.47 41.22
C GLU A 178 10.10 93.16 40.94
N LEU A 179 10.98 94.15 40.99
CA LEU A 179 12.42 93.96 40.84
C LEU A 179 13.10 94.68 41.99
N SER A 180 14.10 94.06 42.59
CA SER A 180 14.91 94.64 43.65
C SER A 180 16.36 94.36 43.35
N LEU A 181 17.16 95.41 43.31
CA LEU A 181 18.59 95.37 43.11
C LEU A 181 19.22 95.96 44.38
N MET A 182 20.03 95.16 45.07
CA MET A 182 20.66 95.55 46.34
C MET A 182 22.16 95.32 46.22
N ALA A 183 22.96 96.28 46.67
CA ALA A 183 24.38 96.09 46.88
C ALA A 183 24.59 95.21 48.13
N GLU A 184 25.49 94.23 48.03
CA GLU A 184 25.74 93.31 49.13
C GLU A 184 26.58 93.99 50.23
N PRO A 185 26.12 94.04 51.50
CA PRO A 185 26.84 94.75 52.56
C PRO A 185 28.25 94.19 52.80
N GLY A 186 29.28 94.99 52.53
CA GLY A 186 30.68 94.63 52.79
C GLY A 186 31.38 93.85 51.66
N GLN A 187 30.73 93.63 50.52
CA GLN A 187 31.35 93.05 49.32
C GLN A 187 31.05 93.89 48.06
N GLU A 188 31.90 93.78 47.03
CA GLU A 188 31.68 94.38 45.70
C GLU A 188 30.72 93.48 44.88
N GLY A 189 29.53 93.22 45.43
CA GLY A 189 28.51 92.35 44.88
C GLY A 189 27.16 93.05 44.71
N TRP A 190 26.45 92.68 43.66
CA TRP A 190 25.09 93.12 43.34
C TRP A 190 24.15 91.92 43.40
N GLN A 191 23.06 92.03 44.15
CA GLN A 191 21.98 91.05 44.15
C GLN A 191 20.74 91.67 43.50
N LEU A 192 20.31 91.11 42.38
CA LEU A 192 19.09 91.41 41.65
C LEU A 192 18.07 90.29 41.90
N GLN A 193 16.97 90.56 42.60
CA GLN A 193 15.82 89.68 42.69
C GLN A 193 14.67 90.28 41.89
N ALA A 194 14.07 89.53 40.98
CA ALA A 194 12.90 89.93 40.23
C ALA A 194 11.80 88.86 40.34
N THR A 195 10.57 89.28 40.57
CA THR A 195 9.37 88.42 40.57
C THR A 195 8.32 89.07 39.68
N GLY A 196 7.52 88.28 38.98
CA GLY A 196 6.47 88.81 38.11
C GLY A 196 5.42 87.77 37.80
N LEU A 197 4.26 88.20 37.28
CA LEU A 197 3.22 87.29 36.82
C LEU A 197 3.23 87.20 35.30
N VAL A 198 3.26 85.96 34.80
CA VAL A 198 2.97 85.66 33.40
C VAL A 198 1.48 85.34 33.32
N ALA A 199 0.81 85.90 32.30
CA ALA A 199 -0.62 85.77 31.98
C ALA A 199 -1.42 84.74 32.82
N VAL A 200 -2.45 85.22 33.53
CA VAL A 200 -3.32 84.44 34.45
C VAL A 200 -2.58 83.95 35.71
N GLY A 201 -2.04 84.88 36.50
CA GLY A 201 -1.75 84.64 37.92
C GLY A 201 -0.60 83.68 38.25
N GLN A 202 0.21 83.26 37.27
CA GLN A 202 1.32 82.33 37.51
C GLN A 202 2.62 83.06 37.86
N PRO A 203 3.19 82.86 39.06
CA PRO A 203 4.39 83.58 39.49
C PRO A 203 5.65 83.02 38.82
N LEU A 204 6.44 83.91 38.25
CA LEU A 204 7.80 83.72 37.78
C LEU A 204 8.75 84.42 38.75
N SER A 205 9.86 83.77 39.11
CA SER A 205 10.87 84.36 40.00
C SER A 205 12.27 84.20 39.45
N LEU A 206 13.05 85.26 39.47
CA LEU A 206 14.44 85.37 39.05
C LEU A 206 15.26 85.94 40.21
N ASN A 207 16.39 85.34 40.53
CA ASN A 207 17.33 85.83 41.53
C ASN A 207 18.74 85.72 40.93
N VAL A 208 19.43 86.84 40.79
CA VAL A 208 20.73 86.97 40.17
C VAL A 208 21.66 87.65 41.15
N THR A 209 22.77 87.03 41.50
CA THR A 209 23.84 87.61 42.29
C THR A 209 25.08 87.73 41.42
N LEU A 210 25.60 88.93 41.27
CA LEU A 210 26.73 89.27 40.41
C LEU A 210 27.82 89.89 41.29
N HIS A 211 28.96 89.22 41.43
CA HIS A 211 30.12 89.78 42.13
C HIS A 211 31.09 90.34 41.10
N THR A 212 31.23 91.66 41.06
CA THR A 212 32.06 92.35 40.08
C THR A 212 32.37 93.79 40.42
N THR A 213 33.48 94.28 39.88
CA THR A 213 33.73 95.72 39.69
C THR A 213 33.42 96.14 38.24
N PRO A 214 33.19 97.44 37.97
CA PRO A 214 32.95 97.95 36.63
C PRO A 214 34.03 97.57 35.61
N ASP A 215 35.29 97.48 36.04
CA ASP A 215 36.43 97.19 35.15
C ASP A 215 36.66 95.67 34.95
N THR A 216 36.14 94.83 35.85
CA THR A 216 36.30 93.36 35.80
C THR A 216 35.03 92.61 35.41
N TRP A 217 33.99 93.32 34.97
CA TRP A 217 32.69 92.74 34.62
C TRP A 217 32.72 91.58 33.61
N PRO A 218 33.63 91.51 32.61
CA PRO A 218 33.71 90.35 31.71
C PRO A 218 34.14 89.06 32.41
N GLN A 219 34.71 89.17 33.62
CA GLN A 219 35.15 88.07 34.47
C GLN A 219 34.30 87.97 35.75
N ALA A 220 33.11 88.57 35.77
CA ALA A 220 32.26 88.60 36.94
C ALA A 220 31.79 87.19 37.35
N ARG A 221 31.66 86.98 38.68
CA ARG A 221 31.05 85.76 39.21
C ARG A 221 29.54 85.93 39.25
N LEU A 222 28.84 85.11 38.47
CA LEU A 222 27.39 85.09 38.36
C LEU A 222 26.82 83.91 39.15
N LYS A 223 25.74 84.14 39.87
CA LYS A 223 24.83 83.10 40.40
C LYS A 223 23.41 83.52 40.08
N ALA A 224 22.74 82.87 39.15
CA ALA A 224 21.36 83.11 38.79
C ALA A 224 20.48 81.89 39.10
N TYR A 225 19.25 82.15 39.53
CA TYR A 225 18.19 81.18 39.74
C TYR A 225 16.90 81.71 39.13
N LEU A 226 16.29 80.96 38.22
CA LEU A 226 15.05 81.30 37.54
C LEU A 226 14.06 80.15 37.73
N LYS A 227 12.85 80.46 38.20
CA LYS A 227 11.74 79.53 38.33
C LYS A 227 10.61 79.97 37.41
N LEU A 228 10.32 79.12 36.43
CA LEU A 228 9.24 79.25 35.46
C LEU A 228 8.03 78.41 35.91
N PRO A 229 6.83 78.99 35.94
CA PRO A 229 5.62 78.22 36.25
C PRO A 229 5.22 77.31 35.09
N SER A 230 4.29 76.39 35.35
CA SER A 230 3.74 75.49 34.33
C SER A 230 2.79 76.22 33.39
N TYR A 231 3.36 76.81 32.34
CA TYR A 231 2.66 77.58 31.32
C TYR A 231 2.93 77.00 29.92
N ASP A 232 2.15 77.40 28.91
CA ASP A 232 2.45 77.08 27.51
C ASP A 232 3.52 78.04 26.96
N TRP A 233 4.76 77.59 27.01
CA TRP A 233 5.92 78.37 26.58
C TRP A 233 6.14 78.34 25.07
N ALA A 234 5.36 77.59 24.29
CA ALA A 234 5.55 77.47 22.84
C ALA A 234 5.58 78.84 22.16
N SER A 235 4.75 79.77 22.66
CA SER A 235 4.60 81.11 22.10
C SER A 235 5.66 82.11 22.58
N TRP A 236 6.48 81.74 23.57
CA TRP A 236 7.55 82.57 24.14
C TRP A 236 8.93 82.22 23.56
N ILE A 237 9.04 81.13 22.79
CA ILE A 237 10.28 80.72 22.13
C ILE A 237 10.29 81.31 20.71
N PRO A 238 11.23 82.21 20.39
CA PRO A 238 11.32 82.79 19.05
C PRO A 238 11.47 81.72 17.97
N LYS A 239 10.74 81.86 16.86
CA LYS A 239 10.82 80.90 15.73
C LYS A 239 12.22 80.76 15.14
N ARG A 240 13.06 81.79 15.27
CA ARG A 240 14.47 81.77 14.86
C ARG A 240 15.29 80.69 15.59
N LEU A 241 14.93 80.35 16.83
CA LEU A 241 15.63 79.34 17.63
C LEU A 241 15.22 77.91 17.30
N THR A 242 14.05 77.70 16.69
CA THR A 242 13.50 76.36 16.45
C THR A 242 13.81 75.81 15.06
N GLY A 243 14.22 76.65 14.11
CA GLY A 243 14.59 76.21 12.76
C GLY A 243 13.43 75.49 12.05
N ALA A 244 13.67 74.25 11.60
CA ALA A 244 12.64 73.42 10.98
C ALA A 244 11.65 72.79 11.98
N TRP A 245 11.91 72.89 13.29
CA TRP A 245 11.02 72.39 14.33
C TRP A 245 9.87 73.37 14.56
N LYS A 246 8.64 72.87 14.50
CA LYS A 246 7.43 73.61 14.85
C LYS A 246 6.95 73.18 16.22
N LEU A 247 7.08 74.08 17.20
CA LEU A 247 6.59 73.89 18.56
C LEU A 247 5.12 74.34 18.60
N GLN A 248 4.20 73.37 18.69
CA GLN A 248 2.76 73.66 18.68
C GLN A 248 2.24 73.94 20.10
N HIS A 249 2.74 73.19 21.09
CA HIS A 249 2.32 73.28 22.49
C HIS A 249 3.46 72.83 23.41
N ILE A 250 3.84 73.64 24.40
CA ILE A 250 4.88 73.31 25.40
C ILE A 250 4.37 73.68 26.77
N GLN A 251 3.54 72.82 27.34
CA GLN A 251 3.09 72.99 28.72
C GLN A 251 4.20 72.48 29.64
N ALA A 252 5.01 73.38 30.19
CA ALA A 252 6.16 73.03 31.01
C ALA A 252 6.39 74.00 32.16
N GLY A 253 6.77 73.47 33.34
CA GLY A 253 7.42 74.23 34.40
C GLY A 253 8.92 73.96 34.40
N ALA A 254 9.73 74.95 34.76
CA ALA A 254 11.17 74.79 34.77
C ALA A 254 11.87 75.55 35.91
N GLU A 255 12.98 75.02 36.40
CA GLU A 255 13.88 75.67 37.35
C GLU A 255 15.29 75.68 36.74
N LEU A 256 15.87 76.87 36.57
CA LEU A 256 17.18 77.11 35.98
C LEU A 256 18.12 77.71 37.02
N TRP A 257 19.20 77.02 37.34
CA TRP A 257 20.35 77.54 38.09
C TRP A 257 21.47 77.82 37.10
N VAL A 258 22.13 78.97 37.20
CA VAL A 258 23.33 79.30 36.45
C VAL A 258 24.36 79.81 37.44
N GLU A 259 25.58 79.29 37.44
CA GLU A 259 26.65 79.85 38.23
C GLU A 259 28.00 79.74 37.52
N GLY A 260 28.95 80.60 37.88
CA GLY A 260 30.29 80.53 37.31
C GLY A 260 30.92 81.89 37.14
N GLN A 261 32.04 81.89 36.43
CA GLN A 261 32.80 83.07 36.07
C GLN A 261 32.65 83.31 34.56
N LEU A 262 32.12 84.48 34.19
CA LEU A 262 31.92 84.86 32.80
C LEU A 262 33.22 84.67 31.98
N GLN A 263 33.07 84.15 30.77
CA GLN A 263 34.15 83.83 29.80
C GLN A 263 35.20 82.77 30.23
N GLN A 264 35.14 82.24 31.46
CA GLN A 264 36.08 81.19 31.92
C GLN A 264 35.37 79.85 32.12
N GLN A 265 34.50 79.77 33.11
CA GLN A 265 33.78 78.55 33.44
C GLN A 265 32.36 78.91 33.86
N MET A 266 31.39 78.42 33.10
CA MET A 266 29.97 78.59 33.39
C MET A 266 29.35 77.21 33.58
N GLN A 267 28.47 77.08 34.55
CA GLN A 267 27.62 75.91 34.69
C GLN A 267 26.17 76.33 34.82
N ALA A 268 25.27 75.54 34.25
CA ALA A 268 23.85 75.69 34.42
C ALA A 268 23.21 74.34 34.71
N ALA A 269 22.13 74.34 35.49
CA ALA A 269 21.26 73.20 35.68
C ALA A 269 19.83 73.65 35.36
N LEU A 270 19.14 72.97 34.47
CA LEU A 270 17.77 73.24 34.05
C LEU A 270 16.93 72.00 34.36
N ARG A 271 16.10 72.08 35.39
CA ARG A 271 15.09 71.05 35.69
C ARG A 271 13.81 71.38 34.95
N VAL A 272 13.32 70.47 34.12
CA VAL A 272 12.09 70.62 33.34
C VAL A 272 11.07 69.57 33.75
N GLN A 273 9.82 70.00 33.94
CA GLN A 273 8.66 69.14 34.12
C GLN A 273 7.55 69.60 33.17
N ALA A 274 7.30 68.82 32.13
CA ALA A 274 6.31 69.12 31.10
C ALA A 274 5.24 68.02 31.00
N PRO A 275 3.99 68.30 31.42
CA PRO A 275 2.88 67.38 31.22
C PRO A 275 2.69 66.98 29.75
N SER A 276 2.88 67.93 28.83
CA SER A 276 2.75 67.68 27.38
C SER A 276 3.61 68.61 26.53
N ILE A 277 4.33 68.03 25.57
CA ILE A 277 5.07 68.73 24.52
C ILE A 277 4.62 68.19 23.17
N ALA A 278 4.10 69.06 22.29
CA ALA A 278 3.71 68.71 20.93
C ALA A 278 4.65 69.38 19.93
N VAL A 279 5.35 68.55 19.15
CA VAL A 279 6.38 69.00 18.22
C VAL A 279 6.25 68.27 16.87
N SER A 280 6.50 69.00 15.78
CA SER A 280 6.67 68.41 14.45
C SER A 280 7.96 68.92 13.81
N TYR A 281 8.56 68.08 12.97
CA TYR A 281 9.72 68.46 12.16
C TYR A 281 9.26 68.76 10.72
N ALA A 282 9.56 69.96 10.21
CA ALA A 282 9.16 70.43 8.88
C ALA A 282 7.64 70.30 8.59
N GLU A 283 7.24 69.47 7.61
CA GLU A 283 5.85 69.13 7.27
C GLU A 283 5.44 67.73 7.77
N GLY A 284 6.28 67.09 8.59
CA GLY A 284 6.00 65.78 9.18
C GLY A 284 4.87 65.79 10.21
N ALA A 285 4.48 64.60 10.65
CA ALA A 285 3.42 64.42 11.62
C ALA A 285 3.76 65.04 12.99
N THR A 286 2.75 65.61 13.67
CA THR A 286 2.91 66.09 15.05
C THR A 286 3.08 64.92 16.00
N THR A 287 4.21 64.88 16.70
CA THR A 287 4.49 63.93 17.78
C THR A 287 4.18 64.58 19.12
N VAL A 288 3.39 63.89 19.96
CA VAL A 288 3.03 64.36 21.30
C VAL A 288 3.76 63.54 22.36
N PHE A 289 4.61 64.21 23.13
CA PHE A 289 5.28 63.66 24.30
C PHE A 289 4.51 64.04 25.56
N LYS A 290 4.25 63.08 26.44
CA LYS A 290 3.59 63.27 27.72
C LYS A 290 4.55 62.96 28.88
N ASN A 291 4.29 63.58 30.03
CA ASN A 291 5.06 63.35 31.27
C ASN A 291 6.57 63.48 31.07
N VAL A 292 7.00 64.51 30.35
CA VAL A 292 8.42 64.77 30.09
C VAL A 292 9.04 65.35 31.36
N SER A 293 10.00 64.66 31.95
CA SER A 293 10.75 65.18 33.09
C SER A 293 12.23 64.92 32.89
N THR A 294 13.08 65.93 33.12
CA THR A 294 14.53 65.78 33.01
C THR A 294 15.25 66.90 33.77
N THR A 295 16.52 66.66 34.12
CA THR A 295 17.42 67.72 34.58
C THR A 295 18.59 67.83 33.61
N LEU A 296 18.67 68.94 32.88
CA LEU A 296 19.77 69.26 31.98
C LEU A 296 20.87 70.00 32.76
N HIS A 297 22.05 69.41 32.88
CA HIS A 297 23.25 70.09 33.33
C HIS A 297 24.07 70.53 32.13
N TRP A 298 24.52 71.77 32.11
CA TRP A 298 25.45 72.31 31.14
C TRP A 298 26.67 72.84 31.89
N LYS A 299 27.86 72.58 31.36
CA LYS A 299 29.11 73.09 31.89
C LYS A 299 30.01 73.45 30.71
N GLN A 300 30.48 74.69 30.69
CA GLN A 300 31.46 75.18 29.74
C GLN A 300 32.81 75.35 30.44
N THR A 301 33.86 74.74 29.89
CA THR A 301 35.24 74.81 30.41
C THR A 301 36.15 75.67 29.53
N GLU A 302 37.34 75.96 30.06
CA GLU A 302 38.39 76.73 29.40
C GLU A 302 38.74 76.08 28.04
N GLY A 303 38.57 76.81 26.93
CA GLY A 303 38.74 76.28 25.56
C GLY A 303 37.44 76.00 24.78
N GLN A 304 36.28 76.50 25.23
CA GLN A 304 34.95 76.32 24.59
C GLN A 304 34.45 74.87 24.52
N GLN A 305 34.98 73.98 25.36
CA GLN A 305 34.42 72.65 25.53
C GLN A 305 33.09 72.76 26.28
N ASN A 306 32.04 72.21 25.67
CA ASN A 306 30.70 72.17 26.24
C ASN A 306 30.40 70.74 26.69
N GLN A 307 30.14 70.58 27.98
CA GLN A 307 29.61 69.35 28.56
C GLN A 307 28.12 69.56 28.84
N ILE A 308 27.30 68.68 28.29
CA ILE A 308 25.84 68.67 28.39
C ILE A 308 25.50 67.31 28.98
N LEU A 309 24.78 67.28 30.11
CA LEU A 309 24.31 66.06 30.74
C LEU A 309 22.81 66.18 30.99
N LEU A 310 22.04 65.44 30.22
CA LEU A 310 20.62 65.28 30.38
C LEU A 310 20.37 64.09 31.34
N ASP A 311 20.00 64.38 32.57
CA ASP A 311 19.80 63.39 33.62
C ASP A 311 18.33 62.97 33.75
N GLN A 312 18.12 61.66 33.90
CA GLN A 312 16.83 60.98 34.06
C GLN A 312 15.71 61.50 33.13
N LEU A 313 15.95 61.55 31.82
CA LEU A 313 14.89 61.85 30.86
C LEU A 313 13.84 60.74 30.90
N ARG A 314 12.66 61.09 31.39
CA ARG A 314 11.46 60.25 31.35
C ARG A 314 10.46 60.92 30.44
N LEU A 315 9.87 60.16 29.53
CA LEU A 315 8.83 60.62 28.64
C LEU A 315 7.94 59.46 28.21
N THR A 316 6.73 59.79 27.76
CA THR A 316 5.78 58.84 27.18
C THR A 316 5.39 59.33 25.79
N GLN A 317 5.51 58.47 24.78
CA GLN A 317 5.13 58.75 23.39
C GLN A 317 3.98 57.80 23.00
N GLY A 318 2.80 58.34 22.69
CA GLY A 318 1.61 57.52 22.42
C GLY A 318 1.21 56.67 23.63
N THR A 319 1.23 55.34 23.49
CA THR A 319 1.01 54.36 24.58
C THR A 319 2.31 53.86 25.22
N GLN A 320 3.48 54.23 24.66
CA GLN A 320 4.76 53.68 25.04
C GLN A 320 5.47 54.58 26.06
N VAL A 321 5.75 54.02 27.25
CA VAL A 321 6.52 54.67 28.31
C VAL A 321 7.99 54.33 28.12
N TRP A 322 8.84 55.35 27.90
CA TRP A 322 10.27 55.14 27.73
C TRP A 322 10.93 54.90 29.09
N LYS A 323 11.88 53.97 29.14
CA LYS A 323 12.74 53.84 30.32
C LYS A 323 13.53 55.14 30.58
N PRO A 324 13.78 55.48 31.85
CA PRO A 324 14.62 56.63 32.17
C PRO A 324 15.98 56.49 31.47
N MET A 325 16.39 57.54 30.76
CA MET A 325 17.69 57.59 30.10
C MET A 325 18.52 58.77 30.62
N GLN A 326 19.82 58.62 30.49
CA GLN A 326 20.82 59.64 30.73
C GLN A 326 21.61 59.85 29.44
N LEU A 327 21.67 61.10 28.97
CA LEU A 327 22.41 61.49 27.77
C LEU A 327 23.51 62.47 28.17
N GLY A 328 24.77 62.08 27.99
CA GLY A 328 25.93 62.98 28.05
C GLY A 328 26.34 63.39 26.64
N ALA A 329 26.67 64.66 26.43
CA ALA A 329 27.30 65.14 25.21
C ALA A 329 28.46 66.06 25.57
N GLU A 330 29.63 65.78 25.03
CA GLU A 330 30.86 66.55 25.25
C GLU A 330 31.39 67.03 23.89
N SER A 331 31.54 68.34 23.73
CA SER A 331 32.19 68.89 22.55
C SER A 331 33.71 68.91 22.73
N PHE A 332 34.43 68.62 21.66
CA PHE A 332 35.89 68.73 21.60
C PHE A 332 36.30 69.55 20.37
N PRO A 333 37.38 70.34 20.47
CA PRO A 333 37.84 71.14 19.35
C PRO A 333 38.39 70.22 18.25
N VAL A 334 37.96 70.48 17.02
CA VAL A 334 38.46 69.85 15.79
C VAL A 334 39.01 70.98 14.93
N GLY A 335 40.17 70.81 14.29
CA GLY A 335 40.85 71.91 13.57
C GLY A 335 39.92 72.68 12.61
N SER A 336 40.23 73.95 12.33
CA SER A 336 39.44 74.89 11.47
C SER A 336 38.14 75.44 12.07
N GLY A 337 38.05 75.58 13.40
CA GLY A 337 36.87 76.19 14.05
C GLY A 337 35.64 75.28 14.07
N GLN A 338 35.79 74.01 13.73
CA GLN A 338 34.77 72.99 13.86
C GLN A 338 34.84 72.33 15.25
N GLN A 339 33.72 71.78 15.72
CA GLN A 339 33.67 71.04 16.97
C GLN A 339 33.18 69.63 16.70
N GLY A 340 33.91 68.64 17.21
CA GLY A 340 33.47 67.26 17.28
C GLY A 340 32.65 67.03 18.54
N TRP A 341 31.84 65.97 18.53
CA TRP A 341 30.94 65.65 19.63
C TRP A 341 31.10 64.20 20.06
N ARG A 342 31.21 63.98 21.37
CA ARG A 342 31.09 62.67 22.00
C ARG A 342 29.75 62.61 22.71
N VAL A 343 28.83 61.79 22.21
CA VAL A 343 27.51 61.57 22.81
C VAL A 343 27.48 60.20 23.48
N GLN A 344 27.05 60.13 24.72
CA GLN A 344 26.94 58.91 25.52
C GLN A 344 25.49 58.77 25.97
N LEU A 345 24.87 57.63 25.72
CA LEU A 345 23.56 57.26 26.26
C LEU A 345 23.67 55.99 27.08
N ASP A 346 23.08 55.98 28.27
CA ASP A 346 23.11 54.84 29.19
C ASP A 346 22.27 53.66 28.69
N THR A 347 21.03 53.92 28.27
CA THR A 347 20.03 52.95 27.81
C THR A 347 19.13 53.59 26.77
N LEU A 348 18.87 52.86 25.69
CA LEU A 348 17.99 53.25 24.59
C LEU A 348 17.11 52.07 24.19
N GLU A 349 15.80 52.25 24.25
CA GLU A 349 14.84 51.25 23.78
C GLU A 349 14.68 51.35 22.27
N VAL A 350 15.08 50.30 21.55
CA VAL A 350 15.17 50.30 20.07
C VAL A 350 13.80 50.47 19.43
N ASN A 351 12.77 49.83 20.00
CA ASN A 351 11.40 49.97 19.53
C ASN A 351 10.85 51.39 19.73
N ALA A 352 11.24 52.05 20.84
CA ALA A 352 10.87 53.43 21.11
C ALA A 352 11.53 54.39 20.10
N LEU A 353 12.82 54.16 19.83
CA LEU A 353 13.57 54.91 18.81
C LEU A 353 13.01 54.69 17.40
N ALA A 354 12.70 53.45 17.02
CA ALA A 354 12.14 53.14 15.70
C ALA A 354 10.83 53.90 15.44
N GLY A 355 9.92 53.92 16.42
CA GLY A 355 8.68 54.71 16.32
C GLY A 355 8.91 56.23 16.27
N LEU A 356 9.98 56.72 16.92
CA LEU A 356 10.37 58.13 16.84
C LEU A 356 10.97 58.48 15.48
N LEU A 357 11.82 57.62 14.91
CA LEU A 357 12.43 57.80 13.59
C LEU A 357 11.38 57.83 12.48
N GLU A 358 10.36 56.96 12.57
CA GLU A 358 9.25 56.95 11.60
C GLU A 358 8.47 58.28 11.57
N GLN A 359 8.37 58.98 12.70
CA GLN A 359 7.54 60.19 12.84
C GLN A 359 8.31 61.49 12.63
N LEU A 360 9.58 61.54 13.09
CA LEU A 360 10.35 62.78 13.16
C LEU A 360 11.48 62.89 12.13
N VAL A 361 11.90 61.78 11.51
CA VAL A 361 13.00 61.76 10.52
C VAL A 361 12.42 61.56 9.12
N PRO A 362 12.82 62.38 8.13
CA PRO A 362 12.39 62.22 6.74
C PRO A 362 13.11 61.01 6.10
N LEU A 363 12.60 59.80 6.33
CA LEU A 363 13.08 58.56 5.74
C LEU A 363 12.54 58.37 4.31
N SER A 364 13.33 57.77 3.40
CA SER A 364 12.84 57.38 2.06
C SER A 364 11.75 56.29 2.15
N VAL A 365 10.97 56.08 1.08
CA VAL A 365 9.91 55.06 1.06
C VAL A 365 10.47 53.68 1.40
N ASP A 366 11.62 53.31 0.82
CA ASP A 366 12.27 52.02 1.08
C ASP A 366 12.77 51.90 2.52
N GLN A 367 13.31 52.99 3.10
CA GLN A 367 13.78 53.01 4.49
C GLN A 367 12.61 52.89 5.49
N GLN A 368 11.48 53.53 5.19
CA GLN A 368 10.27 53.41 6.01
C GLN A 368 9.73 51.98 5.97
N GLN A 369 9.69 51.38 4.78
CA GLN A 369 9.19 50.02 4.60
C GLN A 369 10.13 49.00 5.26
N LEU A 370 11.45 49.17 5.13
CA LEU A 370 12.44 48.35 5.82
C LEU A 370 12.30 48.45 7.35
N LEU A 371 12.15 49.64 7.92
CA LEU A 371 12.00 49.83 9.36
C LEU A 371 10.69 49.19 9.87
N LYS A 372 9.62 49.27 9.08
CA LYS A 372 8.35 48.59 9.35
C LYS A 372 8.51 47.08 9.28
N ASP A 373 9.08 46.54 8.22
CA ASP A 373 9.17 45.08 8.07
C ASP A 373 10.08 44.45 9.13
N LEU A 374 11.20 45.09 9.46
CA LEU A 374 12.15 44.62 10.48
C LEU A 374 11.61 44.72 11.91
N HIS A 375 10.69 45.65 12.22
CA HIS A 375 10.12 45.85 13.57
C HIS A 375 11.14 45.65 14.73
N PRO A 376 12.24 46.43 14.77
CA PRO A 376 13.32 46.16 15.71
C PRO A 376 12.91 46.48 17.15
N LYS A 377 13.27 45.60 18.08
CA LYS A 377 12.96 45.70 19.52
C LYS A 377 14.16 45.27 20.36
N GLY A 378 14.21 45.71 21.61
CA GLY A 378 15.28 45.39 22.54
C GLY A 378 15.89 46.65 23.18
N LEU A 379 17.01 46.47 23.86
CA LEU A 379 17.69 47.53 24.60
C LEU A 379 19.13 47.69 24.10
N VAL A 380 19.55 48.94 23.92
CA VAL A 380 20.94 49.30 23.64
C VAL A 380 21.46 50.02 24.88
N ARG A 381 22.53 49.52 25.49
CA ARG A 381 23.18 50.10 26.68
C ARG A 381 24.54 50.70 26.35
N HIS A 382 24.95 51.73 27.08
CA HIS A 382 26.24 52.39 26.95
C HIS A 382 26.57 52.79 25.50
N LEU A 383 25.60 53.35 24.79
CA LEU A 383 25.77 53.83 23.43
C LEU A 383 26.71 55.04 23.44
N ASN A 384 27.90 54.89 22.90
CA ASN A 384 28.87 55.95 22.66
C ASN A 384 28.87 56.27 21.17
N LEU A 385 28.59 57.52 20.82
CA LEU A 385 28.70 58.07 19.49
C LEU A 385 29.82 59.11 19.48
N LEU A 386 30.76 58.98 18.55
CA LEU A 386 31.79 59.97 18.30
C LEU A 386 31.56 60.55 16.91
N VAL A 387 31.23 61.84 16.86
CA VAL A 387 31.09 62.60 15.63
C VAL A 387 32.34 63.46 15.45
N ASP A 388 33.19 63.07 14.49
CA ASP A 388 34.42 63.77 14.16
C ASP A 388 34.40 64.23 12.69
N PRO A 389 34.03 65.49 12.42
CA PRO A 389 33.92 66.01 11.06
C PRO A 389 35.28 66.19 10.35
N SER A 390 36.42 65.98 11.03
CA SER A 390 37.74 66.00 10.37
C SER A 390 38.11 64.68 9.69
N GLN A 391 37.36 63.62 9.95
CA GLN A 391 37.58 62.31 9.33
C GLN A 391 36.98 62.24 7.91
N PRO A 392 37.31 61.23 7.10
CA PRO A 392 36.55 60.93 5.88
C PRO A 392 35.08 60.63 6.20
N GLU A 393 34.15 60.86 5.26
CA GLU A 393 32.70 60.68 5.47
C GLU A 393 32.32 59.36 6.14
N ALA A 394 32.93 58.25 5.71
CA ALA A 394 32.74 56.93 6.30
C ALA A 394 33.06 56.84 7.81
N LYS A 395 33.97 57.69 8.30
CA LYS A 395 34.46 57.74 9.68
C LYS A 395 33.97 58.96 10.45
N HIS A 396 33.12 59.79 9.84
CA HIS A 396 32.50 60.94 10.52
C HIS A 396 31.77 60.52 11.78
N LEU A 397 31.13 59.34 11.75
CA LEU A 397 30.39 58.77 12.86
C LEU A 397 31.02 57.44 13.26
N GLN A 398 31.44 57.34 14.51
CA GLN A 398 31.81 56.07 15.13
C GLN A 398 30.82 55.76 16.25
N TYR A 399 30.43 54.50 16.38
CA TYR A 399 29.54 54.04 17.42
C TYR A 399 30.12 52.84 18.16
N ALA A 400 29.79 52.74 19.45
CA ALA A 400 30.02 51.55 20.26
C ALA A 400 28.89 51.40 21.28
N ALA A 401 28.31 50.21 21.40
CA ALA A 401 27.21 49.96 22.34
C ALA A 401 27.11 48.49 22.75
N ASN A 402 26.36 48.22 23.81
CA ASN A 402 25.98 46.87 24.23
C ASN A 402 24.52 46.62 23.84
N LEU A 403 24.27 45.54 23.12
CA LEU A 403 22.94 45.06 22.76
C LEU A 403 22.43 44.11 23.86
N GLU A 404 21.18 44.26 24.25
CA GLU A 404 20.48 43.37 25.18
C GLU A 404 19.14 42.95 24.59
N ARG A 405 19.02 41.65 24.29
CA ARG A 405 17.82 41.00 23.75
C ARG A 405 17.25 41.70 22.52
N VAL A 406 18.13 42.16 21.62
CA VAL A 406 17.73 42.81 20.39
C VAL A 406 17.16 41.78 19.41
N SER A 407 15.99 42.07 18.86
CA SER A 407 15.31 41.23 17.89
C SER A 407 14.81 42.06 16.72
N PHE A 408 14.83 41.48 15.53
CA PHE A 408 14.22 42.03 14.32
C PHE A 408 13.62 40.89 13.47
N SER A 409 12.57 41.22 12.73
CA SER A 409 11.87 40.35 11.79
C SER A 409 12.60 40.28 10.44
N HIS A 410 12.18 39.36 9.57
CA HIS A 410 12.76 39.20 8.24
C HIS A 410 12.27 40.29 7.27
N HIS A 411 13.10 40.60 6.28
CA HIS A 411 12.73 41.41 5.11
C HIS A 411 13.56 40.96 3.90
N GLY A 412 12.92 40.32 2.91
CA GLY A 412 13.62 39.68 1.80
C GLY A 412 14.67 38.68 2.30
N TRP A 413 15.92 38.84 1.85
CA TRP A 413 17.05 37.99 2.26
C TRP A 413 17.64 38.34 3.64
N ILE A 414 17.16 39.39 4.31
CA ILE A 414 17.58 39.72 5.69
C ILE A 414 16.90 38.71 6.64
N PRO A 415 17.66 37.86 7.35
CA PRO A 415 17.08 36.87 8.24
C PRO A 415 16.42 37.53 9.45
N ALA A 416 15.37 36.92 10.00
CA ALA A 416 14.90 37.34 11.32
C ALA A 416 15.90 36.84 12.37
N ALA A 417 16.36 37.74 13.25
CA ALA A 417 17.19 37.37 14.40
C ALA A 417 16.49 37.76 15.69
N GLY A 418 16.53 36.86 16.68
CA GLY A 418 15.91 37.07 17.97
C GLY A 418 16.92 36.99 19.09
N ASN A 419 16.74 37.90 20.06
CA ASN A 419 17.39 37.85 21.37
C ASN A 419 18.92 38.04 21.32
N VAL A 420 19.40 38.81 20.35
CA VAL A 420 20.81 39.15 20.17
C VAL A 420 21.29 40.03 21.32
N SER A 421 22.27 39.52 22.07
CA SER A 421 22.93 40.21 23.17
C SER A 421 24.44 40.19 22.97
N GLY A 422 25.11 41.32 23.13
CA GLY A 422 26.53 41.45 22.78
C GLY A 422 27.04 42.88 22.78
N SER A 423 28.23 43.10 22.23
CA SER A 423 28.81 44.43 22.00
C SER A 423 28.93 44.69 20.51
N ILE A 424 28.42 45.84 20.05
CA ILE A 424 28.52 46.35 18.69
C ILE A 424 29.47 47.54 18.65
N ARG A 425 30.32 47.64 17.64
CA ARG A 425 31.18 48.80 17.39
C ARG A 425 31.43 48.98 15.89
N GLY A 426 31.56 50.21 15.42
CA GLY A 426 31.81 50.46 14.00
C GLY A 426 31.75 51.93 13.63
N ASP A 427 31.77 52.16 12.33
CA ASP A 427 31.56 53.43 11.66
C ASP A 427 30.50 53.25 10.54
N ALA A 428 30.32 54.26 9.67
CA ALA A 428 29.31 54.20 8.62
C ALA A 428 29.62 53.17 7.53
N ALA A 429 30.88 52.76 7.35
CA ALA A 429 31.32 51.83 6.31
C ALA A 429 31.67 50.43 6.84
N GLN A 430 31.96 50.25 8.12
CA GLN A 430 32.34 48.95 8.67
C GLN A 430 31.93 48.80 10.14
N GLY A 431 31.73 47.57 10.59
CA GLY A 431 31.43 47.30 11.99
C GLY A 431 31.68 45.87 12.41
N ALA A 432 31.65 45.65 13.71
CA ALA A 432 31.79 44.34 14.33
C ALA A 432 30.79 44.19 15.49
N LEU A 433 30.08 43.08 15.49
CA LEU A 433 29.20 42.61 16.54
C LEU A 433 29.83 41.37 17.17
N SER A 434 30.19 41.43 18.43
CA SER A 434 30.54 40.24 19.23
C SER A 434 29.36 39.89 20.13
N PHE A 435 28.79 38.71 20.00
CA PHE A 435 27.56 38.31 20.69
C PHE A 435 27.76 37.06 21.55
N ASP A 436 27.07 37.02 22.68
CA ASP A 436 26.83 35.84 23.54
C ASP A 436 25.37 35.91 23.97
N SER A 437 24.53 35.25 23.17
CA SER A 437 23.07 35.40 23.21
C SER A 437 22.44 34.11 23.75
N PRO A 438 21.83 34.13 24.94
CA PRO A 438 21.01 33.02 25.42
C PRO A 438 19.67 33.01 24.69
N GLU A 439 19.10 31.83 24.42
CA GLU A 439 17.81 31.68 23.70
C GLU A 439 17.82 32.46 22.37
N PHE A 440 18.88 32.26 21.58
CA PHE A 440 19.06 32.90 20.28
C PHE A 440 18.17 32.22 19.25
N SER A 441 17.52 33.02 18.40
CA SER A 441 16.77 32.51 17.26
C SER A 441 17.21 33.12 15.95
N LEU A 442 17.25 32.33 14.89
CA LEU A 442 17.55 32.75 13.52
C LEU A 442 16.52 32.14 12.57
N HIS A 443 15.90 32.94 11.72
CA HIS A 443 14.96 32.46 10.71
C HIS A 443 15.33 32.98 9.32
N LEU A 444 15.65 32.04 8.43
CA LEU A 444 15.92 32.24 7.01
C LEU A 444 14.68 31.77 6.24
N SER A 445 13.64 32.60 6.16
CA SER A 445 12.30 32.22 5.67
C SER A 445 12.27 31.75 4.22
N GLU A 446 13.15 32.27 3.37
CA GLU A 446 13.26 31.90 1.96
C GLU A 446 13.84 30.48 1.74
N LEU A 447 14.54 29.91 2.74
CA LEU A 447 15.20 28.61 2.63
C LEU A 447 14.55 27.57 3.55
N PHE A 448 14.19 27.97 4.77
CA PHE A 448 13.75 27.07 5.83
C PHE A 448 12.36 27.44 6.35
N PRO A 449 11.44 26.46 6.48
CA PRO A 449 10.06 26.70 6.91
C PRO A 449 9.94 27.11 8.38
N GLN A 450 10.94 26.82 9.21
CA GLN A 450 10.90 27.06 10.65
C GLN A 450 12.11 27.85 11.13
N ALA A 451 11.91 28.67 12.17
CA ALA A 451 12.99 29.37 12.84
C ALA A 451 13.87 28.40 13.64
N TRP A 452 15.18 28.60 13.51
CA TRP A 452 16.19 27.94 14.33
C TRP A 452 16.26 28.61 15.70
N HIS A 453 16.33 27.80 16.75
CA HIS A 453 16.27 28.20 18.14
C HIS A 453 17.40 27.44 18.83
N TYR A 454 18.28 28.20 19.46
CA TYR A 454 19.48 27.71 20.11
C TYR A 454 19.49 28.20 21.56
N ARG A 455 19.87 27.33 22.49
CA ARG A 455 20.00 27.68 23.92
C ARG A 455 21.06 28.76 24.11
N GLN A 456 22.13 28.71 23.32
CA GLN A 456 23.21 29.70 23.35
C GLN A 456 23.83 29.89 21.97
N ALA A 457 24.14 31.14 21.63
CA ALA A 457 24.87 31.51 20.42
C ALA A 457 26.00 32.48 20.76
N LYS A 458 27.23 32.14 20.38
CA LYS A 458 28.42 32.97 20.58
C LYS A 458 29.12 33.20 19.26
N GLY A 459 29.63 34.39 19.03
CA GLY A 459 30.42 34.62 17.83
C GLY A 459 30.77 36.06 17.60
N ARG A 460 31.40 36.28 16.46
CA ARG A 460 31.71 37.62 15.96
C ARG A 460 31.27 37.74 14.52
N LEU A 461 30.46 38.74 14.23
CA LEU A 461 30.04 39.15 12.90
C LEU A 461 30.72 40.48 12.58
N GLU A 462 31.37 40.57 11.44
CA GLU A 462 31.96 41.78 10.90
C GLU A 462 31.28 42.11 9.58
N TRP A 463 31.07 43.39 9.32
CA TRP A 463 30.55 43.83 8.03
C TRP A 463 31.38 45.00 7.50
N LYS A 464 31.41 45.09 6.18
CA LYS A 464 31.98 46.19 5.42
C LYS A 464 31.04 46.53 4.28
N ILE A 465 30.70 47.81 4.16
CA ILE A 465 29.85 48.38 3.14
C ILE A 465 30.75 49.34 2.35
N ASP A 466 30.93 49.03 1.07
CA ASP A 466 31.58 49.93 0.10
C ASP A 466 30.63 50.22 -1.07
N ASP A 467 31.03 51.10 -1.98
CA ASP A 467 30.18 51.56 -3.09
C ASP A 467 29.80 50.45 -4.10
N GLN A 468 30.38 49.25 -3.98
CA GLN A 468 30.17 48.14 -4.91
C GLN A 468 29.53 46.92 -4.25
N ALA A 469 29.81 46.69 -2.96
CA ALA A 469 29.41 45.48 -2.27
C ALA A 469 29.24 45.64 -0.75
N VAL A 470 28.35 44.80 -0.21
CA VAL A 470 28.25 44.50 1.21
C VAL A 470 28.96 43.18 1.49
N THR A 471 30.00 43.23 2.32
CA THR A 471 30.75 42.04 2.77
C THR A 471 30.40 41.74 4.23
N LEU A 472 29.95 40.52 4.51
CA LEU A 472 29.69 39.99 5.85
C LEU A 472 30.70 38.86 6.14
N ILE A 473 31.34 38.91 7.29
CA ILE A 473 32.35 37.92 7.69
C ILE A 473 32.05 37.49 9.12
N ALA A 474 31.93 36.19 9.35
CA ALA A 474 31.87 35.61 10.68
C ALA A 474 32.99 34.57 10.82
N PRO A 475 34.13 34.89 11.44
CA PRO A 475 35.27 33.97 11.54
C PRO A 475 34.99 32.72 12.38
N LEU A 476 34.08 32.83 13.36
CA LEU A 476 33.61 31.73 14.17
C LEU A 476 32.28 32.13 14.84
N ILE A 477 31.28 31.28 14.65
CA ILE A 477 30.02 31.26 15.38
C ILE A 477 29.89 29.88 16.00
N GLN A 478 29.53 29.82 17.28
CA GLN A 478 29.24 28.62 18.04
C GLN A 478 27.78 28.67 18.48
N LEU A 479 27.04 27.61 18.21
CA LEU A 479 25.63 27.46 18.56
C LEU A 479 25.47 26.18 19.38
N GLU A 480 24.66 26.24 20.43
CA GLU A 480 24.31 25.08 21.24
C GLU A 480 22.79 24.92 21.26
N GLY A 481 22.29 23.81 20.68
CA GLY A 481 20.88 23.48 20.59
C GLY A 481 20.53 22.14 21.22
N GLU A 482 19.29 21.68 21.00
CA GLU A 482 18.87 20.32 21.37
C GLU A 482 19.45 19.28 20.40
N GLU A 483 19.67 19.72 19.16
CA GLU A 483 20.24 18.97 18.05
C GLU A 483 21.75 18.74 18.14
N GLY A 484 22.47 19.40 19.06
CA GLY A 484 23.91 19.25 19.25
C GLY A 484 24.67 20.58 19.35
N LYS A 485 26.01 20.48 19.29
CA LYS A 485 26.93 21.63 19.27
C LYS A 485 27.35 21.90 17.85
N ILE A 486 27.16 23.14 17.39
CA ILE A 486 27.45 23.56 16.01
C ILE A 486 28.49 24.67 16.08
N ALA A 487 29.47 24.65 15.18
CA ALA A 487 30.41 25.74 15.00
C ALA A 487 30.61 25.99 13.51
N GLY A 488 30.67 27.24 13.08
CA GLY A 488 30.86 27.56 11.68
C GLY A 488 31.45 28.93 11.45
N ASP A 489 31.89 29.14 10.23
CA ASP A 489 32.40 30.41 9.75
C ASP A 489 31.81 30.71 8.37
N PHE A 490 31.67 31.99 8.05
CA PHE A 490 31.22 32.39 6.72
C PHE A 490 31.82 33.70 6.26
N LEU A 491 31.87 33.85 4.93
CA LEU A 491 32.11 35.09 4.22
C LEU A 491 31.04 35.19 3.13
N ILE A 492 30.26 36.26 3.17
CA ILE A 492 29.26 36.59 2.15
C ILE A 492 29.62 37.94 1.56
N ARG A 493 29.68 38.04 0.23
CA ARG A 493 29.90 39.30 -0.49
C ARG A 493 28.77 39.50 -1.50
N LEU A 494 27.92 40.47 -1.22
CA LEU A 494 26.76 40.83 -2.04
C LEU A 494 27.11 42.08 -2.85
N TYR A 495 27.03 42.01 -4.18
CA TYR A 495 27.27 43.16 -5.05
C TYR A 495 25.97 43.89 -5.37
N ASP A 496 26.03 45.21 -5.48
CA ASP A 496 24.87 46.04 -5.86
C ASP A 496 24.49 45.87 -7.34
N ASP A 497 25.46 45.57 -8.22
CA ASP A 497 25.21 45.25 -9.63
C ASP A 497 24.69 43.81 -9.76
N PRO A 498 23.44 43.58 -10.22
CA PRO A 498 22.90 42.24 -10.42
C PRO A 498 23.69 41.36 -11.40
N LYS A 499 24.53 41.97 -12.24
CA LYS A 499 25.43 41.26 -13.17
C LYS A 499 26.74 40.82 -12.53
N ALA A 500 27.12 41.43 -11.40
CA ALA A 500 28.28 41.01 -10.63
C ALA A 500 27.91 39.77 -9.81
N GLU A 501 28.86 38.84 -9.72
CA GLU A 501 28.64 37.55 -9.06
C GLU A 501 28.75 37.72 -7.54
N SER A 502 27.62 37.63 -6.83
CA SER A 502 27.62 37.62 -5.37
C SER A 502 28.17 36.27 -4.90
N TYR A 503 29.04 36.29 -3.88
CA TYR A 503 29.82 35.12 -3.46
C TYR A 503 29.55 34.73 -2.00
N MET A 504 29.50 33.44 -1.71
CA MET A 504 29.45 32.91 -0.35
C MET A 504 30.45 31.77 -0.14
N ASP A 505 31.15 31.82 0.97
CA ASP A 505 31.90 30.72 1.57
C ASP A 505 31.29 30.48 2.96
N LEU A 506 30.75 29.29 3.21
CA LEU A 506 30.09 28.93 4.46
C LEU A 506 30.56 27.53 4.85
N ARG A 507 31.13 27.40 6.05
CA ARG A 507 31.57 26.12 6.62
C ARG A 507 30.92 25.95 7.99
N VAL A 508 30.30 24.80 8.20
CA VAL A 508 29.59 24.48 9.44
C VAL A 508 29.95 23.06 9.86
N GLY A 509 30.53 22.92 11.04
CA GLY A 509 30.75 21.63 11.70
C GLY A 509 29.73 21.41 12.82
N MET A 510 29.36 20.16 13.05
CA MET A 510 28.55 19.74 14.19
C MET A 510 29.17 18.55 14.91
N HIS A 511 28.94 18.47 16.22
CA HIS A 511 29.38 17.36 17.06
C HIS A 511 28.28 16.96 18.03
N ASP A 512 28.24 15.66 18.36
CA ASP A 512 27.26 15.06 19.28
C ASP A 512 25.81 15.37 18.93
N GLY A 513 25.46 15.26 17.65
CA GLY A 513 24.14 15.59 17.15
C GLY A 513 23.13 14.45 17.19
N ASP A 514 21.87 14.80 16.99
CA ASP A 514 20.74 13.86 16.94
C ASP A 514 20.02 13.96 15.60
N SER A 515 19.98 12.86 14.84
CA SER A 515 19.47 12.86 13.46
C SER A 515 17.95 13.08 13.38
N ARG A 516 17.22 12.97 14.50
CA ARG A 516 15.78 13.27 14.56
C ARG A 516 15.48 14.73 14.22
N PHE A 517 16.45 15.63 14.39
CA PHE A 517 16.30 17.05 14.06
C PHE A 517 16.76 17.40 12.62
N ALA A 518 17.26 16.43 11.84
CA ALA A 518 17.81 16.68 10.50
C ALA A 518 16.80 17.39 9.58
N GLY A 519 15.51 17.02 9.64
CA GLY A 519 14.46 17.64 8.83
C GLY A 519 14.30 19.15 9.01
N ARG A 520 14.67 19.70 10.18
CA ARG A 520 14.65 21.15 10.46
C ARG A 520 15.71 21.94 9.69
N TYR A 521 16.80 21.27 9.32
CA TYR A 521 17.95 21.85 8.62
C TYR A 521 17.98 21.50 7.14
N LEU A 522 16.91 20.92 6.59
CA LEU A 522 16.74 20.73 5.16
C LEU A 522 16.13 22.01 4.55
N PRO A 523 16.72 22.58 3.48
CA PRO A 523 16.22 23.79 2.85
C PRO A 523 15.02 23.47 1.95
N THR A 524 13.91 23.04 2.54
CA THR A 524 12.73 22.50 1.82
C THR A 524 12.00 23.53 0.95
N GLN A 525 12.31 24.83 1.12
CA GLN A 525 11.78 25.89 0.25
C GLN A 525 12.70 26.19 -0.94
N SER A 526 13.91 25.64 -0.97
CA SER A 526 14.85 25.81 -2.07
C SER A 526 14.40 25.00 -3.30
N PRO A 527 14.38 25.57 -4.50
CA PRO A 527 14.13 24.83 -5.74
C PRO A 527 15.22 23.80 -6.08
N ALA A 528 16.38 23.84 -5.41
CA ALA A 528 17.48 22.90 -5.62
C ALA A 528 17.25 21.49 -5.01
N LEU A 529 16.27 21.34 -4.11
CA LEU A 529 15.94 20.05 -3.48
C LEU A 529 14.56 19.57 -3.93
N SER A 530 14.47 18.34 -4.48
CA SER A 530 13.17 17.81 -4.91
C SER A 530 12.26 17.51 -3.72
N LYS A 531 10.96 17.79 -3.89
CA LYS A 531 9.95 17.54 -2.86
C LYS A 531 9.91 16.07 -2.42
N ASP A 532 10.05 15.16 -3.37
CA ASP A 532 10.00 13.71 -3.11
C ASP A 532 11.21 13.24 -2.28
N LEU A 533 12.40 13.81 -2.51
CA LEU A 533 13.60 13.52 -1.69
C LEU A 533 13.42 14.02 -0.25
N VAL A 534 12.85 15.23 -0.08
CA VAL A 534 12.54 15.79 1.23
C VAL A 534 11.54 14.92 1.98
N ASP A 535 10.46 14.50 1.32
CA ASP A 535 9.43 13.65 1.91
C ASP A 535 10.01 12.27 2.30
N TRP A 536 10.89 11.69 1.47
CA TRP A 536 11.61 10.46 1.80
C TRP A 536 12.56 10.64 3.00
N LEU A 537 13.41 11.67 3.03
CA LEU A 537 14.35 11.90 4.13
C LEU A 537 13.63 12.11 5.48
N ASN A 538 12.52 12.86 5.48
CA ASN A 538 11.72 13.11 6.69
C ASN A 538 10.97 11.88 7.18
N THR A 539 10.63 10.93 6.30
CA THR A 539 9.88 9.72 6.68
C THR A 539 10.78 8.52 6.95
N ALA A 540 11.90 8.39 6.24
CA ALA A 540 12.80 7.24 6.32
C ALA A 540 13.65 7.25 7.60
N ILE A 541 14.13 8.42 8.04
CA ILE A 541 15.01 8.53 9.22
C ILE A 541 14.17 8.55 10.49
N LYS A 542 14.21 7.47 11.29
CA LYS A 542 13.45 7.37 12.55
C LYS A 542 14.27 7.75 13.78
N GLY A 543 15.58 7.56 13.74
CA GLY A 543 16.49 7.90 14.82
C GLY A 543 17.94 7.56 14.49
N GLY A 544 18.87 8.17 15.20
CA GLY A 544 20.31 7.97 15.03
C GLY A 544 21.13 9.07 15.71
N ARG A 545 22.39 8.77 15.99
CA ARG A 545 23.34 9.67 16.64
C ARG A 545 24.38 10.15 15.64
N ILE A 546 24.56 11.46 15.53
CA ILE A 546 25.56 12.09 14.68
C ILE A 546 26.81 12.33 15.51
N HIS A 547 27.89 11.60 15.26
CA HIS A 547 29.16 11.86 15.94
C HIS A 547 29.79 13.15 15.43
N GLN A 548 29.88 13.29 14.12
CA GLN A 548 30.43 14.45 13.45
C GLN A 548 29.62 14.74 12.20
N GLY A 549 29.42 16.01 11.89
CA GLY A 549 28.87 16.43 10.61
C GLY A 549 29.57 17.69 10.11
N TYR A 550 29.63 17.84 8.81
CA TYR A 550 30.29 18.96 8.15
C TYR A 550 29.46 19.39 6.94
N PHE A 551 29.20 20.68 6.82
CA PHE A 551 28.56 21.31 5.68
C PHE A 551 29.48 22.41 5.15
N GLN A 552 29.66 22.43 3.84
CA GLN A 552 30.40 23.45 3.13
C GLN A 552 29.61 23.91 1.92
N TYR A 553 29.53 25.22 1.75
CA TYR A 553 29.09 25.87 0.54
C TYR A 553 30.15 26.86 0.10
N GLN A 554 30.52 26.85 -1.17
CA GLN A 554 31.47 27.80 -1.73
C GLN A 554 31.07 28.16 -3.17
N GLY A 555 30.78 29.44 -3.44
CA GLY A 555 30.51 29.91 -4.82
C GLY A 555 29.46 31.00 -4.95
N SER A 556 28.88 31.11 -6.14
CA SER A 556 27.93 32.15 -6.54
C SER A 556 26.54 31.99 -5.94
N LEU A 557 26.00 33.09 -5.40
CA LEU A 557 24.63 33.22 -4.91
C LEU A 557 23.62 33.64 -5.99
N ASN A 558 24.05 33.94 -7.22
CA ASN A 558 23.15 34.44 -8.27
C ASN A 558 22.30 33.29 -8.84
N SER A 559 20.98 33.50 -8.98
CA SER A 559 20.01 32.48 -9.43
C SER A 559 20.27 31.90 -10.81
N ASP A 560 20.93 32.66 -11.69
CA ASP A 560 21.13 32.33 -13.10
C ASP A 560 22.54 31.75 -13.38
N SER A 561 23.29 31.40 -12.32
CA SER A 561 24.67 30.91 -12.44
C SER A 561 24.70 29.44 -12.91
N PRO A 562 25.71 29.04 -13.71
CA PRO A 562 25.92 27.63 -14.04
C PRO A 562 26.16 26.78 -12.78
N ASP A 563 25.77 25.50 -12.78
CA ASP A 563 25.97 24.60 -11.62
C ASP A 563 27.44 24.52 -11.15
N ILE A 564 28.41 24.72 -12.06
CA ILE A 564 29.84 24.75 -11.74
C ILE A 564 30.30 26.00 -10.96
N ALA A 565 29.44 27.02 -10.84
CA ALA A 565 29.76 28.26 -10.16
C ALA A 565 29.63 28.15 -8.63
N HIS A 566 29.19 27.00 -8.12
CA HIS A 566 29.15 26.70 -6.70
C HIS A 566 29.56 25.25 -6.41
N THR A 567 29.94 24.99 -5.16
CA THR A 567 30.19 23.66 -4.63
C THR A 567 29.51 23.52 -3.28
N LEU A 568 28.67 22.50 -3.15
CA LEU A 568 28.01 22.10 -1.92
C LEU A 568 28.55 20.72 -1.51
N SER A 569 28.96 20.60 -0.25
CA SER A 569 29.43 19.34 0.33
C SER A 569 28.87 19.16 1.74
N LEU A 570 28.25 18.01 2.00
CA LEU A 570 27.70 17.64 3.30
C LEU A 570 28.23 16.27 3.68
N TYR A 571 28.68 16.10 4.92
CA TYR A 571 29.17 14.85 5.48
C TYR A 571 28.56 14.59 6.85
N PHE A 572 28.19 13.35 7.15
CA PHE A 572 27.79 12.90 8.48
C PHE A 572 28.39 11.54 8.83
N ASP A 573 28.94 11.39 10.03
CA ASP A 573 29.28 10.12 10.68
C ASP A 573 28.17 9.75 11.67
N LEU A 574 27.49 8.64 11.40
CA LEU A 574 26.25 8.23 12.04
C LEU A 574 26.38 6.85 12.70
N SER A 575 25.80 6.71 13.89
CA SER A 575 25.64 5.43 14.60
C SER A 575 24.21 5.26 15.13
N GLU A 576 23.86 4.02 15.47
CA GLU A 576 22.54 3.65 15.99
C GLU A 576 21.39 4.07 15.06
N ILE A 577 21.62 3.97 13.74
CA ILE A 577 20.68 4.41 12.72
C ILE A 577 19.51 3.42 12.65
N ASP A 578 18.30 3.96 12.76
CA ASP A 578 17.04 3.29 12.46
C ASP A 578 16.41 3.91 11.20
N LEU A 579 16.35 3.14 10.11
CA LEU A 579 15.94 3.60 8.78
C LEU A 579 14.83 2.74 8.18
N ASP A 580 13.70 3.37 7.85
CA ASP A 580 12.62 2.79 7.05
C ASP A 580 12.86 3.13 5.57
N TYR A 581 13.75 2.38 4.90
CA TYR A 581 14.22 2.69 3.54
C TYR A 581 13.15 2.52 2.44
N GLN A 582 12.14 1.68 2.67
CA GLN A 582 11.00 1.47 1.78
C GLN A 582 9.76 1.08 2.57
N LYS A 583 8.59 1.63 2.23
CA LYS A 583 7.33 1.30 2.90
C LYS A 583 6.98 -0.19 2.73
N GLY A 584 6.63 -0.87 3.83
CA GLY A 584 6.29 -2.30 3.86
C GLY A 584 7.50 -3.24 4.07
N TRP A 585 8.72 -2.77 3.79
CA TRP A 585 9.94 -3.54 4.03
C TRP A 585 10.36 -3.47 5.51
N PRO A 586 11.05 -4.49 6.03
CA PRO A 586 11.53 -4.47 7.40
C PRO A 586 12.61 -3.40 7.59
N ARG A 587 12.52 -2.66 8.69
CA ARG A 587 13.46 -1.57 9.00
C ARG A 587 14.90 -2.04 9.17
N LEU A 588 15.84 -1.18 8.76
CA LEU A 588 17.24 -1.29 9.15
C LEU A 588 17.40 -0.78 10.58
N GLN A 589 18.10 -1.54 11.43
CA GLN A 589 18.35 -1.20 12.83
C GLN A 589 19.83 -1.24 13.15
N ALA A 590 20.22 -0.43 14.14
CA ALA A 590 21.59 -0.37 14.67
C ALA A 590 22.63 -0.20 13.55
N GLY A 591 22.28 0.60 12.53
CA GLY A 591 23.18 0.91 11.43
C GLY A 591 24.29 1.83 11.90
N ARG A 592 25.48 1.64 11.33
CA ARG A 592 26.59 2.58 11.43
C ARG A 592 27.06 2.91 10.03
N GLY A 593 27.25 4.19 9.74
CA GLY A 593 27.60 4.59 8.40
C GLY A 593 27.91 6.06 8.27
N GLU A 594 28.41 6.40 7.09
CA GLU A 594 28.76 7.74 6.68
C GLU A 594 27.87 8.15 5.51
N VAL A 595 27.44 9.41 5.50
CA VAL A 595 26.66 10.01 4.42
C VAL A 595 27.47 11.16 3.84
N PHE A 596 27.59 11.21 2.53
CA PHE A 596 28.21 12.27 1.74
C PHE A 596 27.15 12.82 0.78
N VAL A 597 26.93 14.13 0.75
CA VAL A 597 26.10 14.80 -0.27
C VAL A 597 27.00 15.78 -0.99
N GLU A 598 27.11 15.65 -2.31
CA GLU A 598 27.86 16.53 -3.19
C GLU A 598 26.93 17.03 -4.31
N ASP A 599 27.36 18.03 -5.11
CA ASP A 599 26.55 18.63 -6.19
C ASP A 599 25.96 17.60 -7.18
N LYS A 600 26.60 16.44 -7.33
CA LYS A 600 26.22 15.39 -8.29
C LYS A 600 25.39 14.26 -7.67
N GLY A 601 25.20 14.25 -6.35
CA GLY A 601 24.43 13.20 -5.70
C GLY A 601 24.78 12.94 -4.23
N THR A 602 24.02 12.02 -3.63
CA THR A 602 24.23 11.52 -2.27
C THR A 602 24.85 10.13 -2.30
N PHE A 603 25.94 9.93 -1.57
CA PHE A 603 26.58 8.64 -1.34
C PHE A 603 26.52 8.26 0.13
N VAL A 604 26.04 7.06 0.43
CA VAL A 604 25.98 6.50 1.78
C VAL A 604 26.87 5.27 1.83
N ARG A 605 27.70 5.17 2.85
CA ARG A 605 28.51 3.99 3.17
C ARG A 605 28.07 3.45 4.52
N LEU A 606 27.56 2.23 4.57
CA LEU A 606 27.09 1.54 5.77
C LEU A 606 27.91 0.26 6.00
N PRO A 607 29.03 0.34 6.73
CA PRO A 607 29.86 -0.82 7.03
C PRO A 607 29.12 -1.94 7.77
N GLU A 608 28.18 -1.58 8.66
CA GLU A 608 27.44 -2.54 9.47
C GLU A 608 25.98 -2.10 9.72
N GLY A 609 25.08 -3.08 9.76
CA GLY A 609 23.69 -2.87 10.16
C GLY A 609 22.95 -4.19 10.33
N ARG A 610 21.67 -4.13 10.74
CA ARG A 610 20.84 -5.32 10.96
C ARG A 610 19.45 -5.16 10.37
N ILE A 611 19.00 -6.16 9.63
CA ILE A 611 17.60 -6.28 9.17
C ILE A 611 17.09 -7.61 9.72
N LEU A 612 16.02 -7.58 10.53
CA LEU A 612 15.54 -8.74 11.29
C LEU A 612 16.67 -9.37 12.15
N ASN A 613 17.02 -10.64 11.92
CA ASN A 613 18.14 -11.32 12.57
C ASN A 613 19.38 -11.43 11.65
N SER A 614 19.34 -10.81 10.48
CA SER A 614 20.38 -10.85 9.45
C SER A 614 21.29 -9.63 9.54
N LYS A 615 22.60 -9.86 9.38
CA LYS A 615 23.64 -8.82 9.44
C LYS A 615 23.91 -8.29 8.05
N VAL A 616 23.84 -6.97 7.88
CA VAL A 616 24.23 -6.25 6.67
C VAL A 616 25.68 -5.79 6.83
N ARG A 617 26.49 -5.96 5.79
CA ARG A 617 27.90 -5.56 5.73
C ARG A 617 28.21 -4.85 4.43
N ASP A 618 29.11 -3.88 4.51
CA ASP A 618 29.68 -3.16 3.36
C ASP A 618 28.61 -2.67 2.38
N ALA A 619 27.50 -2.14 2.91
CA ALA A 619 26.43 -1.62 2.09
C ALA A 619 26.76 -0.20 1.64
N THR A 620 26.47 0.12 0.39
CA THR A 620 26.62 1.44 -0.20
C THR A 620 25.31 1.84 -0.86
N ALA A 621 24.86 3.07 -0.66
CA ALA A 621 23.74 3.63 -1.40
C ALA A 621 24.20 4.86 -2.19
N TRP A 622 23.68 5.03 -3.40
CA TRP A 622 23.99 6.17 -4.26
C TRP A 622 22.70 6.74 -4.84
N ILE A 623 22.53 8.05 -4.77
CA ILE A 623 21.43 8.81 -5.37
C ILE A 623 22.05 9.86 -6.29
N ALA A 624 21.90 9.71 -7.61
CA ALA A 624 22.38 10.73 -8.54
C ALA A 624 21.36 11.88 -8.65
N GLN A 625 21.81 13.12 -8.49
CA GLN A 625 20.98 14.30 -8.79
C GLN A 625 21.13 14.61 -10.29
N THR A 626 20.05 14.43 -11.04
CA THR A 626 19.97 14.81 -12.46
C THR A 626 18.72 15.66 -12.65
N SER A 627 18.84 16.80 -13.32
CA SER A 627 17.75 17.77 -13.51
C SER A 627 16.64 17.28 -14.47
N ASP A 628 16.91 16.26 -15.27
CA ASP A 628 16.04 15.80 -16.37
C ASP A 628 15.60 14.31 -16.29
N GLN A 629 15.96 13.57 -15.23
CA GLN A 629 15.61 12.14 -15.09
C GLN A 629 14.98 11.83 -13.72
N PRO A 630 14.20 10.73 -13.62
CA PRO A 630 13.70 10.25 -12.33
C PRO A 630 14.84 10.02 -11.36
N ILE A 631 14.65 10.29 -10.07
CA ILE A 631 15.71 10.11 -9.08
C ILE A 631 15.74 8.62 -8.72
N HIS A 632 16.89 7.97 -8.89
CA HIS A 632 17.08 6.56 -8.57
C HIS A 632 17.96 6.38 -7.32
N LEU A 633 17.55 5.52 -6.40
CA LEU A 633 18.31 5.07 -5.24
C LEU A 633 18.92 3.69 -5.55
N ILE A 634 20.23 3.68 -5.78
CA ILE A 634 21.00 2.47 -6.08
C ILE A 634 21.62 1.96 -4.78
N ILE A 635 21.32 0.73 -4.36
CA ILE A 635 21.83 0.12 -3.12
C ILE A 635 22.59 -1.16 -3.43
N LYS A 636 23.84 -1.25 -3.00
CA LYS A 636 24.65 -2.48 -3.07
C LYS A 636 25.04 -2.91 -1.67
N GLY A 637 25.07 -4.19 -1.36
CA GLY A 637 25.52 -4.65 -0.03
C GLY A 637 25.59 -6.15 0.13
N GLN A 638 26.20 -6.61 1.22
CA GLN A 638 26.26 -8.01 1.59
C GLN A 638 25.36 -8.28 2.80
N VAL A 639 24.63 -9.39 2.78
CA VAL A 639 23.73 -9.80 3.84
C VAL A 639 24.06 -11.23 4.27
N GLN A 640 24.39 -11.41 5.54
CA GLN A 640 24.59 -12.71 6.17
C GLN A 640 23.40 -13.00 7.08
N GLY A 641 22.61 -14.02 6.72
CA GLY A 641 21.31 -14.25 7.33
C GLY A 641 20.92 -15.72 7.39
N ARG A 642 19.62 -15.92 7.65
CA ARG A 642 18.98 -17.23 7.60
C ARG A 642 17.93 -17.24 6.49
N VAL A 643 17.68 -18.43 5.93
CA VAL A 643 16.62 -18.63 4.93
C VAL A 643 15.24 -18.16 5.45
N ALA A 644 14.96 -18.31 6.75
CA ALA A 644 13.73 -17.84 7.39
C ALA A 644 13.54 -16.31 7.32
N ASP A 645 14.61 -15.54 7.48
CA ASP A 645 14.57 -14.08 7.38
C ASP A 645 14.36 -13.66 5.91
N ALA A 646 15.02 -14.32 4.96
CA ALA A 646 14.84 -14.06 3.53
C ALA A 646 13.39 -14.32 3.07
N LEU A 647 12.78 -15.44 3.50
CA LEU A 647 11.37 -15.73 3.26
C LEU A 647 10.44 -14.70 3.93
N SER A 648 10.80 -14.20 5.11
CA SER A 648 10.00 -13.16 5.79
C SER A 648 10.04 -11.82 5.05
N ILE A 649 11.19 -11.47 4.46
CA ILE A 649 11.32 -10.29 3.60
C ILE A 649 10.47 -10.45 2.34
N LEU A 650 10.53 -11.60 1.67
CA LEU A 650 9.75 -11.87 0.44
C LEU A 650 8.23 -11.87 0.67
N ARG A 651 7.76 -12.22 1.88
CA ARG A 651 6.34 -12.13 2.25
C ARG A 651 5.89 -10.71 2.58
N ALA A 652 6.79 -9.84 3.03
CA ALA A 652 6.47 -8.46 3.40
C ALA A 652 6.66 -7.49 2.24
N ALA A 653 7.50 -7.86 1.26
CA ALA A 653 7.73 -7.07 0.06
C ALA A 653 6.47 -7.10 -0.84
N PRO A 654 6.01 -5.95 -1.35
CA PRO A 654 4.87 -5.88 -2.28
C PRO A 654 5.29 -6.41 -3.67
N LEU A 655 5.43 -7.72 -3.80
CA LEU A 655 5.74 -8.42 -5.04
C LEU A 655 4.49 -9.16 -5.53
N GLU A 656 4.25 -9.21 -6.85
CA GLU A 656 3.09 -9.90 -7.45
C GLU A 656 2.99 -11.41 -7.08
N ALA A 657 4.06 -12.00 -6.53
CA ALA A 657 4.17 -13.41 -6.17
C ALA A 657 3.96 -13.72 -4.66
N GLU A 658 3.40 -12.79 -3.87
CA GLU A 658 3.21 -12.91 -2.41
C GLU A 658 2.50 -14.22 -1.98
N ASP A 659 1.48 -14.64 -2.74
CA ASP A 659 0.66 -15.82 -2.42
C ASP A 659 1.44 -17.16 -2.44
N ILE A 660 2.48 -17.27 -3.27
CA ILE A 660 3.25 -18.52 -3.42
C ILE A 660 4.15 -18.74 -2.19
N PHE A 661 4.84 -17.68 -1.75
CA PHE A 661 5.81 -17.73 -0.66
C PHE A 661 5.17 -17.80 0.73
N ASN A 662 3.88 -17.44 0.85
CA ASN A 662 3.12 -17.54 2.11
C ASN A 662 3.05 -18.98 2.65
N THR A 663 3.17 -19.98 1.78
CA THR A 663 3.13 -21.39 2.18
C THR A 663 4.51 -22.03 2.36
N TRP A 664 5.59 -21.28 2.13
CA TRP A 664 6.96 -21.79 2.17
C TRP A 664 7.60 -21.52 3.53
N GLN A 665 8.29 -22.54 4.04
CA GLN A 665 9.04 -22.47 5.29
C GLN A 665 10.46 -22.96 5.03
N GLY A 666 11.47 -22.29 5.60
CA GLY A 666 12.85 -22.68 5.38
C GLY A 666 13.75 -22.31 6.54
N ASP A 667 14.81 -23.10 6.71
CA ASP A 667 15.84 -22.87 7.71
C ASP A 667 17.22 -23.23 7.15
N GLY A 668 18.27 -22.57 7.65
CA GLY A 668 19.65 -22.69 7.17
C GLY A 668 20.35 -21.34 7.03
N LEU A 669 21.68 -21.36 6.93
CA LEU A 669 22.49 -20.17 6.68
C LEU A 669 22.37 -19.74 5.22
N LEU A 670 22.38 -18.42 5.00
CA LEU A 670 22.28 -17.80 3.70
C LEU A 670 23.22 -16.58 3.63
N ASP A 671 24.11 -16.58 2.66
CA ASP A 671 24.96 -15.43 2.31
C ASP A 671 24.44 -14.83 1.00
N ALA A 672 24.12 -13.54 0.99
CA ALA A 672 23.56 -12.83 -0.15
C ALA A 672 24.32 -11.54 -0.47
N GLN A 673 24.37 -11.20 -1.75
CA GLN A 673 24.81 -9.93 -2.28
C GLN A 673 23.62 -9.27 -2.98
N LEU A 674 23.33 -8.05 -2.58
CA LEU A 674 22.17 -7.27 -2.97
C LEU A 674 22.60 -6.15 -3.93
N ASP A 675 21.83 -5.94 -4.98
CA ASP A 675 21.92 -4.80 -5.91
C ASP A 675 20.49 -4.33 -6.22
N LEU A 676 20.09 -3.17 -5.69
CA LEU A 676 18.76 -2.58 -5.84
C LEU A 676 18.86 -1.28 -6.62
N ASP A 677 17.87 -1.03 -7.47
CA ASP A 677 17.62 0.27 -8.10
C ASP A 677 16.15 0.64 -7.86
N ILE A 678 15.94 1.61 -6.97
CA ILE A 678 14.63 2.04 -6.52
C ILE A 678 14.34 3.44 -7.08
N PRO A 679 13.37 3.60 -7.99
CA PRO A 679 12.94 4.93 -8.43
C PRO A 679 12.21 5.64 -7.28
N LEU A 680 12.72 6.81 -6.88
CA LEU A 680 12.12 7.67 -5.85
C LEU A 680 11.02 8.58 -6.42
N THR A 681 10.96 8.75 -7.75
CA THR A 681 9.95 9.54 -8.44
C THR A 681 9.21 8.70 -9.50
N GLY A 682 7.87 8.80 -9.52
CA GLY A 682 6.99 8.01 -10.41
C GLY A 682 6.44 6.72 -9.80
N GLN A 683 5.63 5.99 -10.58
CA GLN A 683 5.02 4.69 -10.19
C GLN A 683 5.81 3.47 -10.72
N ALA A 684 7.07 3.65 -11.10
CA ALA A 684 7.89 2.56 -11.62
C ALA A 684 8.23 1.56 -10.50
N GLU A 685 8.27 0.26 -10.82
CA GLU A 685 8.60 -0.78 -9.86
C GLU A 685 10.12 -0.84 -9.59
N PRO A 686 10.55 -1.20 -8.36
CA PRO A 686 11.96 -1.37 -8.04
C PRO A 686 12.60 -2.50 -8.86
N TRP A 687 13.80 -2.26 -9.40
CA TRP A 687 14.62 -3.33 -9.95
C TRP A 687 15.47 -3.95 -8.82
N VAL A 688 15.32 -5.26 -8.63
CA VAL A 688 15.90 -5.99 -7.51
C VAL A 688 16.75 -7.14 -8.05
N VAL A 689 18.05 -7.12 -7.78
CA VAL A 689 18.96 -8.23 -8.07
C VAL A 689 19.57 -8.75 -6.77
N VAL A 690 19.49 -10.05 -6.53
CA VAL A 690 20.03 -10.71 -5.35
C VAL A 690 20.78 -11.98 -5.74
N ASP A 691 22.10 -11.97 -5.61
CA ASP A 691 22.93 -13.18 -5.75
C ASP A 691 23.09 -13.82 -4.36
N PHE A 692 22.55 -15.01 -4.12
CA PHE A 692 22.60 -15.69 -2.82
C PHE A 692 23.11 -17.12 -2.89
N SER A 693 23.71 -17.60 -1.81
CA SER A 693 24.19 -18.96 -1.69
C SER A 693 23.82 -19.57 -0.35
N THR A 694 23.60 -20.87 -0.35
CA THR A 694 23.30 -21.63 0.85
C THR A 694 23.99 -23.00 0.81
N GLN A 695 24.31 -23.53 1.99
CA GLN A 695 24.90 -24.85 2.18
C GLN A 695 24.11 -25.60 3.25
N GLY A 696 23.43 -26.68 2.86
CA GLY A 696 22.70 -27.55 3.78
C GLY A 696 21.37 -26.99 4.28
N ALA A 697 20.74 -26.04 3.58
CA ALA A 697 19.44 -25.50 3.97
C ALA A 697 18.31 -26.54 3.83
N THR A 698 17.21 -26.30 4.54
CA THR A 698 15.97 -27.06 4.40
C THR A 698 14.88 -26.11 3.90
N LEU A 699 14.13 -26.54 2.88
CA LEU A 699 12.98 -25.82 2.34
C LEU A 699 11.77 -26.74 2.31
N VAL A 700 10.66 -26.28 2.86
CA VAL A 700 9.36 -26.98 2.89
C VAL A 700 8.36 -26.13 2.12
N MET A 701 7.77 -26.72 1.08
CA MET A 701 6.72 -26.12 0.26
C MET A 701 5.42 -26.87 0.57
N ALA A 702 4.32 -26.15 0.84
CA ALA A 702 3.04 -26.81 1.13
C ALA A 702 2.28 -27.22 -0.15
N GLN A 703 2.50 -26.51 -1.26
CA GLN A 703 1.81 -26.73 -2.53
C GLN A 703 2.82 -26.65 -3.70
N PRO A 704 3.30 -27.78 -4.24
CA PRO A 704 3.05 -29.15 -3.77
C PRO A 704 3.75 -29.43 -2.43
N ASN A 705 3.24 -30.39 -1.64
CA ASN A 705 3.83 -30.79 -0.35
C ASN A 705 5.19 -31.46 -0.57
N LEU A 706 6.26 -30.67 -0.64
CA LEU A 706 7.61 -31.12 -0.98
C LEU A 706 8.61 -30.58 0.04
N ARG A 707 9.49 -31.46 0.50
CA ARG A 707 10.58 -31.13 1.43
C ARG A 707 11.91 -31.34 0.72
N LEU A 708 12.67 -30.25 0.57
CA LEU A 708 14.05 -30.27 0.10
C LEU A 708 14.97 -30.22 1.33
N GLU A 709 15.77 -31.26 1.52
CA GLU A 709 16.76 -31.33 2.59
C GLU A 709 18.17 -31.19 2.02
N GLN A 710 19.10 -30.65 2.83
CA GLN A 710 20.51 -30.46 2.43
C GLN A 710 20.69 -29.59 1.17
N LEU A 711 19.79 -28.64 0.94
CA LEU A 711 19.79 -27.74 -0.20
C LEU A 711 21.11 -26.95 -0.25
N SER A 712 21.84 -27.10 -1.35
CA SER A 712 23.10 -26.41 -1.58
C SER A 712 23.15 -25.89 -3.01
N GLY A 713 23.54 -24.63 -3.20
CA GLY A 713 23.57 -24.00 -4.52
C GLY A 713 23.86 -22.51 -4.47
N LYS A 714 24.13 -21.94 -5.64
CA LYS A 714 24.21 -20.49 -5.87
C LYS A 714 23.03 -20.08 -6.73
N PHE A 715 22.31 -19.08 -6.28
CA PHE A 715 21.07 -18.59 -6.86
C PHE A 715 21.21 -17.10 -7.16
N ARG A 716 20.52 -16.63 -8.19
CA ARG A 716 20.37 -15.23 -8.53
C ARG A 716 18.89 -14.95 -8.69
N TYR A 717 18.38 -13.94 -8.03
CA TYR A 717 17.05 -13.39 -8.26
C TYR A 717 17.19 -12.06 -9.00
N ASP A 718 16.40 -11.84 -10.04
CA ASP A 718 16.28 -10.58 -10.77
C ASP A 718 14.78 -10.29 -10.93
N SER A 719 14.30 -9.13 -10.47
CA SER A 719 12.86 -8.84 -10.50
C SER A 719 12.25 -8.88 -11.90
N ASN A 720 13.04 -8.64 -12.96
CA ASN A 720 12.58 -8.72 -14.35
C ASN A 720 12.69 -10.11 -14.96
N LYS A 721 13.52 -11.00 -14.41
CA LYS A 721 13.84 -12.32 -15.01
C LYS A 721 13.49 -13.52 -14.13
N GLY A 722 13.16 -13.30 -12.86
CA GLY A 722 12.86 -14.34 -11.88
C GLY A 722 14.11 -14.91 -11.18
N VAL A 723 14.04 -16.17 -10.75
CA VAL A 723 15.14 -16.86 -10.04
C VAL A 723 15.90 -17.78 -11.00
N SER A 724 17.23 -17.69 -11.01
CA SER A 724 18.15 -18.59 -11.71
C SER A 724 19.15 -19.26 -10.79
N ALA A 725 19.65 -20.43 -11.20
CA ALA A 725 20.64 -21.21 -10.48
C ALA A 725 21.38 -22.12 -11.46
N SER A 726 22.70 -21.99 -11.56
CA SER A 726 23.50 -22.81 -12.49
C SER A 726 23.59 -24.28 -12.06
N ALA A 727 23.64 -24.53 -10.75
CA ALA A 727 23.61 -25.86 -10.16
C ALA A 727 23.05 -25.80 -8.74
N MET A 728 22.17 -26.75 -8.43
CA MET A 728 21.52 -26.96 -7.14
C MET A 728 21.54 -28.46 -6.84
N GLU A 729 21.89 -28.82 -5.60
CA GLU A 729 21.77 -30.19 -5.09
C GLU A 729 20.84 -30.19 -3.87
N ALA A 730 19.91 -31.14 -3.82
CA ALA A 730 19.05 -31.37 -2.67
C ALA A 730 18.68 -32.85 -2.56
N LYS A 731 18.26 -33.25 -1.35
CA LYS A 731 17.60 -34.54 -1.11
C LYS A 731 16.09 -34.35 -1.13
N VAL A 732 15.42 -35.05 -2.04
CA VAL A 732 13.97 -34.97 -2.28
C VAL A 732 13.40 -36.38 -2.35
N LEU A 733 12.31 -36.67 -1.62
CA LEU A 733 11.67 -38.00 -1.56
C LEU A 733 12.65 -39.16 -1.27
N GLY A 734 13.67 -38.90 -0.45
CA GLY A 734 14.71 -39.88 -0.08
C GLY A 734 15.86 -40.03 -1.07
N GLY A 735 15.78 -39.48 -2.28
CA GLY A 735 16.81 -39.53 -3.33
C GLY A 735 17.59 -38.21 -3.46
N ARG A 736 18.79 -38.27 -4.05
CA ARG A 736 19.57 -37.08 -4.43
C ARG A 736 19.09 -36.56 -5.77
N VAL A 737 18.79 -35.28 -5.85
CA VAL A 737 18.33 -34.58 -7.05
C VAL A 737 19.28 -33.43 -7.32
N ASN A 738 19.79 -33.39 -8.56
CA ASN A 738 20.50 -32.25 -9.09
C ASN A 738 19.54 -31.44 -9.94
N ALA A 739 19.66 -30.12 -9.91
CA ALA A 739 18.82 -29.24 -10.71
C ALA A 739 19.56 -27.98 -11.13
N ARG A 740 19.05 -27.34 -12.18
CA ARG A 740 19.43 -26.00 -12.63
C ARG A 740 18.18 -25.21 -12.99
N LEU A 741 18.19 -23.92 -12.67
CA LEU A 741 17.18 -22.96 -13.07
C LEU A 741 17.78 -22.05 -14.14
N ILE A 742 17.22 -22.13 -15.35
CA ILE A 742 17.66 -21.39 -16.52
C ILE A 742 16.64 -20.27 -16.79
N GLU A 743 17.15 -19.05 -16.95
CA GLU A 743 16.40 -17.93 -17.52
C GLU A 743 16.26 -18.15 -19.03
N ALA A 744 15.02 -18.34 -19.52
CA ALA A 744 14.75 -18.53 -20.95
C ALA A 744 13.83 -17.44 -21.55
N GLY A 745 13.38 -16.48 -20.74
CA GLY A 745 12.48 -15.39 -21.16
C GLY A 745 13.14 -14.12 -21.67
N HIS A 746 12.32 -13.21 -22.18
CA HIS A 746 12.70 -11.84 -22.55
C HIS A 746 12.13 -10.86 -21.51
N ALA A 747 12.67 -9.63 -21.44
CA ALA A 747 12.13 -8.60 -20.57
C ALA A 747 10.64 -8.36 -20.90
N GLY A 748 9.76 -8.55 -19.91
CA GLY A 748 8.29 -8.43 -20.04
C GLY A 748 7.53 -9.76 -20.14
N ASP A 749 8.20 -10.90 -20.40
CA ASP A 749 7.58 -12.23 -20.40
C ASP A 749 8.61 -13.28 -19.90
N PRO A 750 8.89 -13.32 -18.58
CA PRO A 750 9.92 -14.17 -18.02
C PRO A 750 9.49 -15.65 -18.03
N ILE A 751 10.15 -16.44 -18.87
CA ILE A 751 10.02 -17.90 -18.90
C ILE A 751 11.11 -18.51 -18.01
N GLY A 752 10.71 -19.05 -16.86
CA GLY A 752 11.60 -19.81 -15.98
C GLY A 752 11.63 -21.29 -16.39
N ARG A 753 12.81 -21.86 -16.64
CA ARG A 753 12.96 -23.29 -16.95
C ARG A 753 13.76 -23.99 -15.87
N ILE A 754 13.10 -24.88 -15.12
CA ILE A 754 13.72 -25.75 -14.12
C ILE A 754 14.03 -27.08 -14.78
N GLU A 755 15.29 -27.49 -14.76
CA GLU A 755 15.70 -28.83 -15.16
C GLU A 755 16.24 -29.58 -13.96
N ALA A 756 15.70 -30.75 -13.65
CA ALA A 756 16.11 -31.58 -12.53
C ALA A 756 16.34 -33.02 -13.00
N TRP A 757 17.34 -33.69 -12.43
CA TRP A 757 17.62 -35.10 -12.70
C TRP A 757 18.13 -35.80 -11.44
N GLY A 758 17.79 -37.08 -11.32
CA GLY A 758 18.17 -37.90 -10.18
C GLY A 758 17.41 -39.21 -10.17
N ASP A 759 17.40 -39.85 -9.01
CA ASP A 759 16.76 -41.15 -8.82
C ASP A 759 15.65 -41.05 -7.78
N VAL A 760 14.50 -41.67 -8.06
CA VAL A 760 13.35 -41.68 -7.15
C VAL A 760 12.92 -43.12 -6.82
N SER A 761 12.55 -43.35 -5.57
CA SER A 761 11.95 -44.62 -5.13
C SER A 761 10.48 -44.66 -5.52
N ALA A 762 10.05 -45.77 -6.13
CA ALA A 762 8.64 -45.99 -6.44
C ALA A 762 7.74 -45.94 -5.20
N GLN A 763 8.25 -46.40 -4.05
CA GLN A 763 7.52 -46.41 -2.78
C GLN A 763 7.35 -44.99 -2.21
N GLU A 764 8.41 -44.20 -2.14
CA GLU A 764 8.32 -42.82 -1.65
C GLU A 764 7.47 -41.94 -2.57
N LEU A 765 7.56 -42.13 -3.88
CA LEU A 765 6.69 -41.46 -4.84
C LEU A 765 5.21 -41.85 -4.65
N SER A 766 4.91 -43.14 -4.40
CA SER A 766 3.53 -43.59 -4.16
C SER A 766 2.92 -43.01 -2.87
N LYS A 767 3.73 -42.89 -1.81
CA LYS A 767 3.33 -42.24 -0.55
C LYS A 767 3.06 -40.76 -0.75
N TRP A 768 3.94 -40.07 -1.47
CA TRP A 768 3.81 -38.65 -1.76
C TRP A 768 2.57 -38.35 -2.60
N LEU A 769 2.24 -39.21 -3.58
CA LEU A 769 1.01 -39.11 -4.37
C LEU A 769 -0.28 -39.45 -3.58
N GLY A 770 -0.17 -39.90 -2.32
CA GLY A 770 -1.32 -40.27 -1.50
C GLY A 770 -2.07 -41.52 -2.01
N LEU A 771 -1.41 -42.36 -2.81
CA LEU A 771 -2.02 -43.56 -3.36
C LEU A 771 -2.14 -44.62 -2.26
N GLY A 772 -3.32 -44.73 -1.65
CA GLY A 772 -3.59 -45.67 -0.54
C GLY A 772 -3.54 -47.16 -0.89
N GLN A 773 -3.19 -47.53 -2.13
CA GLN A 773 -3.10 -48.91 -2.60
C GLN A 773 -1.66 -49.27 -2.98
N SER A 774 -1.24 -50.50 -2.67
CA SER A 774 0.05 -51.02 -3.11
C SER A 774 0.05 -51.23 -4.63
N LEU A 775 0.61 -50.28 -5.38
CA LEU A 775 0.82 -50.43 -6.81
C LEU A 775 1.79 -51.59 -7.10
N PRO A 776 1.65 -52.29 -8.25
CA PRO A 776 2.54 -53.38 -8.68
C PRO A 776 3.91 -52.89 -9.18
N VAL A 777 4.47 -51.86 -8.52
CA VAL A 777 5.73 -51.22 -8.88
C VAL A 777 6.72 -51.30 -7.73
N ARG A 778 7.97 -51.68 -8.01
CA ARG A 778 9.03 -51.76 -6.99
C ARG A 778 10.39 -51.39 -7.60
N GLY A 779 11.19 -50.65 -6.85
CA GLY A 779 12.57 -50.31 -7.21
C GLY A 779 12.80 -48.80 -7.20
N GLN A 780 14.00 -48.42 -7.62
CA GLN A 780 14.44 -47.05 -7.81
C GLN A 780 14.74 -46.85 -9.29
N PHE A 781 14.36 -45.71 -9.84
CA PHE A 781 14.52 -45.43 -11.27
C PHE A 781 14.97 -43.98 -11.50
N PRO A 782 15.73 -43.72 -12.58
CA PRO A 782 16.19 -42.39 -12.92
C PRO A 782 15.05 -41.57 -13.54
N PHE A 783 15.02 -40.28 -13.28
CA PHE A 783 14.11 -39.34 -13.95
C PHE A 783 14.87 -38.09 -14.40
N GLN A 784 14.36 -37.49 -15.48
CA GLN A 784 14.71 -36.15 -15.94
C GLN A 784 13.43 -35.34 -15.99
N LEU A 785 13.41 -34.20 -15.31
CA LEU A 785 12.26 -33.31 -15.18
C LEU A 785 12.62 -31.97 -15.81
N THR A 786 11.78 -31.46 -16.69
CA THR A 786 11.82 -30.09 -17.20
C THR A 786 10.51 -29.42 -16.87
N LEU A 787 10.55 -28.37 -16.07
CA LEU A 787 9.40 -27.54 -15.72
C LEU A 787 9.60 -26.16 -16.33
N THR A 788 8.75 -25.81 -17.29
CA THR A 788 8.68 -24.48 -17.88
C THR A 788 7.55 -23.71 -17.19
N LEU A 789 7.88 -22.58 -16.60
CA LEU A 789 6.97 -21.64 -15.97
C LEU A 789 6.83 -20.43 -16.91
N ALA A 790 5.67 -20.28 -17.53
CA ALA A 790 5.30 -19.18 -18.41
C ALA A 790 3.85 -18.80 -18.11
N ASP A 791 3.49 -17.52 -18.32
CA ASP A 791 2.21 -16.95 -17.85
C ASP A 791 0.97 -17.73 -18.38
N GLN A 792 1.01 -18.17 -19.65
CA GLN A 792 -0.10 -18.92 -20.26
C GLN A 792 0.23 -20.37 -20.64
N ASP A 793 1.51 -20.76 -20.69
CA ASP A 793 1.98 -22.03 -21.26
C ASP A 793 2.87 -22.85 -20.30
N SER A 794 2.67 -22.72 -18.99
CA SER A 794 3.41 -23.51 -18.00
C SER A 794 3.21 -25.02 -18.17
N GLN A 795 4.32 -25.75 -18.40
CA GLN A 795 4.33 -27.19 -18.71
C GLN A 795 5.40 -27.94 -17.90
N LEU A 796 5.04 -29.13 -17.44
CA LEU A 796 5.92 -30.10 -16.80
C LEU A 796 6.17 -31.27 -17.77
N LEU A 797 7.42 -31.59 -18.05
CA LEU A 797 7.85 -32.78 -18.80
C LEU A 797 8.73 -33.64 -17.90
N ILE A 798 8.43 -34.93 -17.81
CA ILE A 798 9.22 -35.92 -17.06
C ILE A 798 9.52 -37.08 -17.98
N ASP A 799 10.80 -37.36 -18.20
CA ASP A 799 11.31 -38.48 -18.97
C ASP A 799 12.03 -39.47 -18.05
N SER A 800 11.81 -40.77 -18.29
CA SER A 800 12.48 -41.84 -17.54
C SER A 800 12.66 -43.08 -18.42
N SER A 801 13.83 -43.73 -18.31
CA SER A 801 14.08 -45.03 -18.93
C SER A 801 13.38 -46.20 -18.20
N LEU A 802 12.85 -45.95 -16.99
CA LEU A 802 12.32 -46.93 -16.04
C LEU A 802 13.26 -48.12 -15.76
N GLU A 803 14.55 -47.97 -16.04
CA GLU A 803 15.57 -48.95 -15.70
C GLU A 803 15.75 -48.96 -14.17
N GLY A 804 15.73 -50.14 -13.55
CA GLY A 804 15.66 -50.31 -12.10
C GLY A 804 14.25 -50.51 -11.53
N LEU A 805 13.19 -50.16 -12.28
CA LEU A 805 11.79 -50.36 -11.88
C LEU A 805 11.25 -51.73 -12.34
N ALA A 806 10.69 -52.54 -11.45
CA ALA A 806 9.89 -53.72 -11.82
C ALA A 806 8.39 -53.34 -11.89
N LEU A 807 7.70 -53.76 -12.94
CA LEU A 807 6.26 -53.56 -13.17
C LEU A 807 5.58 -54.91 -13.38
N ASP A 808 4.84 -55.36 -12.37
CA ASP A 808 4.14 -56.66 -12.36
C ASP A 808 2.74 -56.54 -13.02
N LEU A 809 2.72 -56.34 -14.35
CA LEU A 809 1.52 -56.35 -15.19
C LEU A 809 1.56 -57.52 -16.19
N PRO A 810 0.40 -58.07 -16.61
CA PRO A 810 0.35 -59.08 -17.68
C PRO A 810 0.98 -58.58 -18.99
N ALA A 811 1.40 -59.51 -19.84
CA ALA A 811 1.90 -59.18 -21.17
C ALA A 811 0.82 -58.44 -21.98
N PRO A 812 1.18 -57.42 -22.78
CA PRO A 812 2.55 -56.95 -23.09
C PRO A 812 3.10 -55.84 -22.16
N PHE A 813 2.36 -55.42 -21.12
CA PHE A 813 2.67 -54.20 -20.36
C PHE A 813 3.72 -54.37 -19.26
N GLY A 814 3.89 -55.58 -18.72
CA GLY A 814 4.85 -55.88 -17.66
C GLY A 814 6.31 -55.68 -18.05
N LYS A 815 7.17 -55.43 -17.05
CA LYS A 815 8.63 -55.42 -17.21
C LYS A 815 9.37 -55.83 -15.94
N THR A 816 10.57 -56.40 -16.11
CA THR A 816 11.51 -56.67 -15.02
C THR A 816 12.37 -55.43 -14.73
N ALA A 817 13.04 -55.38 -13.57
CA ALA A 817 13.88 -54.24 -13.19
C ALA A 817 15.01 -53.93 -14.21
N ARG A 818 15.53 -54.94 -14.92
CA ARG A 818 16.62 -54.77 -15.91
C ARG A 818 16.16 -54.30 -17.30
N SER A 819 14.86 -54.35 -17.60
CA SER A 819 14.35 -54.02 -18.93
C SER A 819 14.12 -52.51 -19.07
N ARG A 820 14.71 -51.86 -20.06
CA ARG A 820 14.45 -50.44 -20.35
C ARG A 820 13.08 -50.24 -21.01
N ARG A 821 12.31 -49.25 -20.54
CA ARG A 821 11.02 -48.80 -21.10
C ARG A 821 10.92 -47.28 -21.01
N ASP A 822 11.32 -46.61 -22.08
CA ASP A 822 11.28 -45.15 -22.14
C ASP A 822 9.85 -44.65 -21.98
N THR A 823 9.66 -43.80 -20.97
CA THR A 823 8.37 -43.29 -20.54
C THR A 823 8.47 -41.79 -20.38
N SER A 824 7.54 -41.07 -21.01
CA SER A 824 7.43 -39.62 -20.89
C SER A 824 6.07 -39.23 -20.34
N LEU A 825 6.05 -38.25 -19.43
CA LEU A 825 4.87 -37.63 -18.87
C LEU A 825 4.96 -36.13 -19.15
N ARG A 826 3.96 -35.58 -19.85
CA ARG A 826 3.79 -34.13 -20.03
C ARG A 826 2.52 -33.67 -19.34
N MET A 827 2.55 -32.53 -18.67
CA MET A 827 1.42 -31.97 -17.93
C MET A 827 1.35 -30.45 -18.06
N THR A 828 0.17 -29.87 -18.23
CA THR A 828 -0.01 -28.41 -18.11
C THR A 828 -0.21 -28.00 -16.66
N LEU A 829 0.24 -26.82 -16.25
CA LEU A 829 0.06 -26.34 -14.87
C LEU A 829 -1.04 -25.30 -14.71
N HIS A 830 -1.46 -24.69 -15.82
CA HIS A 830 -2.47 -23.62 -15.85
C HIS A 830 -3.67 -24.00 -16.73
N GLY A 831 -4.76 -23.23 -16.58
CA GLY A 831 -6.00 -23.40 -17.31
C GLY A 831 -7.10 -24.14 -16.52
N ARG A 832 -8.34 -24.04 -17.01
CA ARG A 832 -9.53 -24.66 -16.39
C ARG A 832 -9.48 -26.19 -16.35
N GLU A 833 -8.74 -26.79 -17.26
CA GLU A 833 -8.48 -28.23 -17.31
C GLU A 833 -6.97 -28.47 -17.34
N ARG A 834 -6.48 -29.27 -16.41
CA ARG A 834 -5.13 -29.81 -16.40
C ARG A 834 -5.04 -30.95 -17.40
N ARG A 835 -4.13 -30.84 -18.38
CA ARG A 835 -3.91 -31.85 -19.42
C ARG A 835 -2.71 -32.71 -19.06
N TYR A 836 -2.82 -34.01 -19.30
CA TYR A 836 -1.82 -35.03 -19.04
C TYR A 836 -1.60 -35.84 -20.32
N TRP A 837 -0.35 -35.99 -20.72
CA TRP A 837 0.07 -36.90 -21.78
C TRP A 837 1.06 -37.89 -21.18
N VAL A 838 0.82 -39.19 -21.33
CA VAL A 838 1.74 -40.24 -20.89
C VAL A 838 2.06 -41.14 -22.07
N GLN A 839 3.33 -41.33 -22.37
CA GLN A 839 3.77 -42.31 -23.35
C GLN A 839 4.55 -43.41 -22.60
N TYR A 840 4.13 -44.67 -22.74
CA TYR A 840 4.80 -45.83 -22.16
C TYR A 840 5.32 -46.74 -23.27
N ALA A 841 6.58 -46.52 -23.66
CA ALA A 841 7.19 -47.12 -24.85
C ALA A 841 6.25 -47.03 -26.08
N ASP A 842 6.26 -48.03 -26.95
CA ASP A 842 5.28 -48.16 -28.05
C ASP A 842 4.05 -49.00 -27.66
N LEU A 843 3.80 -49.18 -26.35
CA LEU A 843 2.75 -50.07 -25.84
C LEU A 843 1.48 -49.32 -25.43
N ALA A 844 1.61 -48.11 -24.92
CA ALA A 844 0.47 -47.31 -24.50
C ALA A 844 0.75 -45.82 -24.58
N SER A 845 -0.28 -45.05 -24.96
CA SER A 845 -0.28 -43.59 -24.98
C SER A 845 -1.57 -43.09 -24.31
N LEU A 846 -1.48 -42.16 -23.37
CA LEU A 846 -2.61 -41.53 -22.69
C LEU A 846 -2.64 -40.05 -23.03
N SER A 847 -3.83 -39.53 -23.33
CA SER A 847 -4.11 -38.09 -23.39
C SER A 847 -5.37 -37.83 -22.58
N PHE A 848 -5.24 -37.13 -21.46
CA PHE A 848 -6.31 -36.93 -20.48
C PHE A 848 -6.39 -35.46 -20.06
N ALA A 849 -7.59 -34.92 -19.90
CA ALA A 849 -7.80 -33.56 -19.39
C ALA A 849 -8.90 -33.57 -18.33
N ALA A 850 -8.64 -32.94 -17.19
CA ALA A 850 -9.60 -32.85 -16.09
C ALA A 850 -9.43 -31.55 -15.31
N PRO A 851 -10.47 -31.06 -14.61
CA PRO A 851 -10.30 -29.99 -13.63
C PRO A 851 -9.27 -30.39 -12.55
N PRO A 852 -8.45 -29.46 -12.03
CA PRO A 852 -7.38 -29.76 -11.07
C PRO A 852 -7.85 -30.53 -9.83
N ASP A 853 -9.08 -30.27 -9.37
CA ASP A 853 -9.63 -30.82 -8.13
C ASP A 853 -10.56 -32.03 -8.34
N SER A 854 -10.83 -32.45 -9.59
CA SER A 854 -11.81 -33.51 -9.90
C SER A 854 -11.42 -34.33 -11.14
N LEU A 855 -10.53 -35.32 -10.96
CA LEU A 855 -10.11 -36.24 -12.03
C LEU A 855 -11.24 -37.11 -12.59
N ASP A 856 -12.27 -37.38 -11.78
CA ASP A 856 -13.47 -38.17 -12.12
C ASP A 856 -14.35 -37.51 -13.20
N ARG A 857 -14.21 -36.19 -13.40
CA ARG A 857 -14.92 -35.41 -14.42
C ARG A 857 -14.12 -35.21 -15.71
N GLY A 858 -13.01 -35.92 -15.85
CA GLY A 858 -12.11 -35.77 -16.99
C GLY A 858 -12.60 -36.41 -18.29
N ARG A 859 -11.91 -36.07 -19.38
CA ARG A 859 -12.04 -36.68 -20.70
C ARG A 859 -10.68 -37.14 -21.19
N GLY A 860 -10.61 -38.30 -21.85
CA GLY A 860 -9.34 -38.76 -22.37
C GLY A 860 -9.41 -40.00 -23.25
N GLU A 861 -8.31 -40.25 -23.94
CA GLU A 861 -8.08 -41.46 -24.72
C GLU A 861 -6.86 -42.19 -24.14
N LEU A 862 -7.01 -43.49 -23.87
CA LEU A 862 -5.91 -44.43 -23.67
C LEU A 862 -5.77 -45.27 -24.93
N ARG A 863 -4.72 -45.03 -25.69
CA ARG A 863 -4.37 -45.80 -26.88
C ARG A 863 -3.43 -46.94 -26.52
N LEU A 864 -3.79 -48.18 -26.88
CA LEU A 864 -2.96 -49.37 -26.70
C LEU A 864 -2.27 -49.73 -28.03
N GLY A 865 -0.97 -50.04 -27.96
CA GLY A 865 -0.10 -50.26 -29.11
C GLY A 865 0.50 -48.95 -29.66
N ALA A 866 0.99 -49.01 -30.89
CA ALA A 866 1.67 -47.88 -31.53
C ALA A 866 0.74 -46.70 -31.84
N GLY A 867 1.25 -45.48 -31.69
CA GLY A 867 0.56 -44.22 -31.98
C GLY A 867 0.24 -43.38 -30.74
N SER A 868 -0.16 -42.13 -30.97
CA SER A 868 -0.44 -41.16 -29.89
C SER A 868 -1.93 -41.03 -29.62
N ALA A 869 -2.31 -41.01 -28.34
CA ALA A 869 -3.68 -40.72 -27.92
C ALA A 869 -4.08 -39.26 -28.20
N ARG A 870 -5.35 -39.02 -28.51
CA ARG A 870 -5.91 -37.69 -28.76
C ARG A 870 -6.99 -37.38 -27.74
N LEU A 871 -7.13 -36.12 -27.35
CA LEU A 871 -8.12 -35.74 -26.35
C LEU A 871 -9.53 -35.76 -26.99
N PRO A 872 -10.48 -36.60 -26.52
CA PRO A 872 -11.83 -36.64 -27.07
C PRO A 872 -12.65 -35.43 -26.57
N PRO A 873 -13.68 -35.01 -27.31
CA PRO A 873 -14.57 -33.92 -26.89
C PRO A 873 -15.58 -34.34 -25.80
N THR A 874 -15.86 -35.64 -25.67
CA THR A 874 -16.84 -36.19 -24.73
C THR A 874 -16.21 -36.57 -23.39
N ALA A 875 -16.95 -36.39 -22.30
CA ALA A 875 -16.52 -36.81 -20.96
C ALA A 875 -16.29 -38.33 -20.89
N GLY A 876 -15.34 -38.73 -20.04
CA GLY A 876 -14.91 -40.11 -19.85
C GLY A 876 -13.67 -40.50 -20.67
N LEU A 877 -13.08 -41.61 -20.25
CA LEU A 877 -11.94 -42.30 -20.80
C LEU A 877 -12.40 -43.28 -21.89
N GLN A 878 -11.79 -43.17 -23.07
CA GLN A 878 -11.95 -44.08 -24.19
C GLN A 878 -10.67 -44.91 -24.34
N VAL A 879 -10.79 -46.23 -24.31
CA VAL A 879 -9.66 -47.14 -24.54
C VAL A 879 -9.72 -47.63 -25.98
N GLN A 880 -8.70 -47.36 -26.79
CA GLN A 880 -8.69 -47.75 -28.20
C GLN A 880 -7.34 -48.37 -28.59
N GLY A 881 -7.30 -49.27 -29.57
CA GLY A 881 -6.02 -49.69 -30.16
C GLY A 881 -5.91 -51.14 -30.55
N THR A 882 -4.67 -51.62 -30.63
CA THR A 882 -4.33 -52.97 -31.08
C THR A 882 -3.48 -53.69 -30.04
N LEU A 883 -3.84 -54.93 -29.72
CA LEU A 883 -3.06 -55.82 -28.89
C LEU A 883 -2.60 -57.00 -29.74
N ALA A 884 -1.32 -57.37 -29.65
CA ALA A 884 -0.81 -58.55 -30.35
C ALA A 884 -1.46 -59.83 -29.82
N THR A 885 -1.55 -59.94 -28.50
CA THR A 885 -2.11 -61.09 -27.78
C THR A 885 -2.92 -60.60 -26.57
N LEU A 886 -4.03 -61.27 -26.27
CA LEU A 886 -4.79 -61.06 -25.03
C LEU A 886 -5.14 -62.42 -24.42
N ASP A 887 -4.54 -62.71 -23.26
CA ASP A 887 -4.85 -63.89 -22.45
C ASP A 887 -5.76 -63.50 -21.29
N VAL A 888 -7.02 -63.92 -21.33
CA VAL A 888 -8.00 -63.53 -20.32
C VAL A 888 -7.68 -64.14 -18.95
N ASP A 889 -7.08 -65.33 -18.91
CA ASP A 889 -6.81 -66.06 -17.67
C ASP A 889 -5.67 -65.42 -16.88
N ASP A 890 -4.64 -64.91 -17.56
CA ASP A 890 -3.57 -64.10 -16.97
C ASP A 890 -4.13 -62.82 -16.33
N TRP A 891 -4.97 -62.09 -17.06
CA TRP A 891 -5.59 -60.86 -16.57
C TRP A 891 -6.55 -61.11 -15.39
N GLN A 892 -7.34 -62.19 -15.42
CA GLN A 892 -8.21 -62.56 -14.30
C GLN A 892 -7.39 -62.93 -13.04
N ARG A 893 -6.29 -63.67 -13.18
CA ARG A 893 -5.39 -63.99 -12.06
C ARG A 893 -4.76 -62.73 -11.47
N TRP A 894 -4.34 -61.80 -12.32
CA TRP A 894 -3.80 -60.50 -11.89
C TRP A 894 -4.84 -59.66 -11.14
N LEU A 895 -6.06 -59.53 -11.67
CA LEU A 895 -7.17 -58.79 -11.04
C LEU A 895 -7.54 -59.34 -9.66
N LYS A 896 -7.55 -60.67 -9.50
CA LYS A 896 -7.78 -61.33 -8.20
C LYS A 896 -6.64 -61.09 -7.21
N ARG A 897 -5.38 -61.19 -7.66
CA ARG A 897 -4.18 -61.00 -6.82
C ARG A 897 -4.12 -59.61 -6.18
N PHE A 898 -4.48 -58.58 -6.94
CA PHE A 898 -4.45 -57.19 -6.49
C PHE A 898 -5.78 -56.71 -5.90
N GLY A 899 -6.75 -57.62 -5.66
CA GLY A 899 -8.03 -57.29 -5.02
C GLY A 899 -8.91 -56.31 -5.81
N VAL A 900 -8.59 -56.09 -7.10
CA VAL A 900 -9.29 -55.13 -7.97
C VAL A 900 -10.75 -55.55 -8.15
N THR A 901 -11.01 -56.86 -8.23
CA THR A 901 -12.37 -57.42 -8.35
C THR A 901 -13.23 -57.12 -7.12
N ASP A 902 -12.68 -57.23 -5.91
CA ASP A 902 -13.42 -56.98 -4.67
C ASP A 902 -13.74 -55.50 -4.48
N GLN A 903 -12.81 -54.62 -4.88
CA GLN A 903 -13.03 -53.17 -4.87
C GLN A 903 -14.05 -52.71 -5.92
N LEU A 904 -13.98 -53.24 -7.15
CA LEU A 904 -14.99 -52.95 -8.19
C LEU A 904 -16.38 -53.47 -7.79
N MET A 905 -16.45 -54.61 -7.11
CA MET A 905 -17.70 -55.17 -6.58
C MET A 905 -18.27 -54.32 -5.43
N GLN A 906 -17.43 -53.82 -4.52
CA GLN A 906 -17.85 -52.89 -3.46
C GLN A 906 -18.31 -51.54 -4.00
N ALA A 907 -17.59 -50.97 -4.98
CA ALA A 907 -18.01 -49.76 -5.69
C ALA A 907 -19.34 -49.95 -6.45
N SER A 908 -19.56 -51.13 -7.04
CA SER A 908 -20.81 -51.46 -7.73
C SER A 908 -22.01 -51.69 -6.78
N ASN A 909 -21.77 -52.12 -5.53
CA ASN A 909 -22.83 -52.26 -4.52
C ASN A 909 -23.20 -50.93 -3.86
N ALA A 910 -22.29 -49.94 -3.82
CA ALA A 910 -22.62 -48.56 -3.46
C ALA A 910 -23.39 -47.82 -4.58
N ALA A 911 -23.23 -48.25 -5.83
CA ALA A 911 -23.88 -47.65 -7.01
C ALA A 911 -25.37 -48.02 -7.20
N SER A 912 -25.94 -48.94 -6.41
CA SER A 912 -27.37 -49.31 -6.51
C SER A 912 -28.35 -48.30 -5.88
N SER A 913 -27.87 -47.20 -5.31
CA SER A 913 -28.69 -46.12 -4.73
C SER A 913 -28.75 -44.87 -5.63
N GLY A 914 -29.27 -45.01 -6.85
CA GLY A 914 -29.89 -43.91 -7.64
C GLY A 914 -29.10 -42.62 -7.92
N ALA A 915 -27.80 -42.54 -7.66
CA ALA A 915 -27.00 -41.35 -7.89
C ALA A 915 -26.30 -41.43 -9.26
N ASP A 916 -26.44 -40.38 -10.08
CA ASP A 916 -25.62 -40.10 -11.25
C ASP A 916 -24.14 -40.09 -10.85
N GLN A 917 -23.48 -41.25 -10.91
CA GLN A 917 -22.04 -41.35 -10.77
C GLN A 917 -21.43 -41.50 -12.16
N ASN A 918 -20.66 -40.48 -12.55
CA ASN A 918 -19.85 -40.46 -13.76
C ASN A 918 -18.93 -41.68 -13.78
N VAL A 919 -19.30 -42.71 -14.56
CA VAL A 919 -18.39 -43.81 -14.86
C VAL A 919 -17.32 -43.25 -15.78
N LEU A 920 -16.09 -43.13 -15.26
CA LEU A 920 -14.96 -42.61 -16.02
C LEU A 920 -14.75 -43.42 -17.32
N LEU A 921 -14.95 -44.74 -17.33
CA LEU A 921 -14.83 -45.54 -18.56
C LEU A 921 -16.08 -45.39 -19.46
N ASN A 922 -15.90 -44.86 -20.66
CA ASN A 922 -16.98 -44.63 -21.62
C ASN A 922 -17.03 -45.72 -22.72
N SER A 923 -15.88 -46.03 -23.33
CA SER A 923 -15.79 -47.07 -24.36
C SER A 923 -14.44 -47.78 -24.39
N VAL A 924 -14.45 -49.04 -24.84
CA VAL A 924 -13.26 -49.84 -25.14
C VAL A 924 -13.42 -50.37 -26.56
N THR A 925 -12.49 -50.07 -27.46
CA THR A 925 -12.47 -50.61 -28.83
C THR A 925 -11.08 -51.13 -29.15
N VAL A 926 -10.91 -52.45 -29.05
CA VAL A 926 -9.60 -53.09 -29.18
C VAL A 926 -9.68 -54.17 -30.25
N LYS A 927 -8.67 -54.19 -31.12
CA LYS A 927 -8.42 -55.33 -32.02
C LYS A 927 -7.32 -56.19 -31.41
N VAL A 928 -7.61 -57.46 -31.23
CA VAL A 928 -6.68 -58.44 -30.68
C VAL A 928 -6.22 -59.35 -31.82
N GLY A 929 -4.91 -59.45 -32.03
CA GLY A 929 -4.32 -60.35 -33.03
C GLY A 929 -4.64 -61.81 -32.73
N ARG A 930 -4.30 -62.27 -31.52
CA ARG A 930 -4.65 -63.59 -30.99
C ARG A 930 -5.28 -63.49 -29.60
N PHE A 931 -6.52 -63.96 -29.48
CA PHE A 931 -7.25 -64.04 -28.22
C PHE A 931 -7.23 -65.47 -27.69
N THR A 932 -6.83 -65.64 -26.43
CA THR A 932 -6.89 -66.91 -25.70
C THR A 932 -7.76 -66.74 -24.46
N GLY A 933 -8.82 -67.54 -24.35
CA GLY A 933 -9.73 -67.48 -23.21
C GLY A 933 -10.98 -68.32 -23.40
N PHE A 934 -11.60 -68.72 -22.29
CA PHE A 934 -12.81 -69.58 -22.30
C PHE A 934 -12.63 -70.92 -23.04
N GLY A 935 -11.41 -71.44 -23.10
CA GLY A 935 -11.07 -72.67 -23.83
C GLY A 935 -11.06 -72.51 -25.36
N MET A 936 -11.09 -71.28 -25.88
CA MET A 936 -11.07 -70.97 -27.31
C MET A 936 -9.87 -70.12 -27.70
N ASP A 937 -9.37 -70.37 -28.91
CA ASP A 937 -8.36 -69.55 -29.58
C ASP A 937 -9.03 -68.85 -30.77
N ILE A 938 -9.13 -67.51 -30.71
CA ILE A 938 -9.75 -66.69 -31.75
C ILE A 938 -8.71 -65.74 -32.35
N ASP A 939 -8.50 -65.82 -33.65
CA ASP A 939 -7.67 -64.89 -34.39
C ASP A 939 -8.46 -63.66 -34.86
N ASN A 940 -7.79 -62.51 -34.91
CA ASN A 940 -8.34 -61.23 -35.40
C ASN A 940 -9.65 -60.81 -34.70
N LEU A 941 -9.71 -60.95 -33.38
CA LEU A 941 -10.89 -60.61 -32.60
C LEU A 941 -11.03 -59.08 -32.44
N GLY A 942 -12.08 -58.52 -33.03
CA GLY A 942 -12.54 -57.17 -32.74
C GLY A 942 -13.46 -57.16 -31.52
N VAL A 943 -13.10 -56.41 -30.48
CA VAL A 943 -13.92 -56.21 -29.28
C VAL A 943 -14.32 -54.74 -29.19
N SER A 944 -15.62 -54.49 -29.05
CA SER A 944 -16.17 -53.16 -28.80
C SER A 944 -17.08 -53.18 -27.58
N LEU A 945 -16.74 -52.44 -26.55
CA LEU A 945 -17.56 -52.23 -25.36
C LEU A 945 -17.94 -50.75 -25.31
N LYS A 946 -19.22 -50.45 -25.32
CA LYS A 946 -19.72 -49.06 -25.28
C LYS A 946 -20.75 -48.91 -24.18
N ARG A 947 -20.63 -47.84 -23.40
CA ARG A 947 -21.64 -47.45 -22.43
C ARG A 947 -22.84 -46.82 -23.16
N GLN A 948 -24.04 -47.31 -22.88
CA GLN A 948 -25.32 -46.68 -23.17
C GLN A 948 -25.94 -46.13 -21.88
N THR A 949 -27.03 -45.37 -21.99
CA THR A 949 -27.66 -44.67 -20.86
C THR A 949 -27.88 -45.56 -19.62
N GLN A 950 -28.32 -46.81 -19.79
CA GLN A 950 -28.57 -47.76 -18.68
C GLN A 950 -28.10 -49.20 -18.99
N ALA A 951 -27.15 -49.36 -19.91
CA ALA A 951 -26.65 -50.67 -20.32
C ALA A 951 -25.24 -50.59 -20.88
N TRP A 952 -24.54 -51.73 -20.83
CA TRP A 952 -23.30 -51.96 -21.56
C TRP A 952 -23.58 -52.79 -22.81
N GLN A 953 -23.13 -52.31 -23.97
CA GLN A 953 -23.16 -53.07 -25.21
C GLN A 953 -21.75 -53.61 -25.51
N LEU A 954 -21.62 -54.93 -25.51
CA LEU A 954 -20.43 -55.66 -25.95
C LEU A 954 -20.66 -56.22 -27.36
N GLY A 955 -19.94 -55.74 -28.34
CA GLY A 955 -19.87 -56.31 -29.69
C GLY A 955 -18.59 -57.10 -29.87
N VAL A 956 -18.71 -58.29 -30.46
CA VAL A 956 -17.59 -59.15 -30.87
C VAL A 956 -17.68 -59.43 -32.36
N SER A 957 -16.54 -59.37 -33.05
CA SER A 957 -16.44 -59.66 -34.48
C SER A 957 -15.15 -60.41 -34.80
N SER A 958 -15.30 -61.56 -35.43
CA SER A 958 -14.23 -62.44 -35.90
C SER A 958 -14.80 -63.36 -36.99
N ASP A 959 -13.93 -64.14 -37.65
CA ASP A 959 -14.34 -65.15 -38.63
C ASP A 959 -15.14 -66.32 -38.01
N GLN A 960 -15.00 -66.54 -36.69
CA GLN A 960 -15.64 -67.63 -35.97
C GLN A 960 -16.95 -67.22 -35.30
N ILE A 961 -17.04 -65.98 -34.82
CA ILE A 961 -18.22 -65.43 -34.13
C ILE A 961 -18.41 -63.96 -34.44
N THR A 962 -19.65 -63.58 -34.78
CA THR A 962 -20.07 -62.18 -34.90
C THR A 962 -21.41 -61.99 -34.19
N GLY A 963 -21.45 -61.08 -33.22
CA GLY A 963 -22.64 -60.83 -32.42
C GLY A 963 -22.50 -59.69 -31.43
N GLN A 964 -23.58 -59.44 -30.71
CA GLN A 964 -23.67 -58.41 -29.68
C GLN A 964 -24.37 -58.94 -28.42
N LEU A 965 -23.87 -58.50 -27.28
CA LEU A 965 -24.41 -58.76 -25.96
C LEU A 965 -24.78 -57.41 -25.34
N LEU A 966 -26.05 -57.25 -24.94
CA LEU A 966 -26.51 -56.10 -24.18
C LEU A 966 -26.71 -56.51 -22.72
N ARG A 967 -25.98 -55.84 -21.81
CA ARG A 967 -26.07 -56.03 -20.36
C ARG A 967 -26.72 -54.81 -19.70
N PRO A 968 -27.96 -54.91 -19.21
CA PRO A 968 -28.57 -53.85 -18.42
C PRO A 968 -27.84 -53.62 -17.09
N ASP A 969 -27.85 -52.38 -16.61
CA ASP A 969 -27.26 -52.02 -15.30
C ASP A 969 -28.12 -52.56 -14.13
N ALA A 970 -29.44 -52.67 -14.33
CA ALA A 970 -30.38 -53.16 -13.31
C ALA A 970 -30.18 -54.66 -13.02
N LYS A 971 -29.90 -54.99 -11.76
CA LYS A 971 -29.81 -56.37 -11.28
C LYS A 971 -31.16 -57.08 -11.52
N GLY A 972 -31.11 -58.30 -12.08
CA GLY A 972 -32.29 -59.14 -12.31
C GLY A 972 -32.90 -59.05 -13.71
N GLN A 973 -32.50 -58.09 -14.57
CA GLN A 973 -32.89 -58.11 -15.98
C GLN A 973 -32.03 -59.12 -16.79
N PRO A 974 -32.63 -59.85 -17.75
CA PRO A 974 -31.89 -60.81 -18.56
C PRO A 974 -30.90 -60.12 -19.51
N LEU A 975 -29.77 -60.78 -19.74
CA LEU A 975 -28.82 -60.42 -20.78
C LEU A 975 -29.43 -60.70 -22.16
N ASN A 976 -29.28 -59.80 -23.12
CA ASN A 976 -29.73 -60.04 -24.49
C ASN A 976 -28.55 -60.42 -25.38
N LEU A 977 -28.49 -61.67 -25.81
CA LEU A 977 -27.44 -62.19 -26.70
C LEU A 977 -28.01 -62.37 -28.11
N ASN A 978 -27.56 -61.53 -29.04
CA ASN A 978 -27.94 -61.60 -30.45
C ASN A 978 -26.71 -61.89 -31.31
N VAL A 979 -26.66 -63.10 -31.86
CA VAL A 979 -25.53 -63.62 -32.64
C VAL A 979 -25.98 -63.80 -34.08
N GLN A 980 -25.24 -63.19 -35.02
CA GLN A 980 -25.51 -63.36 -36.45
C GLN A 980 -25.08 -64.76 -36.89
N TYR A 981 -23.85 -65.15 -36.57
CA TYR A 981 -23.38 -66.50 -36.79
C TYR A 981 -22.36 -66.92 -35.74
N VAL A 982 -22.34 -68.23 -35.48
CA VAL A 982 -21.28 -68.92 -34.74
C VAL A 982 -20.84 -70.12 -35.56
N ARG A 983 -19.53 -70.29 -35.73
CA ARG A 983 -18.92 -71.42 -36.43
C ARG A 983 -18.25 -72.33 -35.42
N LEU A 984 -18.90 -73.46 -35.17
CA LEU A 984 -18.35 -74.53 -34.34
C LEU A 984 -17.34 -75.34 -35.18
N PRO A 985 -16.28 -75.87 -34.54
CA PRO A 985 -15.33 -76.75 -35.23
C PRO A 985 -16.06 -77.95 -35.84
N ALA A 986 -15.53 -78.45 -36.97
CA ALA A 986 -16.08 -79.64 -37.62
C ALA A 986 -15.96 -80.86 -36.68
N THR A 987 -17.03 -81.64 -36.55
CA THR A 987 -17.00 -82.89 -35.80
C THR A 987 -16.06 -83.86 -36.51
N THR A 988 -15.04 -84.33 -35.82
CA THR A 988 -14.24 -85.47 -36.29
C THR A 988 -15.18 -86.69 -36.34
N ALA A 989 -15.17 -87.45 -37.43
CA ALA A 989 -16.15 -88.50 -37.75
C ALA A 989 -16.60 -89.35 -36.52
N PRO A 990 -17.88 -89.74 -36.42
CA PRO A 990 -18.40 -90.43 -35.24
C PRO A 990 -17.66 -91.76 -35.05
N VAL A 991 -16.73 -91.80 -34.08
CA VAL A 991 -16.29 -93.07 -33.53
C VAL A 991 -17.46 -93.55 -32.69
N ILE A 992 -18.15 -94.60 -33.15
CA ILE A 992 -19.15 -95.33 -32.37
C ILE A 992 -18.38 -95.97 -31.20
N THR A 993 -18.16 -95.21 -30.14
CA THR A 993 -17.63 -95.69 -28.86
C THR A 993 -18.81 -95.91 -27.93
N THR A 994 -18.83 -97.08 -27.30
CA THR A 994 -19.94 -97.60 -26.48
C THR A 994 -20.10 -96.94 -25.11
N SER A 995 -19.57 -95.73 -24.91
CA SER A 995 -19.84 -94.92 -23.70
C SER A 995 -19.54 -93.44 -23.96
N SER A 996 -20.57 -92.67 -24.28
CA SER A 996 -20.49 -91.20 -24.31
C SER A 996 -20.39 -90.70 -22.86
N ARG A 997 -19.21 -90.20 -22.46
CA ARG A 997 -19.06 -89.50 -21.18
C ARG A 997 -19.70 -88.12 -21.32
N ASP A 998 -20.57 -87.73 -20.38
CA ASP A 998 -21.22 -86.41 -20.37
C ASP A 998 -20.15 -85.29 -20.37
N PRO A 999 -20.04 -84.48 -21.45
CA PRO A 999 -19.00 -83.45 -21.57
C PRO A 999 -19.22 -82.26 -20.63
N LEU A 1000 -20.43 -82.13 -20.07
CA LEU A 1000 -20.80 -81.04 -19.15
C LEU A 1000 -21.02 -81.53 -17.72
N ALA A 1001 -20.48 -82.70 -17.36
CA ALA A 1001 -20.66 -83.29 -16.02
C ALA A 1001 -20.11 -82.40 -14.88
N ASP A 1002 -19.01 -81.68 -15.11
CA ASP A 1002 -18.33 -80.84 -14.11
C ASP A 1002 -18.83 -79.38 -14.10
N PHE A 1003 -19.77 -79.03 -15.00
CA PHE A 1003 -20.29 -77.67 -15.11
C PHE A 1003 -21.48 -77.49 -14.17
N ASP A 1004 -21.44 -76.45 -13.32
CA ASP A 1004 -22.57 -76.11 -12.43
C ASP A 1004 -23.62 -75.26 -13.18
N PRO A 1005 -24.85 -75.78 -13.45
CA PRO A 1005 -25.88 -75.02 -14.15
C PRO A 1005 -26.33 -73.75 -13.41
N LYS A 1006 -26.05 -73.62 -12.10
CA LYS A 1006 -26.45 -72.45 -11.30
C LYS A 1006 -25.70 -71.17 -11.66
N VAL A 1007 -24.52 -71.28 -12.29
CA VAL A 1007 -23.71 -70.10 -12.67
C VAL A 1007 -24.21 -69.43 -13.95
N ILE A 1008 -25.16 -70.04 -14.66
CA ILE A 1008 -25.74 -69.50 -15.89
C ILE A 1008 -26.67 -68.32 -15.52
N PRO A 1009 -26.39 -67.08 -15.96
CA PRO A 1009 -27.26 -65.95 -15.68
C PRO A 1009 -28.57 -66.03 -16.48
N ALA A 1010 -29.53 -65.17 -16.17
CA ALA A 1010 -30.70 -65.00 -17.02
C ALA A 1010 -30.27 -64.43 -18.38
N VAL A 1011 -30.51 -65.16 -19.49
CA VAL A 1011 -30.10 -64.76 -20.85
C VAL A 1011 -31.21 -65.06 -21.85
N ASP A 1012 -31.47 -64.13 -22.74
CA ASP A 1012 -32.27 -64.32 -23.94
C ASP A 1012 -31.32 -64.53 -25.12
N ILE A 1013 -31.35 -65.74 -25.69
CA ILE A 1013 -30.42 -66.17 -26.74
C ILE A 1013 -31.14 -66.19 -28.07
N GLN A 1014 -30.59 -65.48 -29.04
CA GLN A 1014 -31.00 -65.54 -30.44
C GLN A 1014 -29.77 -65.69 -31.32
N ILE A 1015 -29.69 -66.80 -32.05
CA ILE A 1015 -28.63 -67.08 -33.01
C ILE A 1015 -29.28 -67.25 -34.38
N GLN A 1016 -28.95 -66.38 -35.34
CA GLN A 1016 -29.56 -66.43 -36.67
C GLN A 1016 -29.13 -67.69 -37.43
N GLU A 1017 -27.85 -68.06 -37.35
CA GLU A 1017 -27.31 -69.24 -38.01
C GLU A 1017 -26.20 -69.90 -37.18
N VAL A 1018 -26.30 -71.22 -36.97
CA VAL A 1018 -25.26 -72.03 -36.33
C VAL A 1018 -24.62 -72.93 -37.38
N TRP A 1019 -23.31 -72.85 -37.53
CA TRP A 1019 -22.54 -73.71 -38.44
C TRP A 1019 -21.73 -74.73 -37.64
N GLN A 1020 -21.64 -75.96 -38.15
CA GLN A 1020 -20.75 -76.99 -37.66
C GLN A 1020 -19.86 -77.45 -38.82
N GLY A 1021 -18.59 -77.03 -38.82
CA GLY A 1021 -17.73 -77.17 -39.99
C GLY A 1021 -18.31 -76.39 -41.18
N GLN A 1022 -18.74 -77.10 -42.22
CA GLN A 1022 -19.43 -76.52 -43.40
C GLN A 1022 -20.95 -76.74 -43.38
N ASP A 1023 -21.47 -77.50 -42.41
CA ASP A 1023 -22.90 -77.80 -42.30
C ASP A 1023 -23.65 -76.70 -41.56
N SER A 1024 -24.76 -76.22 -42.13
CA SER A 1024 -25.72 -75.36 -41.43
C SER A 1024 -26.62 -76.22 -40.53
N LEU A 1025 -26.62 -75.93 -39.23
CA LEU A 1025 -27.53 -76.54 -38.27
C LEU A 1025 -28.89 -75.81 -38.26
N GLY A 1026 -28.88 -74.50 -38.48
CA GLY A 1026 -30.06 -73.63 -38.53
C GLY A 1026 -30.14 -72.61 -37.39
N ARG A 1027 -31.28 -71.92 -37.31
CA ARG A 1027 -31.59 -70.87 -36.33
C ARG A 1027 -31.94 -71.42 -34.95
N TRP A 1028 -31.37 -70.83 -33.89
CA TRP A 1028 -31.64 -71.21 -32.50
C TRP A 1028 -32.18 -70.00 -31.71
N ALA A 1029 -33.27 -70.20 -30.96
CA ALA A 1029 -33.81 -69.22 -30.03
C ALA A 1029 -34.29 -69.90 -28.75
N LEU A 1030 -33.87 -69.41 -27.59
CA LEU A 1030 -34.26 -69.92 -26.28
C LEU A 1030 -34.00 -68.88 -25.17
N LYS A 1031 -34.74 -68.99 -24.07
CA LYS A 1031 -34.61 -68.13 -22.89
C LYS A 1031 -34.11 -68.95 -21.71
N LEU A 1032 -32.93 -68.62 -21.21
CA LEU A 1032 -32.34 -69.24 -20.02
C LEU A 1032 -32.78 -68.49 -18.77
N ARG A 1033 -33.32 -69.21 -17.79
CA ARG A 1033 -33.75 -68.65 -16.50
C ARG A 1033 -33.14 -69.46 -15.35
N PRO A 1034 -32.20 -68.88 -14.58
CA PRO A 1034 -31.60 -69.59 -13.46
C PRO A 1034 -32.65 -69.90 -12.39
N THR A 1035 -32.48 -71.03 -11.71
CA THR A 1035 -33.26 -71.47 -10.56
C THR A 1035 -32.31 -71.86 -9.42
N GLU A 1036 -32.83 -72.08 -8.21
CA GLU A 1036 -32.00 -72.53 -7.08
C GLU A 1036 -31.30 -73.88 -7.32
N GLN A 1037 -31.85 -74.70 -8.23
CA GLN A 1037 -31.42 -76.06 -8.53
C GLN A 1037 -30.70 -76.20 -9.88
N GLY A 1038 -30.66 -75.16 -10.71
CA GLY A 1038 -30.05 -75.19 -12.04
C GLY A 1038 -30.59 -74.10 -12.96
N VAL A 1039 -31.04 -74.47 -14.17
CA VAL A 1039 -31.54 -73.53 -15.19
C VAL A 1039 -32.73 -74.10 -15.96
N ASN A 1040 -33.74 -73.27 -16.20
CA ASN A 1040 -34.87 -73.58 -17.07
C ASN A 1040 -34.64 -73.00 -18.48
N PHE A 1041 -35.04 -73.78 -19.49
CA PHE A 1041 -35.05 -73.41 -20.90
C PHE A 1041 -36.49 -73.13 -21.31
N ASN A 1042 -36.82 -71.85 -21.45
CA ASN A 1042 -38.16 -71.40 -21.84
C ASN A 1042 -38.17 -71.01 -23.32
N ASP A 1043 -39.32 -71.17 -23.98
CA ASP A 1043 -39.54 -70.79 -25.38
C ASP A 1043 -38.48 -71.38 -26.33
N VAL A 1044 -38.11 -72.65 -26.13
CA VAL A 1044 -37.13 -73.34 -26.98
C VAL A 1044 -37.71 -73.44 -28.38
N SER A 1045 -37.01 -72.85 -29.36
CA SER A 1045 -37.34 -72.94 -30.79
C SER A 1045 -36.03 -73.11 -31.56
N VAL A 1046 -35.73 -74.35 -31.91
CA VAL A 1046 -34.44 -74.73 -32.49
C VAL A 1046 -34.69 -75.47 -33.79
N ASN A 1047 -34.09 -74.95 -34.87
CA ASN A 1047 -33.96 -75.67 -36.12
C ASN A 1047 -32.65 -76.46 -36.11
N LEU A 1048 -32.73 -77.77 -36.36
CA LEU A 1048 -31.59 -78.69 -36.36
C LEU A 1048 -31.66 -79.61 -37.57
N LYS A 1049 -30.93 -79.28 -38.64
CA LYS A 1049 -30.80 -80.13 -39.83
C LYS A 1049 -32.16 -80.69 -40.33
N GLY A 1050 -33.16 -79.81 -40.45
CA GLY A 1050 -34.52 -80.15 -40.89
C GLY A 1050 -35.53 -80.51 -39.80
N LEU A 1051 -35.10 -80.69 -38.54
CA LEU A 1051 -35.98 -80.83 -37.37
C LEU A 1051 -36.33 -79.47 -36.79
N LYS A 1052 -37.61 -79.26 -36.47
CA LYS A 1052 -38.06 -78.13 -35.65
C LYS A 1052 -38.41 -78.65 -34.26
N VAL A 1053 -37.64 -78.22 -33.26
CA VAL A 1053 -37.79 -78.58 -31.85
C VAL A 1053 -38.40 -77.39 -31.12
N GLU A 1054 -39.61 -77.58 -30.56
CA GLU A 1054 -40.35 -76.53 -29.86
C GLU A 1054 -40.84 -77.00 -28.49
N GLY A 1055 -40.56 -76.25 -27.43
CA GLY A 1055 -41.06 -76.60 -26.10
C GLY A 1055 -40.34 -75.90 -24.96
N ASN A 1056 -40.35 -76.54 -23.79
CA ASN A 1056 -39.60 -76.12 -22.62
C ASN A 1056 -38.75 -77.28 -22.12
N GLY A 1057 -37.67 -76.95 -21.43
CA GLY A 1057 -36.83 -77.93 -20.78
C GLY A 1057 -36.14 -77.35 -19.57
N GLY A 1058 -35.28 -78.13 -18.94
CA GLY A 1058 -34.45 -77.64 -17.87
C GLY A 1058 -33.33 -78.59 -17.53
N TRP A 1059 -32.31 -78.03 -16.89
CA TRP A 1059 -31.14 -78.75 -16.42
C TRP A 1059 -30.91 -78.42 -14.95
N ASN A 1060 -31.23 -79.40 -14.11
CA ASN A 1060 -30.92 -79.39 -12.69
C ASN A 1060 -29.66 -80.23 -12.45
N THR A 1061 -29.00 -80.05 -11.30
CA THR A 1061 -27.81 -80.83 -10.95
C THR A 1061 -28.03 -82.34 -11.14
N GLY A 1062 -27.40 -82.93 -12.15
CA GLY A 1062 -27.47 -84.36 -12.47
C GLY A 1062 -28.70 -84.86 -13.26
N ARG A 1063 -29.65 -83.99 -13.67
CA ARG A 1063 -30.85 -84.42 -14.43
C ARG A 1063 -31.34 -83.35 -15.40
N SER A 1064 -31.71 -83.77 -16.60
CA SER A 1064 -32.31 -82.92 -17.63
C SER A 1064 -33.72 -83.40 -17.99
N TRP A 1065 -34.58 -82.49 -18.40
CA TRP A 1065 -35.95 -82.78 -18.83
C TRP A 1065 -36.34 -81.92 -20.03
N TYR A 1066 -37.26 -82.46 -20.83
CA TYR A 1066 -37.82 -81.80 -21.99
C TYR A 1066 -39.31 -82.14 -22.12
N GLN A 1067 -40.11 -81.11 -22.34
CA GLN A 1067 -41.52 -81.21 -22.65
C GLN A 1067 -41.83 -80.35 -23.86
N GLY A 1068 -42.20 -80.98 -24.96
CA GLY A 1068 -42.41 -80.27 -26.21
C GLY A 1068 -42.70 -81.17 -27.39
N ARG A 1069 -42.52 -80.60 -28.58
CA ARG A 1069 -42.83 -81.20 -29.87
C ARG A 1069 -41.61 -81.16 -30.76
N VAL A 1070 -41.39 -82.27 -31.45
CA VAL A 1070 -40.44 -82.37 -32.55
C VAL A 1070 -41.24 -82.62 -33.82
N GLN A 1071 -41.04 -81.81 -34.85
CA GLN A 1071 -41.79 -81.91 -36.09
C GLN A 1071 -40.93 -81.62 -37.33
N GLY A 1072 -41.36 -82.13 -38.47
CA GLY A 1072 -40.72 -81.91 -39.76
C GLY A 1072 -41.63 -82.22 -40.94
N LYS A 1073 -41.12 -82.01 -42.15
CA LYS A 1073 -41.81 -82.36 -43.40
C LYS A 1073 -41.49 -83.82 -43.76
N ASN A 1074 -40.41 -84.00 -44.52
CA ASN A 1074 -39.96 -85.32 -44.97
C ASN A 1074 -38.98 -85.96 -43.99
N LEU A 1075 -39.42 -87.01 -43.30
CA LEU A 1075 -38.60 -87.79 -42.38
C LEU A 1075 -37.36 -88.39 -43.07
N ALA A 1076 -37.44 -88.74 -44.35
CA ALA A 1076 -36.31 -89.32 -45.09
C ALA A 1076 -35.15 -88.31 -45.28
N ASP A 1077 -35.48 -87.03 -45.52
CA ASP A 1077 -34.47 -85.97 -45.68
C ASP A 1077 -33.81 -85.64 -44.34
N VAL A 1078 -34.59 -85.66 -43.26
CA VAL A 1078 -34.08 -85.53 -41.89
C VAL A 1078 -33.13 -86.69 -41.57
N LEU A 1079 -33.53 -87.95 -41.79
CA LEU A 1079 -32.66 -89.10 -41.52
C LEU A 1079 -31.33 -88.99 -42.28
N LYS A 1080 -31.34 -88.62 -43.56
CA LYS A 1080 -30.13 -88.38 -44.36
C LYS A 1080 -29.25 -87.25 -43.79
N ALA A 1081 -29.85 -86.12 -43.42
CA ALA A 1081 -29.12 -84.98 -42.88
C ALA A 1081 -28.44 -85.30 -41.53
N TRP A 1082 -29.00 -86.25 -40.78
CA TRP A 1082 -28.46 -86.77 -39.53
C TRP A 1082 -27.57 -88.01 -39.70
N GLY A 1083 -27.30 -88.46 -40.93
CA GLY A 1083 -26.41 -89.58 -41.23
C GLY A 1083 -27.03 -90.98 -41.07
N PHE A 1084 -28.35 -91.08 -40.92
CA PHE A 1084 -29.09 -92.34 -40.84
C PHE A 1084 -29.61 -92.78 -42.22
N ALA A 1085 -29.86 -94.09 -42.38
CA ALA A 1085 -30.53 -94.62 -43.56
C ALA A 1085 -31.99 -94.13 -43.64
N PRO A 1086 -32.52 -93.74 -44.82
CA PRO A 1086 -33.88 -93.23 -44.98
C PRO A 1086 -34.91 -94.38 -44.94
N SER A 1087 -35.08 -95.00 -43.76
CA SER A 1087 -35.94 -96.19 -43.55
C SER A 1087 -37.45 -95.88 -43.53
N ALA A 1088 -37.83 -94.61 -43.32
CA ALA A 1088 -39.21 -94.14 -43.36
C ALA A 1088 -39.30 -92.74 -44.00
N SER A 1089 -40.37 -92.49 -44.74
CA SER A 1089 -40.70 -91.19 -45.34
C SER A 1089 -42.04 -90.65 -44.83
N SER A 1090 -42.26 -89.34 -44.93
CA SER A 1090 -43.53 -88.70 -44.55
C SER A 1090 -43.75 -87.42 -45.33
N GLU A 1091 -45.01 -86.98 -45.48
CA GLU A 1091 -45.31 -85.59 -45.88
C GLU A 1091 -45.17 -84.66 -44.67
N HIS A 1092 -45.65 -85.13 -43.51
CA HIS A 1092 -45.52 -84.46 -42.23
C HIS A 1092 -45.37 -85.50 -41.11
N PHE A 1093 -44.49 -85.21 -40.15
CA PHE A 1093 -44.40 -85.98 -38.91
C PHE A 1093 -44.35 -85.06 -37.70
N GLN A 1094 -44.95 -85.55 -36.62
CA GLN A 1094 -44.98 -84.91 -35.32
C GLN A 1094 -44.73 -85.95 -34.23
N VAL A 1095 -43.86 -85.60 -33.28
CA VAL A 1095 -43.60 -86.38 -32.08
C VAL A 1095 -43.72 -85.44 -30.87
N ASP A 1096 -44.77 -85.64 -30.06
CA ASP A 1096 -44.88 -84.96 -28.76
C ASP A 1096 -44.14 -85.81 -27.71
N ILE A 1097 -43.24 -85.15 -26.98
CA ILE A 1097 -42.31 -85.75 -26.01
C ILE A 1097 -42.52 -85.09 -24.65
N ASP A 1098 -42.66 -85.91 -23.62
CA ASP A 1098 -42.60 -85.49 -22.23
C ASP A 1098 -41.67 -86.46 -21.50
N GLY A 1099 -40.42 -86.06 -21.24
CA GLY A 1099 -39.45 -86.97 -20.66
C GLY A 1099 -38.20 -86.34 -20.07
N HIS A 1100 -37.39 -87.19 -19.46
CA HIS A 1100 -36.21 -86.83 -18.70
C HIS A 1100 -35.11 -87.88 -18.83
N TRP A 1101 -33.87 -87.47 -18.60
CA TRP A 1101 -32.69 -88.32 -18.60
C TRP A 1101 -31.67 -87.86 -17.53
N PRO A 1102 -30.79 -88.75 -17.05
CA PRO A 1102 -29.71 -88.38 -16.14
C PRO A 1102 -28.61 -87.57 -16.87
N GLY A 1103 -27.98 -86.64 -16.16
CA GLY A 1103 -26.89 -85.80 -16.68
C GLY A 1103 -27.35 -84.49 -17.33
N SER A 1104 -26.44 -83.87 -18.07
CA SER A 1104 -26.63 -82.61 -18.79
C SER A 1104 -27.52 -82.77 -20.04
N PRO A 1105 -27.95 -81.67 -20.68
CA PRO A 1105 -28.68 -81.75 -21.95
C PRO A 1105 -27.90 -82.46 -23.06
N ALA A 1106 -26.56 -82.51 -22.96
CA ALA A 1106 -25.69 -83.22 -23.91
C ALA A 1106 -25.61 -84.74 -23.65
N ALA A 1107 -26.13 -85.24 -22.52
CA ALA A 1107 -26.13 -86.65 -22.14
C ALA A 1107 -27.35 -87.44 -22.67
N LEU A 1108 -28.18 -86.85 -23.53
CA LEU A 1108 -29.39 -87.48 -24.06
C LEU A 1108 -29.06 -88.66 -24.97
N GLU A 1109 -29.52 -89.86 -24.60
CA GLU A 1109 -29.44 -91.07 -25.43
C GLU A 1109 -30.76 -91.85 -25.41
N ALA A 1110 -31.09 -92.56 -26.50
CA ALA A 1110 -32.26 -93.43 -26.52
C ALA A 1110 -32.20 -94.52 -25.44
N LYS A 1111 -31.00 -94.93 -25.02
CA LYS A 1111 -30.77 -95.98 -24.00
C LYS A 1111 -30.99 -95.49 -22.56
N ASN A 1112 -30.96 -94.18 -22.29
CA ASN A 1112 -31.09 -93.62 -20.94
C ASN A 1112 -32.35 -92.75 -20.75
N PHE A 1113 -33.21 -92.69 -21.76
CA PHE A 1113 -34.41 -91.87 -21.76
C PHE A 1113 -35.57 -92.50 -20.97
N SER A 1114 -36.33 -91.68 -20.26
CA SER A 1114 -37.59 -92.05 -19.63
C SER A 1114 -38.66 -90.99 -19.92
N GLY A 1115 -39.89 -91.40 -20.25
CA GLY A 1115 -40.97 -90.46 -20.56
C GLY A 1115 -42.07 -91.02 -21.46
N LEU A 1116 -42.95 -90.13 -21.92
CA LEU A 1116 -44.03 -90.43 -22.85
C LEU A 1116 -43.70 -89.90 -24.25
N PHE A 1117 -43.90 -90.76 -25.25
CA PHE A 1117 -43.83 -90.40 -26.67
C PHE A 1117 -45.19 -90.60 -27.31
N ARG A 1118 -45.65 -89.58 -28.05
CA ARG A 1118 -46.79 -89.67 -28.95
C ARG A 1118 -46.34 -89.32 -30.36
N ALA A 1119 -46.27 -90.33 -31.21
CA ALA A 1119 -45.87 -90.16 -32.61
C ALA A 1119 -47.10 -90.17 -33.52
N HIS A 1120 -47.10 -89.26 -34.48
CA HIS A 1120 -48.10 -89.17 -35.54
C HIS A 1120 -47.39 -88.87 -36.87
N LEU A 1121 -47.45 -89.81 -37.80
CA LEU A 1121 -46.91 -89.66 -39.15
C LEU A 1121 -48.07 -89.74 -40.15
N GLN A 1122 -48.04 -88.88 -41.17
CA GLN A 1122 -49.08 -88.80 -42.19
C GLN A 1122 -48.48 -89.00 -43.58
N LYS A 1123 -49.18 -89.80 -44.39
CA LYS A 1123 -48.89 -90.05 -45.82
C LYS A 1123 -47.41 -90.34 -46.09
N GLY A 1124 -47.01 -91.59 -45.88
CA GLY A 1124 -45.61 -91.98 -45.98
C GLY A 1124 -45.42 -93.43 -46.41
N GLN A 1125 -44.16 -93.85 -46.41
CA GLN A 1125 -43.77 -95.22 -46.77
C GLN A 1125 -42.63 -95.70 -45.87
N PHE A 1126 -42.73 -96.95 -45.40
CA PHE A 1126 -41.61 -97.67 -44.80
C PHE A 1126 -40.85 -98.43 -45.90
N ALA A 1127 -39.53 -98.28 -45.94
CA ALA A 1127 -38.68 -98.96 -46.94
C ALA A 1127 -38.60 -100.48 -46.68
N GLU A 1128 -38.59 -101.29 -47.74
CA GLU A 1128 -38.44 -102.76 -47.66
C GLU A 1128 -37.02 -103.11 -47.16
N LEU A 1129 -36.94 -103.75 -45.98
CA LEU A 1129 -35.72 -104.41 -45.48
C LEU A 1129 -35.75 -105.86 -45.96
N ASP A 1130 -34.67 -106.31 -46.61
CA ASP A 1130 -34.55 -107.52 -47.45
C ASP A 1130 -34.92 -108.84 -46.71
N THR A 1131 -36.21 -109.09 -46.51
CA THR A 1131 -36.74 -110.29 -45.84
C THR A 1131 -37.91 -110.87 -46.65
N GLN A 1132 -37.77 -112.11 -47.11
CA GLN A 1132 -38.62 -112.77 -48.12
C GLN A 1132 -40.08 -113.07 -47.69
N ALA A 1133 -40.52 -112.62 -46.50
CA ALA A 1133 -41.77 -113.08 -45.88
C ALA A 1133 -43.05 -112.32 -46.28
N LEU A 1134 -42.96 -111.13 -46.88
CA LEU A 1134 -44.13 -110.25 -47.08
C LEU A 1134 -44.54 -110.01 -48.56
N ARG A 1135 -43.82 -110.57 -49.54
CA ARG A 1135 -44.08 -110.34 -50.97
C ARG A 1135 -45.39 -110.92 -51.52
N VAL A 1136 -46.05 -111.83 -50.80
CA VAL A 1136 -47.18 -112.61 -51.35
C VAL A 1136 -48.52 -111.85 -51.27
N PHE A 1137 -48.61 -110.77 -50.48
CA PHE A 1137 -49.89 -110.08 -50.24
C PHE A 1137 -50.13 -108.81 -51.09
N GLY A 1138 -49.10 -108.27 -51.74
CA GLY A 1138 -49.20 -107.02 -52.52
C GLY A 1138 -49.76 -107.15 -53.95
N LEU A 1139 -49.90 -108.38 -54.47
CA LEU A 1139 -50.27 -108.62 -55.86
C LEU A 1139 -51.78 -108.86 -56.10
N LEU A 1140 -52.62 -108.80 -55.07
CA LEU A 1140 -54.06 -109.03 -55.17
C LEU A 1140 -54.87 -107.86 -54.60
N ASN A 1141 -54.61 -106.63 -55.08
CA ASN A 1141 -55.46 -105.48 -54.77
C ASN A 1141 -56.28 -105.06 -56.01
N PHE A 1142 -57.57 -105.45 -56.03
CA PHE A 1142 -58.51 -105.09 -57.10
C PHE A 1142 -58.96 -103.62 -57.08
N GLU A 1143 -58.62 -102.86 -56.03
CA GLU A 1143 -58.95 -101.43 -55.91
C GLU A 1143 -57.96 -100.52 -56.67
N ALA A 1144 -56.76 -101.02 -56.98
CA ALA A 1144 -55.72 -100.29 -57.70
C ALA A 1144 -56.11 -99.92 -59.14
N ILE A 1145 -57.05 -100.63 -59.76
CA ILE A 1145 -57.51 -100.35 -61.14
C ILE A 1145 -58.38 -99.08 -61.18
N GLY A 1146 -59.17 -98.80 -60.14
CA GLY A 1146 -60.05 -97.61 -60.07
C GLY A 1146 -59.30 -96.28 -59.90
N ARG A 1147 -58.18 -96.27 -59.16
CA ARG A 1147 -57.32 -95.08 -58.97
C ARG A 1147 -56.50 -94.75 -60.22
N ARG A 1148 -56.04 -95.77 -60.95
CA ARG A 1148 -55.31 -95.60 -62.23
C ARG A 1148 -56.19 -95.01 -63.34
N LEU A 1149 -57.50 -95.29 -63.31
CA LEU A 1149 -58.48 -94.62 -64.17
C LEU A 1149 -58.67 -93.12 -63.81
N ARG A 1150 -58.23 -92.68 -62.63
CA ARG A 1150 -58.21 -91.26 -62.20
C ARG A 1150 -56.82 -90.61 -62.29
N LEU A 1151 -55.86 -91.25 -62.97
CA LEU A 1151 -54.49 -90.77 -63.22
C LEU A 1151 -53.61 -90.58 -61.96
N ASP A 1152 -53.89 -91.30 -60.87
CA ASP A 1152 -53.04 -91.31 -59.67
C ASP A 1152 -52.18 -92.60 -59.61
N PHE A 1153 -50.86 -92.45 -59.72
CA PHE A 1153 -49.85 -93.53 -59.82
C PHE A 1153 -48.83 -93.54 -58.67
N THR A 1154 -49.14 -92.90 -57.53
CA THR A 1154 -48.22 -92.85 -56.37
C THR A 1154 -47.90 -94.23 -55.78
N ASP A 1155 -48.67 -95.27 -56.12
CA ASP A 1155 -48.46 -96.67 -55.72
C ASP A 1155 -47.35 -97.39 -56.51
N LEU A 1156 -46.96 -96.90 -57.70
CA LEU A 1156 -46.08 -97.62 -58.62
C LEU A 1156 -44.59 -97.21 -58.55
N VAL A 1157 -44.22 -96.25 -57.70
CA VAL A 1157 -42.87 -95.67 -57.68
C VAL A 1157 -42.04 -96.08 -56.45
N GLY A 1158 -42.62 -96.77 -55.45
CA GLY A 1158 -41.92 -97.12 -54.21
C GLY A 1158 -41.93 -98.61 -53.88
N LYS A 1159 -40.75 -99.21 -53.70
CA LYS A 1159 -40.58 -100.57 -53.12
C LYS A 1159 -40.69 -100.47 -51.58
N GLY A 1160 -41.85 -100.77 -51.01
CA GLY A 1160 -42.07 -100.69 -49.55
C GLY A 1160 -43.53 -100.62 -49.12
N LEU A 1161 -43.78 -100.58 -47.82
CA LEU A 1161 -45.13 -100.54 -47.22
C LEU A 1161 -45.64 -99.10 -47.07
N SER A 1162 -46.64 -98.71 -47.87
CA SER A 1162 -47.26 -97.38 -47.82
C SER A 1162 -48.33 -97.28 -46.73
N TYR A 1163 -48.45 -96.10 -46.11
CA TYR A 1163 -49.45 -95.80 -45.08
C TYR A 1163 -50.06 -94.40 -45.24
N ASP A 1164 -51.33 -94.27 -44.86
CA ASP A 1164 -52.00 -92.98 -44.75
C ASP A 1164 -51.73 -92.32 -43.38
N GLU A 1165 -51.74 -93.14 -42.33
CA GLU A 1165 -51.58 -92.68 -40.95
C GLU A 1165 -50.87 -93.74 -40.08
N VAL A 1166 -49.86 -93.30 -39.34
CA VAL A 1166 -49.23 -94.08 -38.27
C VAL A 1166 -49.37 -93.31 -36.96
N LYS A 1167 -49.93 -93.97 -35.95
CA LYS A 1167 -50.10 -93.43 -34.60
C LYS A 1167 -49.54 -94.41 -33.58
N GLY A 1168 -48.78 -93.90 -32.61
CA GLY A 1168 -48.25 -94.72 -31.53
C GLY A 1168 -48.09 -93.92 -30.25
N GLN A 1169 -48.34 -94.57 -29.12
CA GLN A 1169 -48.06 -94.02 -27.80
C GLN A 1169 -47.16 -94.99 -27.02
N LEU A 1170 -45.93 -94.57 -26.78
CA LEU A 1170 -44.91 -95.35 -26.10
C LEU A 1170 -44.58 -94.70 -24.75
N THR A 1171 -44.43 -95.50 -23.72
CA THR A 1171 -43.86 -95.08 -22.44
C THR A 1171 -42.49 -95.72 -22.29
N ALA A 1172 -41.46 -94.88 -22.17
CA ALA A 1172 -40.08 -95.27 -21.96
C ALA A 1172 -39.73 -95.22 -20.46
N THR A 1173 -39.02 -96.22 -19.97
CA THR A 1173 -38.44 -96.24 -18.63
C THR A 1173 -37.01 -96.74 -18.75
N ASN A 1174 -36.04 -95.84 -18.59
CA ASN A 1174 -34.60 -96.08 -18.71
C ASN A 1174 -34.23 -96.90 -19.96
N GLY A 1175 -34.67 -96.43 -21.14
CA GLY A 1175 -34.38 -97.09 -22.42
C GLY A 1175 -35.24 -98.31 -22.76
N VAL A 1176 -36.18 -98.70 -21.89
CA VAL A 1176 -37.19 -99.73 -22.18
C VAL A 1176 -38.50 -99.07 -22.59
N TYR A 1177 -38.90 -99.25 -23.85
CA TYR A 1177 -40.07 -98.64 -24.48
C TYR A 1177 -41.22 -99.65 -24.53
N ARG A 1178 -42.34 -99.33 -23.90
CA ARG A 1178 -43.56 -100.16 -23.92
C ARG A 1178 -44.69 -99.42 -24.62
N THR A 1179 -45.49 -100.13 -25.42
CA THR A 1179 -46.74 -99.61 -25.97
C THR A 1179 -47.76 -99.38 -24.85
N SER A 1180 -48.10 -98.10 -24.63
CA SER A 1180 -49.22 -97.72 -23.72
C SER A 1180 -50.54 -97.68 -24.48
N ARG A 1181 -50.48 -97.47 -25.79
CA ARG A 1181 -51.51 -97.82 -26.76
C ARG A 1181 -50.83 -98.54 -27.92
N PRO A 1182 -51.47 -99.56 -28.52
CA PRO A 1182 -50.93 -100.22 -29.69
C PRO A 1182 -50.55 -99.22 -30.78
N VAL A 1183 -49.42 -99.45 -31.43
CA VAL A 1183 -49.02 -98.67 -32.61
C VAL A 1183 -49.89 -99.13 -33.76
N THR A 1184 -50.72 -98.22 -34.28
CA THR A 1184 -51.64 -98.51 -35.38
C THR A 1184 -51.13 -97.88 -36.67
N LEU A 1185 -51.03 -98.69 -37.71
CA LEU A 1185 -50.77 -98.28 -39.09
C LEU A 1185 -52.03 -98.54 -39.90
N LYS A 1186 -52.57 -97.48 -40.50
CA LYS A 1186 -53.66 -97.56 -41.47
C LYS A 1186 -53.11 -97.35 -42.86
N GLY A 1187 -53.35 -98.32 -43.72
CA GLY A 1187 -52.84 -98.31 -45.09
C GLY A 1187 -53.89 -98.75 -46.11
N PRO A 1188 -53.71 -98.38 -47.38
CA PRO A 1188 -54.67 -98.66 -48.44
C PRO A 1188 -54.83 -100.15 -48.79
N SER A 1189 -54.01 -101.04 -48.23
CA SER A 1189 -54.08 -102.49 -48.52
C SER A 1189 -54.05 -103.37 -47.27
N THR A 1190 -53.70 -102.82 -46.10
CA THR A 1190 -53.52 -103.58 -44.86
C THR A 1190 -53.57 -102.64 -43.66
N ASP A 1191 -54.31 -103.04 -42.61
CA ASP A 1191 -54.23 -102.41 -41.30
C ASP A 1191 -53.31 -103.25 -40.39
N ILE A 1192 -52.36 -102.60 -39.73
CA ILE A 1192 -51.40 -103.24 -38.83
C ILE A 1192 -51.51 -102.64 -37.44
N GLU A 1193 -51.56 -103.50 -36.43
CA GLU A 1193 -51.54 -103.12 -35.01
C GLU A 1193 -50.37 -103.83 -34.32
N LEU A 1194 -49.50 -103.07 -33.64
CA LEU A 1194 -48.32 -103.58 -32.94
C LEU A 1194 -48.40 -103.22 -31.45
N ASP A 1195 -48.33 -104.24 -30.59
CA ASP A 1195 -48.34 -104.11 -29.13
C ASP A 1195 -47.18 -104.90 -28.51
N GLY A 1196 -46.28 -104.26 -27.77
CA GLY A 1196 -45.08 -104.91 -27.25
C GLY A 1196 -44.13 -104.04 -26.45
N ILE A 1197 -42.95 -104.62 -26.18
CA ILE A 1197 -41.84 -104.01 -25.47
C ILE A 1197 -40.61 -104.01 -26.38
N LEU A 1198 -39.98 -102.85 -26.51
CA LEU A 1198 -38.70 -102.61 -27.15
C LEU A 1198 -37.69 -102.20 -26.08
N ASP A 1199 -36.76 -103.09 -25.76
CA ASP A 1199 -35.68 -102.85 -24.81
C ASP A 1199 -34.44 -102.40 -25.59
N LEU A 1200 -34.20 -101.08 -25.67
CA LEU A 1200 -33.03 -100.53 -26.34
C LEU A 1200 -31.76 -100.60 -25.48
N ALA A 1201 -31.89 -100.81 -24.17
CA ALA A 1201 -30.76 -101.01 -23.28
C ALA A 1201 -30.10 -102.38 -23.53
N HIS A 1202 -30.90 -103.40 -23.81
CA HIS A 1202 -30.44 -104.77 -24.13
C HIS A 1202 -30.63 -105.18 -25.62
N GLU A 1203 -31.05 -104.25 -26.48
CA GLU A 1203 -31.22 -104.42 -27.94
C GLU A 1203 -32.19 -105.55 -28.34
N ARG A 1204 -33.30 -105.71 -27.61
CA ARG A 1204 -34.30 -106.78 -27.81
C ARG A 1204 -35.71 -106.25 -28.04
N ILE A 1205 -36.51 -107.04 -28.76
CA ILE A 1205 -37.95 -106.81 -28.96
C ILE A 1205 -38.76 -108.05 -28.54
N ASP A 1206 -39.92 -107.83 -27.92
CA ASP A 1206 -41.00 -108.81 -27.77
C ASP A 1206 -42.33 -108.10 -28.03
N ALA A 1207 -42.91 -108.32 -29.20
CA ALA A 1207 -44.13 -107.66 -29.65
C ALA A 1207 -45.09 -108.63 -30.34
N ARG A 1208 -46.38 -108.29 -30.28
CA ARG A 1208 -47.46 -108.93 -31.02
C ARG A 1208 -47.85 -108.03 -32.18
N LEU A 1209 -47.84 -108.59 -33.38
CA LEU A 1209 -48.17 -107.92 -34.62
C LEU A 1209 -49.48 -108.52 -35.17
N MET A 1210 -50.53 -107.72 -35.24
CA MET A 1210 -51.82 -108.10 -35.80
C MET A 1210 -51.98 -107.45 -37.18
N VAL A 1211 -52.14 -108.29 -38.19
CA VAL A 1211 -52.32 -107.88 -39.58
C VAL A 1211 -53.77 -108.16 -39.98
N THR A 1212 -54.53 -107.13 -40.32
CA THR A 1212 -55.92 -107.24 -40.75
C THR A 1212 -56.06 -106.83 -42.20
N LEU A 1213 -56.60 -107.72 -43.03
CA LEU A 1213 -56.98 -107.40 -44.40
C LEU A 1213 -58.36 -106.71 -44.38
N PRO A 1214 -58.51 -105.55 -45.03
CA PRO A 1214 -59.82 -104.91 -45.13
C PRO A 1214 -60.74 -105.75 -46.02
N VAL A 1215 -61.81 -106.32 -45.46
CA VAL A 1215 -62.85 -107.06 -46.21
C VAL A 1215 -64.09 -106.17 -46.32
N THR A 1216 -64.43 -105.80 -47.55
CA THR A 1216 -65.59 -105.01 -48.01
C THR A 1216 -65.53 -103.49 -47.89
N GLY A 1217 -65.78 -102.84 -49.04
CA GLY A 1217 -65.96 -101.39 -49.15
C GLY A 1217 -66.40 -100.88 -50.52
N ASN A 1218 -67.12 -101.66 -51.36
CA ASN A 1218 -67.64 -101.14 -52.65
C ASN A 1218 -68.95 -101.81 -53.15
N LEU A 1219 -69.78 -102.38 -52.27
CA LEU A 1219 -71.09 -102.93 -52.65
C LEU A 1219 -72.23 -101.93 -53.01
N PRO A 1220 -72.17 -100.60 -52.74
CA PRO A 1220 -73.26 -99.68 -53.12
C PRO A 1220 -73.39 -99.38 -54.62
N LEU A 1221 -72.40 -99.71 -55.46
CA LEU A 1221 -72.34 -99.27 -56.86
C LEU A 1221 -73.40 -99.92 -57.76
N ALA A 1222 -73.98 -101.07 -57.40
CA ALA A 1222 -75.06 -101.69 -58.19
C ALA A 1222 -76.42 -100.99 -58.00
N ALA A 1223 -76.66 -100.32 -56.87
CA ALA A 1223 -77.95 -99.69 -56.58
C ALA A 1223 -78.15 -98.35 -57.31
N VAL A 1224 -77.06 -97.67 -57.68
CA VAL A 1224 -77.09 -96.37 -58.38
C VAL A 1224 -77.43 -96.53 -59.88
N ILE A 1225 -77.25 -97.73 -60.45
CA ILE A 1225 -77.44 -97.99 -61.89
C ILE A 1225 -78.92 -98.22 -62.27
N VAL A 1226 -79.81 -98.54 -61.31
CA VAL A 1226 -81.23 -98.92 -61.60
C VAL A 1226 -82.25 -97.81 -61.29
N GLY A 1227 -81.84 -96.66 -60.75
CA GLY A 1227 -82.68 -95.44 -60.71
C GLY A 1227 -83.94 -95.51 -59.84
N ALA A 1228 -83.94 -96.24 -58.71
CA ALA A 1228 -85.06 -96.29 -57.76
C ALA A 1228 -84.57 -96.15 -56.29
N PRO A 1229 -84.90 -95.06 -55.55
CA PRO A 1229 -84.37 -94.80 -54.20
C PRO A 1229 -84.87 -95.74 -53.09
N VAL A 1230 -85.91 -96.53 -53.35
CA VAL A 1230 -86.69 -97.21 -52.29
C VAL A 1230 -86.10 -98.59 -51.91
N VAL A 1231 -85.10 -99.10 -52.64
CA VAL A 1231 -84.48 -100.42 -52.38
C VAL A 1231 -83.21 -100.33 -51.50
N GLY A 1232 -82.67 -99.12 -51.26
CA GLY A 1232 -81.43 -98.92 -50.48
C GLY A 1232 -81.55 -99.26 -48.98
N GLY A 1233 -82.77 -99.30 -48.43
CA GLY A 1233 -83.00 -99.57 -47.00
C GLY A 1233 -82.74 -101.02 -46.57
N ALA A 1234 -82.94 -102.00 -47.46
CA ALA A 1234 -82.76 -103.42 -47.13
C ALA A 1234 -81.28 -103.85 -47.15
N VAL A 1235 -80.47 -103.27 -48.05
CA VAL A 1235 -79.03 -103.59 -48.18
C VAL A 1235 -78.21 -102.96 -47.05
N TRP A 1236 -78.58 -101.74 -46.61
CA TRP A 1236 -77.93 -101.06 -45.48
C TRP A 1236 -78.18 -101.77 -44.13
N ALA A 1237 -79.36 -102.37 -43.94
CA ALA A 1237 -79.67 -103.14 -42.73
C ALA A 1237 -78.92 -104.48 -42.64
N VAL A 1238 -78.67 -105.14 -43.79
CA VAL A 1238 -77.90 -106.38 -43.88
C VAL A 1238 -76.40 -106.13 -43.65
N ASP A 1239 -75.85 -105.04 -44.19
CA ASP A 1239 -74.47 -104.61 -43.96
C ASP A 1239 -74.21 -104.29 -42.47
N LYS A 1240 -75.17 -103.63 -41.80
CA LYS A 1240 -75.06 -103.29 -40.36
C LYS A 1240 -75.26 -104.46 -39.40
N LEU A 1241 -75.99 -105.51 -39.79
CA LEU A 1241 -76.19 -106.71 -38.95
C LEU A 1241 -75.06 -107.75 -39.12
N LEU A 1242 -74.33 -107.76 -40.25
CA LEU A 1242 -73.31 -108.76 -40.57
C LEU A 1242 -71.86 -108.23 -40.59
N GLY A 1243 -71.63 -106.92 -40.79
CA GLY A 1243 -70.28 -106.35 -40.97
C GLY A 1243 -69.30 -106.61 -39.82
N ASN A 1244 -69.79 -106.68 -38.57
CA ASN A 1244 -68.95 -106.94 -37.40
C ASN A 1244 -68.61 -108.42 -37.16
N ARG A 1245 -69.18 -109.36 -37.92
CA ARG A 1245 -68.81 -110.79 -37.85
C ARG A 1245 -67.89 -111.25 -38.99
N VAL A 1246 -67.81 -110.52 -40.09
CA VAL A 1246 -67.00 -110.90 -41.26
C VAL A 1246 -65.56 -110.38 -41.17
N SER A 1247 -65.32 -109.22 -40.54
CA SER A 1247 -63.96 -108.67 -40.33
C SER A 1247 -63.08 -109.51 -39.39
N ARG A 1248 -63.64 -110.47 -38.65
CA ARG A 1248 -62.90 -111.40 -37.77
C ARG A 1248 -62.29 -112.59 -38.51
N LEU A 1249 -62.63 -112.78 -39.79
CA LEU A 1249 -62.21 -113.92 -40.60
C LEU A 1249 -60.96 -113.62 -41.46
N ALA A 1250 -60.31 -112.46 -41.30
CA ALA A 1250 -59.14 -112.06 -42.07
C ALA A 1250 -58.06 -111.32 -41.25
N THR A 1251 -57.91 -111.67 -39.97
CA THR A 1251 -56.83 -111.18 -39.09
C THR A 1251 -55.84 -112.30 -38.81
N VAL A 1252 -54.56 -112.02 -39.02
CA VAL A 1252 -53.44 -112.92 -38.69
C VAL A 1252 -52.59 -112.30 -37.59
N GLN A 1253 -52.29 -113.09 -36.55
CA GLN A 1253 -51.43 -112.68 -35.44
C GLN A 1253 -50.05 -113.30 -35.58
N TYR A 1254 -49.02 -112.46 -35.56
CA TYR A 1254 -47.61 -112.83 -35.50
C TYR A 1254 -47.00 -112.39 -34.17
N ARG A 1255 -45.99 -113.13 -33.70
CA ARG A 1255 -45.14 -112.73 -32.58
C ARG A 1255 -43.75 -112.38 -33.12
N VAL A 1256 -43.26 -111.22 -32.73
CA VAL A 1256 -41.96 -110.67 -33.11
C VAL A 1256 -41.08 -110.70 -31.87
N LYS A 1257 -40.05 -111.57 -31.84
CA LYS A 1257 -39.19 -111.73 -30.67
C LYS A 1257 -37.74 -111.93 -31.08
N GLY A 1258 -36.79 -111.30 -30.39
CA GLY A 1258 -35.36 -111.48 -30.66
C GLY A 1258 -34.56 -110.17 -30.60
N PRO A 1259 -33.35 -110.13 -31.16
CA PRO A 1259 -32.61 -108.88 -31.38
C PRO A 1259 -33.46 -107.91 -32.21
N TRP A 1260 -33.56 -106.64 -31.82
CA TRP A 1260 -34.46 -105.67 -32.49
C TRP A 1260 -34.12 -105.43 -33.97
N LEU A 1261 -32.84 -105.51 -34.34
CA LEU A 1261 -32.38 -105.31 -35.73
C LEU A 1261 -32.72 -106.49 -36.65
N GLU A 1262 -32.82 -107.70 -36.11
CA GLU A 1262 -33.14 -108.94 -36.84
C GLU A 1262 -34.03 -109.84 -35.97
N PRO A 1263 -35.32 -109.49 -35.78
CA PRO A 1263 -36.19 -110.25 -34.89
C PRO A 1263 -36.77 -111.49 -35.59
N ASP A 1264 -36.92 -112.58 -34.84
CA ASP A 1264 -37.64 -113.77 -35.33
C ASP A 1264 -39.15 -113.47 -35.35
N ILE A 1265 -39.76 -113.59 -36.53
CA ILE A 1265 -41.19 -113.43 -36.73
C ILE A 1265 -41.82 -114.82 -36.85
N THR A 1266 -42.60 -115.20 -35.85
CA THR A 1266 -43.29 -116.49 -35.81
C THR A 1266 -44.80 -116.28 -35.88
N PHE A 1267 -45.48 -117.11 -36.67
CA PHE A 1267 -46.93 -117.15 -36.70
C PHE A 1267 -47.46 -117.70 -35.37
N ASP A 1268 -48.39 -116.99 -34.73
CA ASP A 1268 -48.95 -117.38 -33.42
C ASP A 1268 -50.25 -118.18 -33.60
N LYS A 1269 -51.34 -117.51 -34.04
CA LYS A 1269 -52.68 -118.12 -34.20
C LYS A 1269 -53.51 -117.47 -35.31
N PRO A 1270 -54.34 -118.24 -36.03
CA PRO A 1270 -55.37 -117.68 -36.92
C PRO A 1270 -56.70 -117.40 -36.19
N PHE A 1271 -57.45 -116.39 -36.66
CA PHE A 1271 -58.89 -116.17 -36.40
C PHE A 1271 -59.37 -116.01 -34.95
N THR A 1272 -58.70 -115.21 -34.10
CA THR A 1272 -59.31 -114.73 -32.84
C THR A 1272 -58.87 -113.31 -32.49
N LYS A 1273 -59.84 -112.39 -32.34
CA LYS A 1273 -59.63 -111.10 -31.67
C LYS A 1273 -60.02 -111.26 -30.20
N PRO A 1274 -59.09 -111.15 -29.22
CA PRO A 1274 -59.46 -111.16 -27.81
C PRO A 1274 -60.35 -109.94 -27.47
N ARG A 1275 -61.27 -110.09 -26.53
CA ARG A 1275 -62.05 -108.95 -25.99
C ARG A 1275 -61.12 -108.11 -25.10
N SER A 1276 -60.87 -106.87 -25.49
CA SER A 1276 -60.32 -105.81 -24.65
C SER A 1276 -61.12 -104.54 -24.87
#